data_AF-A0A842ZUQ9-F1
#
_entry.id   AF-A0A842ZUQ9-F1
#
_cell.length_a   1.000
_cell.length_b   1.000
_cell.length_c   1.000
_cell.angle_alpha   90.00
_cell.angle_beta   90.00
_cell.angle_gamma   90.00
#
_symmetry.space_group_name_H-M   'P 1'
#
loop_
_entity.id
_entity.type
_entity.pdbx_description
1 polymer ?
#
loop_
_entity_poly.entity_id
_entity_poly.type
_entity_poly.pdbx_seq_one_letter_code
_entity_poly.pdbx_strand_id
1 'polypeptide(L)'
;MKIKLKKFLFPYFKGENNSTKRSNKAVSEIMGTILLLSISLSLLCIVYVLVLNNATSPSSTYHVSSAQIIASADEKNVVLQNNGGVPLSLNTKLIITIGGQDFFVSAKDYIVDANGDGQWSIGEQIIFTPPSIASLFGLEIQIKIINPDTNSMIMAGLVQEGARGDQPYVQTLSPYDVWPHSAAMKSFYNFVKADRLPGKFWFQWKRSDDPQWTRTPIINITLPLSGFQELTLYNLISNKNYLYEAWIQYTSGNSTLNQSGGIKLFTTKIDAMGIWHFDLSSGLKLFDSSGQFPPNDGILKPNEIRGPQRLSGELNHSAKSLSFDGIDDYGQVVNSNTLSVTNECTIEGWINRSAHSDGLVGTPLQSSLSQFGNYTLGCYDPCIIHVNGNIYALVSINENSLGYLGTINITNSGDIVENPSTSSSYLDLFNFDASCRTPKIIQVNGGNGIVAIVYTKPSVGNQLYIKTVQIFNDGRINKTAINTRVLDASLSSTPDIIYISNNVYAIVYGITVANTGVLISVNISNVGTISPVNKKLILGDIMIEPEIIKVVDSSDIYVIVYNCIGDDGGLRTVKITSTGILSDISLHVWFDDDDGGSPEIINIHDDIYAIVYAGPILRQSGFLKTIEISSVGSITLSRTVPPLAKTIDQIPFEVTVGNSIRSPHILPINGANNFYGISYSIDSPTANLWGKIVTIKIQDNGIIVSLSKKDVTFEPFLCSASYFIPIHDEVYGIVYRGESGVGVIKTIKIRNDGHIGQNPILDMGEIGGLKCYAEDEILTSDSRYVADVFRGIDAKLVLKTVKVNTANKTVATTFTDSFTIELGYTSTNGTFNASYEPTIIPINNDVYAIAYCHYMTVPMYHHGKIATVKINATGRITLIERYTFDSNCMNTPFSFTPINKSNSIYAIAYQLYSTSQGKIATIKIGSNGHIFGVQDSYIFENLRCREPSMVPVSGDVYAILYRDANTYSWYGRLVTLKIYGTNGSIKKSIIDIWQFAASCYHPTIIKVDSNIFACVYSQYYGWPTYRYIAYVTTVKIADNGIISKTWIDYLEFIRRYYTDNYLAHQPEIFHVNDRVYAIISKDLIDPWNTFQYYGWITTLRIGENGDIIDTVDGATQISSNPRIYSYDIKIIPFIGDSYIAIYGGKNNDLYQCVIRIPLSETTQTIFSKQDSYTLKANKTKVFVTFTDSNNQQYTLSAKLENKWNHIVSTYDKTNMKLYLNTNLTASLPLNGKPIKVTANSLFFGVYNACYDEFSLYAAILSPAKIMQNYNYYRPS
;
A
#
# COMPACT_ATOMS: atom_id res chain seq x y z
N MET A 1 -15.10 -51.49 33.64
CA MET A 1 -15.35 -50.56 32.52
C MET A 1 -14.27 -50.81 31.46
N LYS A 2 -14.67 -51.07 30.21
CA LYS A 2 -13.82 -51.36 29.03
C LYS A 2 -12.89 -50.15 28.76
N ILE A 3 -11.66 -50.31 28.26
CA ILE A 3 -11.27 -50.43 26.83
C ILE A 3 -9.77 -50.83 26.83
N LYS A 4 -9.34 -52.06 26.49
CA LYS A 4 -8.93 -52.61 25.17
C LYS A 4 -8.02 -51.72 24.31
N LEU A 5 -6.75 -52.13 24.10
CA LEU A 5 -6.18 -52.57 22.81
C LEU A 5 -4.66 -52.86 22.92
N LYS A 6 -4.27 -54.13 22.77
CA LYS A 6 -3.37 -54.73 21.74
C LYS A 6 -1.87 -54.39 21.89
N LYS A 7 -0.95 -55.29 22.29
CA LYS A 7 -0.51 -56.63 21.80
C LYS A 7 0.45 -56.55 20.59
N PHE A 8 1.73 -56.84 20.85
CA PHE A 8 2.75 -57.50 20.00
C PHE A 8 3.82 -58.08 20.98
N LEU A 9 3.94 -59.38 21.31
CA LEU A 9 4.51 -60.54 20.57
C LEU A 9 5.92 -60.22 20.00
N PHE A 10 7.02 -60.90 20.33
CA PHE A 10 7.27 -62.34 20.49
C PHE A 10 8.39 -62.71 21.50
N PRO A 11 8.46 -63.98 21.99
CA PRO A 11 9.42 -64.51 22.96
C PRO A 11 10.42 -65.53 22.35
N TYR A 12 11.41 -65.98 23.15
CA TYR A 12 11.94 -67.36 23.31
C TYR A 12 13.45 -67.36 23.66
N PHE A 13 13.83 -67.93 24.81
CA PHE A 13 14.36 -69.31 24.90
C PHE A 13 14.58 -69.72 26.37
N LYS A 14 14.19 -70.96 26.64
CA LYS A 14 14.24 -71.69 27.91
C LYS A 14 15.46 -72.62 27.87
N GLY A 15 16.14 -72.83 29.00
CA GLY A 15 17.17 -73.87 29.15
C GLY A 15 17.24 -74.35 30.60
N GLU A 16 16.84 -75.60 30.81
CA GLU A 16 16.77 -76.33 32.09
C GLU A 16 18.14 -76.86 32.54
N ASN A 17 18.38 -77.01 33.85
CA ASN A 17 18.50 -78.31 34.54
C ASN A 17 19.32 -78.29 35.87
N ASN A 18 18.65 -78.83 36.91
CA ASN A 18 19.08 -79.82 37.91
C ASN A 18 20.22 -79.58 38.93
N SER A 19 19.75 -79.49 40.19
CA SER A 19 20.16 -80.25 41.39
C SER A 19 21.59 -80.15 41.96
N THR A 20 21.69 -79.64 43.19
CA THR A 20 22.19 -80.40 44.36
C THR A 20 21.93 -79.62 45.67
N LYS A 21 21.23 -80.26 46.62
CA LYS A 21 21.04 -79.79 48.01
C LYS A 21 22.26 -80.21 48.84
N ARG A 22 22.96 -79.26 49.47
CA ARG A 22 23.22 -79.27 50.94
C ARG A 22 23.97 -78.02 51.41
N SER A 23 23.52 -77.54 52.57
CA SER A 23 24.10 -76.58 53.51
C SER A 23 24.53 -75.21 52.98
N ASN A 24 23.57 -74.28 52.84
CA ASN A 24 23.86 -72.85 52.85
C ASN A 24 22.80 -72.05 53.64
N LYS A 25 22.24 -72.62 54.73
CA LYS A 25 21.34 -71.85 55.60
C LYS A 25 22.05 -70.70 56.35
N ALA A 26 23.38 -70.71 56.47
CA ALA A 26 24.14 -69.55 56.95
C ALA A 26 24.47 -68.56 55.82
N VAL A 27 24.79 -69.03 54.62
CA VAL A 27 25.14 -68.16 53.48
C VAL A 27 23.91 -67.47 52.89
N SER A 28 22.74 -68.12 52.91
CA SER A 28 21.47 -67.52 52.48
C SER A 28 20.95 -66.45 53.45
N GLU A 29 21.20 -66.59 54.76
CA GLU A 29 20.89 -65.51 55.72
C GLU A 29 21.87 -64.35 55.56
N ILE A 30 23.18 -64.62 55.47
CA ILE A 30 24.19 -63.56 55.29
C ILE A 30 24.01 -62.82 53.97
N MET A 31 23.75 -63.53 52.86
CA MET A 31 23.45 -62.88 51.58
C MET A 31 22.11 -62.14 51.60
N GLY A 32 21.11 -62.66 52.31
CA GLY A 32 19.83 -61.97 52.54
C GLY A 32 20.03 -60.67 53.32
N THR A 33 20.85 -60.68 54.37
CA THR A 33 21.18 -59.50 55.17
C THR A 33 22.03 -58.51 54.38
N ILE A 34 23.02 -58.96 53.61
CA ILE A 34 23.83 -58.07 52.76
C ILE A 34 22.98 -57.47 51.64
N LEU A 35 22.06 -58.23 51.04
CA LEU A 35 21.14 -57.72 50.02
C LEU A 35 20.15 -56.71 50.61
N LEU A 36 19.56 -57.00 51.78
CA LEU A 36 18.70 -56.06 52.51
C LEU A 36 19.47 -54.81 52.94
N LEU A 37 20.70 -54.96 53.44
CA LEU A 37 21.55 -53.84 53.81
C LEU A 37 21.93 -53.02 52.58
N SER A 38 22.22 -53.65 51.44
CA SER A 38 22.55 -52.96 50.18
C SER A 38 21.35 -52.25 49.57
N ILE A 39 20.15 -52.85 49.64
CA ILE A 39 18.90 -52.22 49.22
C ILE A 39 18.55 -51.08 50.18
N SER A 40 18.71 -51.24 51.49
CA SER A 40 18.51 -50.17 52.47
C SER A 40 19.53 -49.04 52.32
N LEU A 41 20.80 -49.34 52.04
CA LEU A 41 21.83 -48.33 51.79
C LEU A 41 21.56 -47.61 50.47
N SER A 42 21.13 -48.33 49.43
CA SER A 42 20.75 -47.74 48.15
C SER A 42 19.48 -46.89 48.28
N LEU A 43 18.50 -47.33 49.06
CA LEU A 43 17.29 -46.55 49.38
C LEU A 43 17.64 -45.34 50.25
N LEU A 44 18.53 -45.47 51.24
CA LEU A 44 19.02 -44.34 52.03
C LEU A 44 19.86 -43.38 51.19
N CYS A 45 20.65 -43.86 50.24
CA CYS A 45 21.41 -43.02 49.30
C CYS A 45 20.49 -42.36 48.28
N ILE A 46 19.45 -43.02 47.79
CA ILE A 46 18.43 -42.42 46.91
C ILE A 46 17.64 -41.38 47.69
N VAL A 47 17.25 -41.65 48.93
CA VAL A 47 16.62 -40.66 49.84
C VAL A 47 17.60 -39.53 50.15
N TYR A 48 18.88 -39.81 50.40
CA TYR A 48 19.92 -38.81 50.66
C TYR A 48 20.14 -37.90 49.44
N VAL A 49 20.19 -38.47 48.23
CA VAL A 49 20.33 -37.73 46.97
C VAL A 49 19.04 -36.97 46.62
N LEU A 50 17.86 -37.52 46.90
CA LEU A 50 16.58 -36.82 46.71
C LEU A 50 16.36 -35.70 47.75
N VAL A 51 16.85 -35.87 48.98
CA VAL A 51 16.64 -34.93 50.09
C VAL A 51 17.69 -33.80 50.09
N LEU A 52 18.94 -34.06 49.69
CA LEU A 52 20.01 -33.04 49.76
C LEU A 52 20.38 -32.40 48.42
N ASN A 53 19.91 -32.93 47.27
CA ASN A 53 20.33 -32.43 45.96
C ASN A 53 19.25 -31.70 45.14
N ASN A 54 18.12 -31.33 45.74
CA ASN A 54 17.14 -30.44 45.12
C ASN A 54 17.04 -29.12 45.88
N ALA A 55 17.93 -28.19 45.55
CA ALA A 55 17.64 -26.77 45.63
C ALA A 55 16.87 -26.36 44.36
N THR A 56 15.54 -26.42 44.39
CA THR A 56 14.69 -25.67 43.46
C THR A 56 13.37 -25.28 44.12
N SER A 57 13.12 -23.97 44.15
CA SER A 57 11.85 -23.24 44.00
C SER A 57 10.54 -23.89 44.50
N PRO A 58 9.79 -23.25 45.42
CA PRO A 58 8.55 -23.80 45.93
C PRO A 58 7.36 -23.48 45.02
N SER A 59 6.60 -24.49 44.62
CA SER A 59 5.19 -24.31 44.26
C SER A 59 4.39 -25.58 44.56
N SER A 60 3.83 -25.65 45.77
CA SER A 60 2.44 -26.05 46.06
C SER A 60 2.31 -26.31 47.56
N THR A 61 1.62 -25.40 48.25
CA THR A 61 1.06 -25.55 49.61
C THR A 61 1.99 -26.21 50.64
N TYR A 62 3.03 -25.47 51.02
CA TYR A 62 3.77 -25.72 52.26
C TYR A 62 3.05 -25.03 53.42
N HIS A 63 2.77 -25.78 54.49
CA HIS A 63 2.82 -25.20 55.82
C HIS A 63 4.27 -24.71 56.02
N VAL A 64 4.51 -23.42 55.80
CA VAL A 64 5.78 -22.77 56.12
C VAL A 64 5.89 -22.71 57.63
N SER A 65 6.59 -23.67 58.24
CA SER A 65 6.81 -23.71 59.69
C SER A 65 8.00 -22.86 60.16
N SER A 66 8.67 -22.13 59.26
CA SER A 66 9.79 -21.24 59.56
C SER A 66 9.75 -19.98 58.69
N ALA A 67 10.19 -18.83 59.23
CA ALA A 67 10.31 -17.57 58.51
C ALA A 67 11.31 -17.66 57.34
N GLN A 68 11.05 -16.94 56.26
CA GLN A 68 11.92 -16.82 55.09
C GLN A 68 12.58 -15.44 55.09
N ILE A 69 13.86 -15.39 55.44
CA ILE A 69 14.62 -14.15 55.53
C ILE A 69 15.59 -14.04 54.35
N ILE A 70 15.61 -12.88 53.70
CA ILE A 70 16.61 -12.49 52.70
C ILE A 70 17.61 -11.54 53.35
N ALA A 71 18.89 -11.77 53.10
CA ALA A 71 19.97 -10.94 53.60
C ALA A 71 20.77 -10.33 52.45
N SER A 72 21.11 -9.06 52.58
CA SER A 72 21.96 -8.32 51.65
C SER A 72 22.81 -7.30 52.41
N ALA A 73 23.84 -6.77 51.76
CA ALA A 73 24.65 -5.69 52.31
C ALA A 73 24.97 -4.66 51.22
N ASP A 74 25.02 -3.39 51.62
CA ASP A 74 25.56 -2.29 50.81
C ASP A 74 26.89 -1.81 51.42
N GLU A 75 27.45 -0.69 50.93
CA GLU A 75 28.73 -0.17 51.43
C GLU A 75 28.74 0.22 52.92
N LYS A 76 27.58 0.33 53.58
CA LYS A 76 27.43 0.80 54.97
C LYS A 76 26.47 -0.03 55.83
N ASN A 77 25.50 -0.72 55.24
CA ASN A 77 24.42 -1.39 55.96
C ASN A 77 24.32 -2.88 55.63
N VAL A 78 23.93 -3.67 56.61
CA VAL A 78 23.41 -5.03 56.42
C VAL A 78 21.89 -4.98 56.50
N VAL A 79 21.21 -5.43 55.45
CA VAL A 79 19.75 -5.40 55.35
C VAL A 79 19.19 -6.81 55.37
N LEU A 80 18.24 -7.05 56.28
CA LEU A 80 17.53 -8.31 56.45
C LEU A 80 16.04 -8.07 56.24
N GLN A 81 15.42 -8.78 55.31
CA GLN A 81 14.01 -8.62 54.97
C GLN A 81 13.27 -9.94 55.17
N ASN A 82 12.11 -9.89 55.82
CA ASN A 82 11.20 -11.02 55.86
C ASN A 82 10.43 -11.10 54.53
N ASN A 83 10.61 -12.19 53.79
CA ASN A 83 10.04 -12.41 52.47
C ASN A 83 8.96 -13.52 52.46
N GLY A 84 8.49 -13.96 53.64
CA GLY A 84 7.43 -14.97 53.79
C GLY A 84 7.60 -15.87 55.03
N GLY A 85 6.64 -16.76 55.29
CA GLY A 85 6.68 -17.67 56.45
C GLY A 85 5.95 -17.16 57.69
N VAL A 86 6.14 -17.83 58.84
CA VAL A 86 5.59 -17.40 60.13
C VAL A 86 6.33 -16.13 60.61
N PRO A 87 5.61 -15.05 60.98
CA PRO A 87 6.25 -13.86 61.53
C PRO A 87 7.11 -14.17 62.75
N LEU A 88 8.22 -13.45 62.91
CA LEU A 88 9.13 -13.66 64.02
C LEU A 88 8.84 -12.69 65.15
N SER A 89 8.90 -13.15 66.40
CA SER A 89 8.80 -12.27 67.57
C SER A 89 9.90 -11.20 67.55
N LEU A 90 9.60 -9.97 68.00
CA LEU A 90 10.59 -8.89 68.09
C LEU A 90 11.73 -9.18 69.08
N ASN A 91 11.60 -10.20 69.95
CA ASN A 91 12.70 -10.67 70.77
C ASN A 91 13.76 -11.47 69.97
N THR A 92 13.53 -11.76 68.68
CA THR A 92 14.47 -12.49 67.82
C THR A 92 15.88 -11.89 67.90
N LYS A 93 16.87 -12.76 68.17
CA LYS A 93 18.27 -12.37 68.29
C LYS A 93 18.99 -12.58 66.97
N LEU A 94 19.73 -11.57 66.55
CA LEU A 94 20.59 -11.59 65.37
C LEU A 94 22.06 -11.51 65.82
N ILE A 95 22.89 -12.38 65.28
CA ILE A 95 24.33 -12.29 65.38
C ILE A 95 24.83 -11.95 63.99
N ILE A 96 25.30 -10.72 63.80
CA ILE A 96 25.87 -10.25 62.54
C ILE A 96 27.38 -10.16 62.75
N THR A 97 28.13 -11.04 62.10
CA THR A 97 29.60 -11.03 62.12
C THR A 97 30.08 -10.23 60.92
N ILE A 98 30.75 -9.09 61.14
CA ILE A 98 31.30 -8.25 60.07
C ILE A 98 32.80 -8.14 60.27
N GLY A 99 33.59 -8.54 59.28
CA GLY A 99 35.05 -8.49 59.35
C GLY A 99 35.63 -9.31 60.50
N GLY A 100 34.93 -10.35 60.97
CA GLY A 100 35.31 -11.16 62.14
C GLY A 100 34.93 -10.57 63.51
N GLN A 101 34.29 -9.38 63.55
CA GLN A 101 33.69 -8.83 64.76
C GLN A 101 32.21 -9.23 64.85
N ASP A 102 31.82 -9.83 65.97
CA ASP A 102 30.42 -10.22 66.23
C ASP A 102 29.62 -9.06 66.82
N PHE A 103 28.49 -8.74 66.19
CA PHE A 103 27.49 -7.80 66.69
C PHE A 103 26.24 -8.56 67.11
N PHE A 104 25.88 -8.43 68.38
CA PHE A 104 24.68 -9.05 68.95
C PHE A 104 23.55 -8.01 68.92
N VAL A 105 22.56 -8.26 68.08
CA VAL A 105 21.49 -7.34 67.75
C VAL A 105 20.15 -7.97 68.10
N SER A 106 19.23 -7.20 68.67
CA SER A 106 17.85 -7.62 68.86
C SER A 106 16.98 -7.05 67.74
N ALA A 107 16.06 -7.85 67.18
CA ALA A 107 15.16 -7.39 66.11
C ALA A 107 14.37 -6.15 66.53
N LYS A 108 13.90 -6.11 67.78
CA LYS A 108 13.18 -4.97 68.38
C LYS A 108 13.87 -3.61 68.21
N ASP A 109 15.19 -3.58 68.19
CA ASP A 109 15.96 -2.33 68.24
C ASP A 109 16.20 -1.74 66.84
N TYR A 110 16.02 -2.54 65.77
CA TYR A 110 16.42 -2.17 64.40
C TYR A 110 15.35 -2.47 63.34
N ILE A 111 14.23 -3.08 63.73
CA ILE A 111 13.10 -3.26 62.83
C ILE A 111 12.38 -1.94 62.61
N VAL A 112 11.94 -1.72 61.38
CA VAL A 112 10.88 -0.76 61.09
C VAL A 112 9.58 -1.56 61.00
N ASP A 113 8.88 -1.67 62.15
CA ASP A 113 7.56 -2.30 62.26
C ASP A 113 6.54 -1.39 61.53
N ALA A 114 6.30 -1.70 60.27
CA ALA A 114 5.54 -0.84 59.35
C ALA A 114 4.03 -1.04 59.52
N ASN A 115 3.62 -2.20 60.03
CA ASN A 115 2.22 -2.55 60.22
C ASN A 115 1.75 -2.43 61.69
N GLY A 116 2.68 -2.20 62.64
CA GLY A 116 2.43 -2.00 64.06
C GLY A 116 1.99 -3.26 64.80
N ASP A 117 2.24 -4.45 64.25
CA ASP A 117 1.75 -5.73 64.80
C ASP A 117 2.65 -6.30 65.91
N GLY A 118 3.79 -5.66 66.18
CA GLY A 118 4.73 -6.09 67.21
C GLY A 118 5.44 -7.41 66.87
N GLN A 119 5.53 -7.76 65.58
CA GLN A 119 6.23 -8.92 65.03
C GLN A 119 7.11 -8.46 63.85
N TRP A 120 8.04 -9.31 63.43
CA TRP A 120 8.79 -9.13 62.19
C TRP A 120 8.08 -9.88 61.07
N SER A 121 7.20 -9.16 60.39
CA SER A 121 6.23 -9.66 59.42
C SER A 121 6.70 -9.47 57.97
N ILE A 122 6.01 -10.10 57.02
CA ILE A 122 6.39 -10.05 55.60
C ILE A 122 6.49 -8.61 55.08
N GLY A 123 7.58 -8.31 54.37
CA GLY A 123 7.87 -6.98 53.82
C GLY A 123 8.68 -6.08 54.76
N GLU A 124 8.79 -6.40 56.04
CA GLU A 124 9.52 -5.59 57.01
C GLU A 124 11.02 -5.88 57.01
N GLN A 125 11.79 -4.83 57.27
CA GLN A 125 13.24 -4.84 57.17
C GLN A 125 13.90 -4.47 58.50
N ILE A 126 14.99 -5.17 58.79
CA ILE A 126 15.98 -4.80 59.77
C ILE A 126 17.17 -4.24 59.00
N ILE A 127 17.53 -2.99 59.29
CA ILE A 127 18.69 -2.32 58.71
C ILE A 127 19.70 -2.12 59.83
N PHE A 128 20.83 -2.82 59.75
CA PHE A 128 21.90 -2.73 60.72
C PHE A 128 23.09 -1.98 60.13
N THR A 129 23.42 -0.84 60.74
CA THR A 129 24.62 -0.06 60.45
C THR A 129 25.61 -0.23 61.61
N PRO A 130 26.77 -0.91 61.42
CA PRO A 130 27.71 -1.11 62.51
C PRO A 130 28.35 0.23 62.96
N PRO A 131 28.34 0.53 64.27
CA PRO A 131 28.75 1.84 64.78
C PRO A 131 30.27 2.12 64.69
N SER A 132 31.10 1.10 64.47
CA SER A 132 32.57 1.20 64.48
C SER A 132 33.23 0.83 63.15
N ILE A 133 32.47 0.63 62.08
CA ILE A 133 32.98 0.21 60.76
C ILE A 133 32.55 1.24 59.71
N ALA A 134 33.51 1.95 59.12
CA ALA A 134 33.23 3.06 58.20
C ALA A 134 32.75 2.62 56.80
N SER A 135 33.14 1.42 56.36
CA SER A 135 32.67 0.80 55.11
C SER A 135 32.66 -0.72 55.24
N LEU A 136 31.59 -1.34 54.75
CA LEU A 136 31.43 -2.78 54.67
C LEU A 136 32.10 -3.39 53.42
N PHE A 137 32.63 -2.55 52.52
CA PHE A 137 33.14 -2.98 51.23
C PHE A 137 34.33 -3.95 51.39
N GLY A 138 34.10 -5.19 50.97
CA GLY A 138 35.03 -6.32 51.00
C GLY A 138 35.46 -6.82 52.39
N LEU A 139 34.65 -6.56 53.42
CA LEU A 139 34.69 -7.32 54.68
C LEU A 139 33.81 -8.57 54.58
N GLU A 140 34.17 -9.65 55.27
CA GLU A 140 33.29 -10.83 55.36
C GLU A 140 32.06 -10.49 56.21
N ILE A 141 30.86 -10.86 55.75
CA ILE A 141 29.62 -10.65 56.49
C ILE A 141 28.90 -11.99 56.65
N GLN A 142 28.71 -12.43 57.89
CA GLN A 142 27.91 -13.60 58.24
C GLN A 142 26.75 -13.19 59.13
N ILE A 143 25.65 -13.92 59.01
CA ILE A 143 24.47 -13.70 59.86
C ILE A 143 24.03 -15.01 60.50
N LYS A 144 23.53 -14.91 61.73
CA LYS A 144 22.77 -15.97 62.41
C LYS A 144 21.54 -15.36 63.04
N ILE A 145 20.39 -15.97 62.83
CA ILE A 145 19.10 -15.53 63.38
C ILE A 145 18.61 -16.63 64.30
N ILE A 146 18.30 -16.28 65.54
CA ILE A 146 17.93 -17.20 66.61
C ILE A 146 16.61 -16.74 67.22
N ASN A 147 15.64 -17.64 67.27
CA ASN A 147 14.41 -17.42 68.03
C ASN A 147 14.68 -17.77 69.50
N PRO A 148 14.71 -16.79 70.42
CA PRO A 148 15.00 -17.07 71.83
C PRO A 148 13.86 -17.82 72.54
N ASP A 149 12.61 -17.69 72.08
CA ASP A 149 11.44 -18.29 72.73
C ASP A 149 11.42 -19.81 72.54
N THR A 150 11.99 -20.28 71.43
CA THR A 150 12.12 -21.72 71.11
C THR A 150 13.57 -22.22 71.16
N ASN A 151 14.52 -21.34 71.42
CA ASN A 151 15.97 -21.56 71.32
C ASN A 151 16.40 -22.26 70.01
N SER A 152 15.71 -21.94 68.92
CA SER A 152 15.95 -22.55 67.59
C SER A 152 16.67 -21.57 66.67
N MET A 153 17.62 -22.10 65.88
CA MET A 153 18.30 -21.32 64.84
C MET A 153 17.40 -21.27 63.60
N ILE A 154 17.02 -20.05 63.19
CA ILE A 154 16.17 -19.80 62.03
C ILE A 154 17.00 -19.74 60.75
N MET A 155 18.15 -19.08 60.81
CA MET A 155 19.04 -18.89 59.66
C MET A 155 20.49 -18.80 60.14
N ALA A 156 21.41 -19.38 59.37
CA ALA A 156 22.83 -19.08 59.45
C ALA A 156 23.41 -19.10 58.04
N GLY A 157 24.13 -18.04 57.65
CA GLY A 157 24.63 -17.93 56.29
C GLY A 157 25.69 -16.84 56.10
N LEU A 158 26.50 -17.02 55.06
CA LEU A 158 27.44 -16.03 54.57
C LEU A 158 26.70 -15.09 53.61
N VAL A 159 26.70 -13.79 53.89
CA VAL A 159 26.04 -12.74 53.09
C VAL A 159 27.03 -12.16 52.08
N GLN A 160 28.27 -11.92 52.51
CA GLN A 160 29.35 -11.38 51.66
C GLN A 160 30.67 -12.07 52.01
N GLU A 161 31.41 -12.53 50.99
CA GLU A 161 32.81 -12.95 51.13
C GLU A 161 33.71 -11.71 51.25
N GLY A 162 34.71 -11.75 52.13
CA GLY A 162 35.64 -10.64 52.31
C GLY A 162 36.68 -10.91 53.40
N ALA A 163 37.40 -9.88 53.83
CA ALA A 163 38.39 -10.03 54.88
C ALA A 163 37.76 -10.36 56.24
N ARG A 164 38.38 -11.31 56.96
CA ARG A 164 38.22 -11.50 58.41
C ARG A 164 39.39 -10.82 59.12
N GLY A 165 39.12 -9.70 59.80
CA GLY A 165 40.11 -8.92 60.54
C GLY A 165 41.12 -8.20 59.63
N ASP A 166 42.33 -7.99 60.15
CA ASP A 166 43.37 -7.12 59.56
C ASP A 166 44.27 -7.82 58.51
N GLN A 167 43.79 -8.85 57.80
CA GLN A 167 44.58 -9.55 56.78
C GLN A 167 44.40 -8.91 55.39
N PRO A 168 45.46 -8.82 54.55
CA PRO A 168 45.29 -8.48 53.15
C PRO A 168 44.27 -9.42 52.52
N TYR A 169 43.51 -8.94 51.54
CA TYR A 169 42.56 -9.79 50.83
C TYR A 169 42.44 -9.36 49.37
N VAL A 170 41.92 -10.29 48.58
CA VAL A 170 41.58 -10.09 47.18
C VAL A 170 40.20 -10.67 46.94
N GLN A 171 39.43 -10.06 46.05
CA GLN A 171 38.12 -10.53 45.64
C GLN A 171 38.05 -10.55 44.12
N THR A 172 37.85 -11.75 43.55
CA THR A 172 37.58 -11.91 42.12
C THR A 172 36.14 -11.48 41.85
N LEU A 173 35.95 -10.46 41.01
CA LEU A 173 34.61 -9.98 40.61
C LEU A 173 34.16 -10.72 39.35
N SER A 174 32.91 -10.57 38.93
CA SER A 174 32.46 -11.10 37.63
C SER A 174 33.07 -10.29 36.47
N PRO A 175 33.34 -10.90 35.30
CA PRO A 175 33.88 -10.17 34.15
C PRO A 175 32.80 -9.23 33.61
N TYR A 176 33.22 -8.05 33.16
CA TYR A 176 32.29 -6.98 32.79
C TYR A 176 32.10 -6.83 31.27
N ASP A 177 32.98 -7.44 30.47
CA ASP A 177 32.85 -7.45 29.02
C ASP A 177 33.34 -8.79 28.43
N VAL A 178 32.43 -9.62 27.91
CA VAL A 178 32.73 -10.97 27.42
C VAL A 178 32.30 -11.09 25.97
N TRP A 179 33.23 -11.48 25.12
CA TRP A 179 33.11 -11.64 23.67
C TRP A 179 33.40 -13.10 23.27
N PRO A 180 33.21 -13.49 21.99
CA PRO A 180 33.50 -14.85 21.56
C PRO A 180 34.95 -15.26 21.77
N HIS A 181 35.89 -14.31 21.60
CA HIS A 181 37.33 -14.58 21.65
C HIS A 181 38.10 -13.78 22.72
N SER A 182 37.39 -13.01 23.56
CA SER A 182 38.02 -12.20 24.60
C SER A 182 37.11 -12.02 25.81
N ALA A 183 37.70 -11.70 26.96
CA ALA A 183 36.97 -11.36 28.18
C ALA A 183 37.77 -10.38 29.04
N ALA A 184 37.13 -9.31 29.49
CA ALA A 184 37.68 -8.34 30.43
C ALA A 184 37.33 -8.74 31.88
N MET A 185 38.36 -9.05 32.64
CA MET A 185 38.33 -9.48 34.04
C MET A 185 38.59 -8.31 34.97
N LYS A 186 38.01 -8.37 36.17
CA LYS A 186 38.23 -7.37 37.23
C LYS A 186 38.31 -8.03 38.60
N SER A 187 39.14 -7.47 39.47
CA SER A 187 39.24 -7.87 40.87
C SER A 187 39.56 -6.68 41.76
N PHE A 188 39.15 -6.75 43.02
CA PHE A 188 39.55 -5.81 44.05
C PHE A 188 40.66 -6.39 44.93
N TYR A 189 41.65 -5.58 45.33
CA TYR A 189 42.70 -5.98 46.26
C TYR A 189 42.86 -4.95 47.39
N ASN A 190 43.33 -5.39 48.56
CA ASN A 190 43.61 -4.52 49.69
C ASN A 190 44.79 -5.03 50.54
N PHE A 191 45.79 -4.17 50.74
CA PHE A 191 47.02 -4.34 51.54
C PHE A 191 47.21 -3.21 52.59
N VAL A 192 46.18 -2.40 52.92
CA VAL A 192 46.25 -1.06 53.56
C VAL A 192 46.85 -0.97 54.99
N LYS A 193 47.51 -2.00 55.54
CA LYS A 193 48.22 -1.90 56.84
C LYS A 193 49.74 -1.67 56.67
N ALA A 194 50.30 -0.77 57.49
CA ALA A 194 51.59 -0.09 57.31
C ALA A 194 52.87 -0.98 57.28
N ASP A 195 52.76 -2.24 57.68
CA ASP A 195 53.84 -3.19 57.89
C ASP A 195 53.89 -4.32 56.84
N ARG A 196 53.02 -4.29 55.81
CA ARG A 196 52.88 -5.36 54.81
C ARG A 196 53.09 -4.87 53.38
N LEU A 197 54.35 -4.53 53.06
CA LEU A 197 54.82 -4.19 51.71
C LEU A 197 56.13 -4.92 51.36
N PRO A 198 56.37 -5.26 50.08
CA PRO A 198 55.47 -5.16 48.92
C PRO A 198 54.57 -6.40 48.74
N GLY A 199 53.37 -6.21 48.19
CA GLY A 199 52.44 -7.29 47.82
C GLY A 199 52.57 -7.68 46.34
N LYS A 200 52.29 -8.93 46.00
CA LYS A 200 52.23 -9.43 44.63
C LYS A 200 50.79 -9.79 44.28
N PHE A 201 50.40 -9.54 43.04
CA PHE A 201 49.07 -9.82 42.51
C PHE A 201 49.18 -10.53 41.15
N TRP A 202 48.35 -11.52 40.87
CA TRP A 202 48.20 -12.07 39.53
C TRP A 202 46.79 -12.62 39.31
N PHE A 203 46.35 -12.64 38.06
CA PHE A 203 45.23 -13.47 37.63
C PHE A 203 45.71 -14.84 37.18
N GLN A 204 44.88 -15.86 37.35
CA GLN A 204 45.03 -17.12 36.64
C GLN A 204 43.68 -17.58 36.09
N TRP A 205 43.72 -18.26 34.94
CA TRP A 205 42.52 -18.69 34.23
C TRP A 205 42.75 -20.01 33.52
N LYS A 206 41.66 -20.71 33.21
CA LYS A 206 41.67 -21.92 32.39
C LYS A 206 40.32 -22.17 31.75
N ARG A 207 40.28 -22.94 30.67
CA ARG A 207 39.03 -23.51 30.17
C ARG A 207 38.55 -24.56 31.18
N SER A 208 37.23 -24.70 31.36
CA SER A 208 36.68 -25.56 32.42
C SER A 208 37.05 -27.04 32.28
N ASP A 209 37.31 -27.48 31.05
CA ASP A 209 37.76 -28.82 30.66
C ASP A 209 39.30 -28.97 30.62
N ASP A 210 40.06 -27.88 30.77
CA ASP A 210 41.51 -27.94 30.87
C ASP A 210 41.96 -28.22 32.32
N PRO A 211 42.91 -29.15 32.52
CA PRO A 211 43.40 -29.48 33.86
C PRO A 211 44.37 -28.42 34.42
N GLN A 212 45.04 -27.65 33.55
CA GLN A 212 46.11 -26.73 33.93
C GLN A 212 45.62 -25.26 33.99
N TRP A 213 46.08 -24.51 34.99
CA TRP A 213 45.85 -23.07 35.10
C TRP A 213 46.92 -22.28 34.36
N THR A 214 46.51 -21.32 33.54
CA THR A 214 47.40 -20.33 32.92
C THR A 214 47.50 -19.12 33.82
N ARG A 215 48.70 -18.80 34.29
CA ARG A 215 48.97 -17.66 35.17
C ARG A 215 49.46 -16.46 34.37
N THR A 216 48.98 -15.28 34.74
CA THR A 216 49.42 -13.99 34.18
C THR A 216 50.70 -13.50 34.85
N PRO A 217 51.46 -12.58 34.21
CA PRO A 217 52.64 -12.00 34.84
C PRO A 217 52.33 -11.40 36.21
N ILE A 218 53.22 -11.62 37.18
CA ILE A 218 53.04 -11.13 38.54
C ILE A 218 53.20 -9.61 38.57
N ILE A 219 52.21 -8.93 39.12
CA ILE A 219 52.17 -7.48 39.33
C ILE A 219 52.64 -7.20 40.76
N ASN A 220 53.66 -6.36 40.93
CA ASN A 220 54.09 -5.90 42.25
C ASN A 220 53.28 -4.66 42.66
N ILE A 221 52.50 -4.77 43.73
CA ILE A 221 51.68 -3.69 44.29
C ILE A 221 52.49 -2.98 45.38
N THR A 222 52.80 -1.70 45.14
CA THR A 222 53.57 -0.84 46.06
C THR A 222 52.76 0.36 46.57
N LEU A 223 52.02 1.08 45.72
CA LEU A 223 51.00 2.08 46.06
C LEU A 223 50.10 2.30 44.81
N PRO A 224 48.78 2.54 44.92
CA PRO A 224 47.97 2.51 46.14
C PRO A 224 47.76 1.07 46.65
N LEU A 225 47.67 0.92 47.97
CA LEU A 225 47.57 -0.38 48.66
C LEU A 225 46.18 -1.00 48.58
N SER A 226 45.19 -0.28 48.10
CA SER A 226 43.88 -0.83 47.75
C SER A 226 43.43 -0.29 46.41
N GLY A 227 42.65 -1.08 45.68
CA GLY A 227 42.15 -0.69 44.37
C GLY A 227 41.67 -1.86 43.53
N PHE A 228 41.37 -1.57 42.27
CA PHE A 228 40.98 -2.58 41.29
C PHE A 228 42.14 -2.91 40.35
N GLN A 229 42.21 -4.17 39.93
CA GLN A 229 43.02 -4.60 38.79
C GLN A 229 42.11 -5.15 37.70
N GLU A 230 42.47 -4.87 36.45
CA GLU A 230 41.75 -5.27 35.26
C GLU A 230 42.67 -5.98 34.28
N LEU A 231 42.15 -6.97 33.56
CA LEU A 231 42.88 -7.71 32.55
C LEU A 231 41.95 -8.15 31.43
N THR A 232 42.34 -7.92 30.18
CA THR A 232 41.65 -8.50 29.03
C THR A 232 42.38 -9.76 28.56
N LEU A 233 41.68 -10.89 28.55
CA LEU A 233 42.12 -12.10 27.87
C LEU A 233 41.74 -12.03 26.39
N TYR A 234 42.62 -12.54 25.53
CA TYR A 234 42.42 -12.65 24.08
C TYR A 234 42.63 -14.11 23.64
N ASN A 235 42.22 -14.41 22.40
CA ASN A 235 42.34 -15.75 21.79
C ASN A 235 41.61 -16.86 22.57
N LEU A 236 40.54 -16.50 23.28
CA LEU A 236 39.65 -17.49 23.88
C LEU A 236 38.89 -18.22 22.76
N ILE A 237 38.53 -19.47 22.99
CA ILE A 237 37.66 -20.23 22.08
C ILE A 237 36.20 -19.85 22.38
N SER A 238 35.43 -19.54 21.33
CA SER A 238 34.01 -19.18 21.41
C SER A 238 33.16 -20.32 21.99
N ASN A 239 32.06 -19.95 22.67
CA ASN A 239 31.13 -20.87 23.32
C ASN A 239 31.75 -21.88 24.31
N LYS A 240 32.74 -21.44 25.10
CA LYS A 240 33.39 -22.30 26.11
C LYS A 240 33.34 -21.65 27.49
N ASN A 241 33.26 -22.52 28.49
CA ASN A 241 33.31 -22.14 29.89
C ASN A 241 34.77 -21.94 30.32
N TYR A 242 35.03 -20.85 31.03
CA TYR A 242 36.32 -20.51 31.59
C TYR A 242 36.17 -20.23 33.08
N LEU A 243 37.15 -20.71 33.84
CA LEU A 243 37.33 -20.39 35.24
C LEU A 243 38.45 -19.37 35.35
N TYR A 244 38.27 -18.35 36.17
CA TYR A 244 39.34 -17.43 36.53
C TYR A 244 39.30 -17.05 38.00
N GLU A 245 40.47 -16.68 38.52
CA GLU A 245 40.61 -16.16 39.87
C GLU A 245 41.78 -15.21 39.97
N ALA A 246 41.66 -14.23 40.85
CA ALA A 246 42.72 -13.35 41.25
C ALA A 246 43.41 -13.90 42.51
N TRP A 247 44.72 -13.72 42.60
CA TRP A 247 45.52 -14.10 43.74
C TRP A 247 46.37 -12.95 44.21
N ILE A 248 46.57 -12.90 45.52
CA ILE A 248 47.59 -12.06 46.14
C ILE A 248 48.61 -12.91 46.89
N GLN A 249 49.82 -12.38 46.99
CA GLN A 249 50.88 -12.89 47.85
C GLN A 249 51.42 -11.74 48.69
N TYR A 250 51.56 -11.95 49.98
CA TYR A 250 52.10 -10.97 50.92
C TYR A 250 52.93 -11.65 52.00
N THR A 251 53.76 -10.86 52.67
CA THR A 251 54.58 -11.34 53.80
C THR A 251 53.97 -10.86 55.10
N SER A 252 53.81 -11.75 56.07
CA SER A 252 53.40 -11.42 57.43
C SER A 252 54.40 -12.05 58.40
N GLY A 253 55.20 -11.22 59.08
CA GLY A 253 56.35 -11.70 59.85
C GLY A 253 57.39 -12.37 58.94
N ASN A 254 57.82 -13.60 59.27
CA ASN A 254 58.78 -14.38 58.46
C ASN A 254 58.11 -15.34 57.44
N SER A 255 56.78 -15.26 57.24
CA SER A 255 56.05 -16.18 56.37
C SER A 255 55.45 -15.48 55.15
N THR A 256 55.65 -16.06 53.96
CA THR A 256 54.97 -15.67 52.73
C THR A 256 53.66 -16.42 52.60
N LEU A 257 52.55 -15.69 52.47
CA LEU A 257 51.21 -16.23 52.37
C LEU A 257 50.61 -15.89 51.00
N ASN A 258 49.88 -16.85 50.43
CA ASN A 258 49.10 -16.69 49.20
C ASN A 258 47.62 -16.79 49.53
N GLN A 259 46.81 -15.94 48.90
CA GLN A 259 45.36 -15.98 49.07
C GLN A 259 44.66 -15.83 47.71
N SER A 260 43.68 -16.69 47.45
CA SER A 260 42.78 -16.59 46.30
C SER A 260 41.61 -15.67 46.63
N GLY A 261 41.13 -14.95 45.61
CA GLY A 261 39.92 -14.12 45.68
C GLY A 261 38.65 -14.84 45.29
N GLY A 262 38.70 -16.17 45.22
CA GLY A 262 37.59 -17.01 44.79
C GLY A 262 37.54 -17.20 43.27
N ILE A 263 37.00 -18.33 42.85
CA ILE A 263 36.89 -18.70 41.44
C ILE A 263 35.58 -18.13 40.87
N LYS A 264 35.66 -17.52 39.69
CA LYS A 264 34.51 -17.10 38.89
C LYS A 264 34.45 -17.87 37.59
N LEU A 265 33.23 -18.24 37.20
CA LEU A 265 32.91 -18.90 35.95
C LEU A 265 32.36 -17.86 34.97
N PHE A 266 32.82 -17.89 33.72
CA PHE A 266 32.19 -17.19 32.62
C PHE A 266 32.17 -18.04 31.36
N THR A 267 31.27 -17.74 30.44
CA THR A 267 31.14 -18.42 29.15
C THR A 267 31.40 -17.42 28.05
N THR A 268 32.35 -17.69 27.16
CA THR A 268 32.57 -16.87 25.96
C THR A 268 31.34 -16.92 25.06
N LYS A 269 31.04 -15.81 24.38
CA LYS A 269 29.91 -15.75 23.46
C LYS A 269 30.12 -16.69 22.26
N ILE A 270 29.03 -17.04 21.58
CA ILE A 270 29.06 -17.80 20.33
C ILE A 270 29.45 -16.84 19.20
N ASP A 271 30.18 -17.32 18.18
CA ASP A 271 30.50 -16.50 17.01
C ASP A 271 29.24 -16.10 16.25
N ALA A 272 28.90 -14.82 16.37
CA ALA A 272 27.86 -14.18 15.59
C ALA A 272 28.47 -13.60 14.31
N MET A 273 27.85 -13.92 13.19
CA MET A 273 28.16 -13.38 11.86
C MET A 273 27.48 -12.01 11.67
N GLY A 274 26.35 -11.78 12.33
CA GLY A 274 25.64 -10.50 12.38
C GLY A 274 24.51 -10.53 13.40
N ILE A 275 24.32 -9.44 14.14
CA ILE A 275 23.22 -9.25 15.11
C ILE A 275 22.62 -7.86 14.89
N TRP A 276 21.33 -7.79 14.56
CA TRP A 276 20.60 -6.54 14.35
C TRP A 276 19.39 -6.48 15.28
N HIS A 277 19.44 -5.55 16.23
CA HIS A 277 18.41 -5.39 17.27
C HIS A 277 17.18 -4.59 16.80
N PHE A 278 17.33 -3.77 15.76
CA PHE A 278 16.27 -2.88 15.25
C PHE A 278 15.73 -1.84 16.26
N ASP A 279 16.45 -1.63 17.36
CA ASP A 279 16.08 -0.87 18.56
C ASP A 279 16.41 0.65 18.51
N LEU A 280 17.05 1.12 17.44
CA LEU A 280 17.45 2.53 17.32
C LEU A 280 16.24 3.49 17.39
N SER A 281 16.45 4.64 18.01
CA SER A 281 15.39 5.64 18.24
C SER A 281 14.95 6.38 16.96
N SER A 282 15.83 6.52 15.96
CA SER A 282 15.59 7.17 14.68
C SER A 282 16.67 6.81 13.64
N GLY A 283 16.45 7.17 12.38
CA GLY A 283 17.44 7.04 11.31
C GLY A 283 17.38 5.75 10.50
N LEU A 284 18.10 5.77 9.37
CA LEU A 284 18.07 4.72 8.33
C LEU A 284 19.08 3.59 8.54
N LYS A 285 19.97 3.70 9.54
CA LYS A 285 21.05 2.72 9.74
C LYS A 285 20.52 1.46 10.45
N LEU A 286 21.02 0.30 10.07
CA LEU A 286 20.89 -0.97 10.78
C LEU A 286 22.24 -1.30 11.42
N PHE A 287 22.33 -1.20 12.75
CA PHE A 287 23.59 -1.42 13.46
C PHE A 287 23.85 -2.91 13.68
N ASP A 288 25.03 -3.40 13.33
CA ASP A 288 25.49 -4.76 13.63
C ASP A 288 26.26 -4.81 14.95
N SER A 289 25.69 -5.47 15.96
CA SER A 289 26.27 -5.61 17.31
C SER A 289 27.06 -6.91 17.51
N SER A 290 27.28 -7.70 16.45
CA SER A 290 27.95 -9.01 16.52
C SER A 290 29.43 -8.94 16.96
N GLY A 291 30.06 -7.76 16.91
CA GLY A 291 31.48 -7.57 17.20
C GLY A 291 32.40 -7.88 16.01
N GLN A 292 31.87 -8.05 14.80
CA GLN A 292 32.65 -8.18 13.57
C GLN A 292 33.34 -6.87 13.19
N PHE A 293 34.55 -6.96 12.60
CA PHE A 293 35.29 -5.79 12.11
C PHE A 293 35.74 -5.99 10.66
N PRO A 294 35.33 -5.12 9.71
CA PRO A 294 34.37 -4.03 9.90
C PRO A 294 32.95 -4.56 10.25
N PRO A 295 32.12 -3.77 10.96
CA PRO A 295 30.76 -4.17 11.31
C PRO A 295 29.88 -4.30 10.06
N ASN A 296 28.97 -5.28 10.03
CA ASN A 296 28.06 -5.50 8.92
C ASN A 296 26.82 -4.60 9.00
N ASP A 297 27.05 -3.30 9.11
CA ASP A 297 25.97 -2.32 9.19
C ASP A 297 25.15 -2.29 7.87
N GLY A 298 23.84 -2.09 8.00
CA GLY A 298 22.91 -1.97 6.88
C GLY A 298 22.26 -0.60 6.78
N ILE A 299 21.47 -0.41 5.72
CA ILE A 299 20.69 0.80 5.43
C ILE A 299 19.25 0.39 5.05
N LEU A 300 18.27 1.01 5.68
CA LEU A 300 16.84 0.91 5.37
C LEU A 300 16.51 1.71 4.10
N LYS A 301 15.64 1.17 3.25
CA LYS A 301 15.19 1.74 1.98
C LYS A 301 13.68 1.47 1.78
N PRO A 302 12.94 2.37 1.09
CA PRO A 302 13.39 3.66 0.56
C PRO A 302 13.68 4.69 1.68
N ASN A 303 14.58 5.65 1.40
CA ASN A 303 15.08 6.62 2.38
C ASN A 303 14.09 7.81 2.57
N GLU A 304 12.80 7.53 2.70
CA GLU A 304 11.73 8.53 2.72
C GLU A 304 10.61 8.16 3.70
N ILE A 305 9.60 9.04 3.84
CA ILE A 305 8.51 8.89 4.82
C ILE A 305 7.70 7.59 4.61
N ARG A 306 7.73 7.02 3.40
CA ARG A 306 7.08 5.75 3.05
C ARG A 306 7.95 4.51 3.28
N GLY A 307 9.22 4.66 3.66
CA GLY A 307 10.11 3.55 3.94
C GLY A 307 9.87 2.86 5.30
N PRO A 308 10.73 1.91 5.70
CA PRO A 308 10.53 1.13 6.92
C PRO A 308 10.38 2.00 8.17
N GLN A 309 9.32 1.78 8.94
CA GLN A 309 8.96 2.63 10.09
C GLN A 309 9.45 2.04 11.41
N ARG A 310 10.00 2.88 12.29
CA ARG A 310 10.39 2.49 13.66
C ARG A 310 9.22 2.70 14.61
N LEU A 311 8.56 1.63 15.02
CA LEU A 311 7.39 1.69 15.91
C LEU A 311 7.83 1.80 17.37
N SER A 312 7.09 2.61 18.15
CA SER A 312 7.23 2.69 19.61
C SER A 312 6.35 1.66 20.29
N GLY A 313 6.94 0.77 21.07
CA GLY A 313 6.22 -0.19 21.92
C GLY A 313 7.15 -0.72 23.00
N GLU A 314 6.63 -0.94 24.21
CA GLU A 314 7.39 -1.56 25.30
C GLU A 314 7.64 -3.04 25.00
N LEU A 315 8.84 -3.39 24.53
CA LEU A 315 9.33 -4.77 24.52
C LEU A 315 10.19 -4.96 25.77
N ASN A 316 10.26 -6.18 26.32
CA ASN A 316 11.02 -6.47 27.54
C ASN A 316 12.52 -6.12 27.47
N HIS A 317 13.08 -5.92 26.27
CA HIS A 317 14.50 -5.66 26.03
C HIS A 317 14.79 -4.54 25.00
N SER A 318 13.77 -4.00 24.31
CA SER A 318 13.91 -2.92 23.32
C SER A 318 12.75 -1.92 23.43
N ALA A 319 13.01 -0.64 23.19
CA ALA A 319 11.96 0.39 23.17
C ALA A 319 11.20 0.45 21.82
N LYS A 320 11.71 -0.22 20.76
CA LYS A 320 11.22 -0.10 19.38
C LYS A 320 11.40 -1.39 18.54
N SER A 321 10.55 -1.55 17.52
CA SER A 321 10.69 -2.56 16.46
C SER A 321 10.63 -1.90 15.08
N LEU A 322 11.02 -2.62 14.01
CA LEU A 322 10.86 -2.15 12.64
C LEU A 322 9.63 -2.74 11.97
N SER A 323 8.83 -1.88 11.36
CA SER A 323 7.68 -2.25 10.55
C SER A 323 8.02 -2.17 9.07
N PHE A 324 7.64 -3.22 8.33
CA PHE A 324 7.74 -3.32 6.88
C PHE A 324 6.34 -3.48 6.30
N ASP A 325 6.02 -2.73 5.25
CA ASP A 325 4.68 -2.66 4.66
C ASP A 325 4.32 -3.82 3.70
N GLY A 326 5.33 -4.59 3.28
CA GLY A 326 5.17 -5.73 2.38
C GLY A 326 5.17 -5.40 0.89
N ILE A 327 5.50 -4.16 0.52
CA ILE A 327 5.52 -3.67 -0.87
C ILE A 327 6.96 -3.41 -1.33
N ASP A 328 7.59 -2.38 -0.80
CA ASP A 328 8.92 -1.90 -1.22
C ASP A 328 9.88 -1.57 -0.06
N ASP A 329 9.45 -1.80 1.17
CA ASP A 329 10.29 -1.69 2.37
C ASP A 329 11.33 -2.80 2.47
N TYR A 330 12.63 -2.43 2.52
CA TYR A 330 13.70 -3.37 2.80
C TYR A 330 14.92 -2.75 3.50
N GLY A 331 15.64 -3.57 4.26
CA GLY A 331 16.98 -3.27 4.76
C GLY A 331 18.03 -3.93 3.88
N GLN A 332 19.10 -3.24 3.55
CA GLN A 332 20.22 -3.78 2.77
C GLN A 332 21.51 -3.72 3.59
N VAL A 333 22.17 -4.87 3.76
CA VAL A 333 23.55 -4.99 4.26
C VAL A 333 24.46 -5.36 3.10
N VAL A 334 25.54 -4.60 2.94
CA VAL A 334 26.53 -4.81 1.88
C VAL A 334 27.19 -6.18 2.07
N ASN A 335 27.50 -6.86 0.96
CA ASN A 335 28.14 -8.16 1.04
C ASN A 335 29.47 -8.11 1.82
N SER A 336 29.69 -9.13 2.66
CA SER A 336 30.90 -9.30 3.46
C SER A 336 31.25 -10.79 3.58
N ASN A 337 32.55 -11.10 3.69
CA ASN A 337 33.03 -12.47 3.90
C ASN A 337 32.56 -13.04 5.25
N THR A 338 32.35 -12.20 6.26
CA THR A 338 31.86 -12.60 7.58
C THR A 338 30.40 -13.07 7.55
N LEU A 339 29.65 -12.75 6.49
CA LEU A 339 28.27 -13.18 6.24
C LEU A 339 28.18 -14.43 5.35
N SER A 340 29.31 -15.07 5.02
CA SER A 340 29.34 -16.26 4.15
C SER A 340 29.31 -17.56 4.98
N VAL A 341 28.16 -18.24 4.98
CA VAL A 341 28.01 -19.52 5.68
C VAL A 341 28.72 -20.62 4.89
N THR A 342 29.74 -21.24 5.50
CA THR A 342 30.54 -22.30 4.85
C THR A 342 30.43 -23.66 5.54
N ASN A 343 30.15 -23.67 6.85
CA ASN A 343 30.14 -24.88 7.66
C ASN A 343 28.79 -25.16 8.32
N GLU A 344 28.55 -24.52 9.45
CA GLU A 344 27.33 -24.65 10.23
C GLU A 344 26.78 -23.26 10.51
N CYS A 345 25.47 -23.15 10.72
CA CYS A 345 24.88 -21.87 11.07
C CYS A 345 23.56 -22.02 11.84
N THR A 346 23.21 -20.94 12.53
CA THR A 346 21.86 -20.71 13.05
C THR A 346 21.35 -19.36 12.56
N ILE A 347 20.15 -19.34 11.99
CA ILE A 347 19.38 -18.14 11.65
C ILE A 347 18.27 -18.00 12.69
N GLU A 348 18.16 -16.84 13.31
CA GLU A 348 17.20 -16.55 14.38
C GLU A 348 16.57 -15.16 14.17
N GLY A 349 15.25 -15.04 14.37
CA GLY A 349 14.54 -13.76 14.26
C GLY A 349 13.16 -13.75 14.91
N TRP A 350 12.70 -12.57 15.32
CA TRP A 350 11.35 -12.34 15.82
C TRP A 350 10.47 -11.60 14.83
N ILE A 351 9.25 -12.11 14.64
CA ILE A 351 8.31 -11.56 13.65
C ILE A 351 6.89 -11.53 14.21
N ASN A 352 6.23 -10.39 14.10
CA ASN A 352 4.83 -10.23 14.47
C ASN A 352 3.95 -9.69 13.36
N ARG A 353 2.84 -10.39 13.13
CA ARG A 353 1.82 -10.03 12.13
C ARG A 353 0.66 -9.22 12.73
N SER A 354 0.50 -9.19 14.05
CA SER A 354 -0.67 -8.62 14.73
C SER A 354 -0.64 -7.09 14.86
N ALA A 355 0.51 -6.46 14.64
CA ALA A 355 0.72 -5.03 14.88
C ALA A 355 0.30 -4.13 13.70
N HIS A 356 -0.22 -4.73 12.61
CA HIS A 356 -0.80 -4.01 11.49
C HIS A 356 -2.20 -4.55 11.22
N SER A 357 -3.19 -3.66 11.14
CA SER A 357 -4.43 -3.98 10.46
C SER A 357 -4.13 -4.23 8.99
N ASP A 358 -4.71 -5.27 8.42
CA ASP A 358 -4.76 -5.57 6.98
C ASP A 358 -5.36 -4.42 6.12
N GLY A 359 -5.61 -3.25 6.71
CA GLY A 359 -5.94 -2.00 6.02
C GLY A 359 -4.89 -0.96 6.34
N LEU A 360 -3.84 -0.85 5.52
CA LEU A 360 -2.99 0.33 5.32
C LEU A 360 -2.07 0.05 4.10
N VAL A 361 -2.67 -0.12 2.90
CA VAL A 361 -1.98 0.24 1.66
C VAL A 361 -2.02 1.77 1.62
N GLY A 362 -0.97 2.41 2.08
CA GLY A 362 -0.86 3.87 2.14
C GLY A 362 -1.91 4.53 3.04
N THR A 363 -1.49 5.03 4.20
CA THR A 363 -1.94 6.36 4.57
C THR A 363 -1.05 7.34 3.80
N PRO A 364 -1.54 7.97 2.71
CA PRO A 364 -1.14 9.35 2.49
C PRO A 364 -1.34 10.07 3.82
N LEU A 365 -0.42 10.96 4.19
CA LEU A 365 -0.74 11.99 5.16
C LEU A 365 -2.04 12.67 4.70
N GLN A 366 -3.16 12.24 5.29
CA GLN A 366 -4.52 12.57 4.90
C GLN A 366 -4.94 13.94 5.44
N SER A 367 -4.00 14.72 5.99
CA SER A 367 -4.32 15.94 6.74
C SER A 367 -4.34 17.22 5.91
N SER A 368 -4.08 17.19 4.59
CA SER A 368 -4.22 18.39 3.74
C SER A 368 -5.19 18.29 2.57
N LEU A 369 -5.82 17.13 2.33
CA LEU A 369 -6.91 17.00 1.34
C LEU A 369 -8.27 16.67 1.95
N SER A 370 -8.34 16.29 3.23
CA SER A 370 -9.62 16.20 3.97
C SER A 370 -10.32 17.55 4.17
N GLN A 371 -9.70 18.66 3.74
CA GLN A 371 -10.31 20.00 3.70
C GLN A 371 -11.02 20.33 2.39
N PHE A 372 -10.91 19.49 1.34
CA PHE A 372 -11.57 19.75 0.06
C PHE A 372 -12.67 18.72 -0.18
N GLY A 373 -13.75 18.81 0.60
CA GLY A 373 -14.96 18.06 0.31
C GLY A 373 -15.53 18.47 -1.06
N ASN A 374 -15.93 17.52 -1.90
CA ASN A 374 -16.91 17.67 -2.98
C ASN A 374 -16.89 18.97 -3.85
N TYR A 375 -15.75 19.61 -4.07
CA TYR A 375 -15.68 20.74 -5.01
C TYR A 375 -15.27 20.21 -6.38
N THR A 376 -16.17 20.34 -7.37
CA THR A 376 -15.86 20.20 -8.79
C THR A 376 -14.62 21.02 -9.09
N LEU A 377 -13.55 20.37 -9.54
CA LEU A 377 -12.34 21.06 -9.96
C LEU A 377 -12.60 21.63 -11.36
N GLY A 378 -13.25 22.77 -11.42
CA GLY A 378 -13.51 23.44 -12.69
C GLY A 378 -12.21 23.84 -13.40
N CYS A 379 -12.23 23.83 -14.73
CA CYS A 379 -11.08 24.15 -15.58
C CYS A 379 -11.38 25.33 -16.53
N TYR A 380 -11.91 26.41 -15.97
CA TYR A 380 -12.15 27.63 -16.71
C TYR A 380 -10.82 28.38 -16.93
N ASP A 381 -10.68 29.01 -18.09
CA ASP A 381 -9.51 29.76 -18.53
C ASP A 381 -8.18 29.00 -18.30
N PRO A 382 -8.03 27.78 -18.85
CA PRO A 382 -6.82 26.99 -18.63
C PRO A 382 -5.61 27.62 -19.34
N CYS A 383 -4.46 27.62 -18.67
CA CYS A 383 -3.18 27.95 -19.26
C CYS A 383 -2.14 26.93 -18.78
N ILE A 384 -1.50 26.24 -19.73
CA ILE A 384 -0.54 25.18 -19.45
C ILE A 384 0.83 25.55 -20.02
N ILE A 385 1.89 25.22 -19.28
CA ILE A 385 3.29 25.39 -19.69
C ILE A 385 4.09 24.12 -19.38
N HIS A 386 5.14 23.90 -20.15
CA HIS A 386 6.19 22.93 -19.81
C HIS A 386 7.06 23.47 -18.67
N VAL A 387 7.45 22.62 -17.72
CA VAL A 387 8.30 23.00 -16.58
C VAL A 387 9.68 22.34 -16.67
N ASN A 388 9.70 21.00 -16.70
CA ASN A 388 10.91 20.20 -16.81
C ASN A 388 10.59 18.72 -17.10
N GLY A 389 11.46 18.04 -17.86
CA GLY A 389 11.26 16.63 -18.19
C GLY A 389 9.87 16.39 -18.78
N ASN A 390 9.07 15.54 -18.14
CA ASN A 390 7.69 15.25 -18.54
C ASN A 390 6.65 16.07 -17.74
N ILE A 391 7.07 17.00 -16.88
CA ILE A 391 6.19 17.76 -15.99
C ILE A 391 5.72 19.04 -16.66
N TYR A 392 4.41 19.21 -16.68
CA TYR A 392 3.69 20.39 -17.14
C TYR A 392 2.95 21.03 -15.97
N ALA A 393 2.85 22.35 -15.95
CA ALA A 393 2.08 23.11 -14.98
C ALA A 393 0.86 23.73 -15.65
N LEU A 394 -0.31 23.48 -15.08
CA LEU A 394 -1.60 23.99 -15.52
C LEU A 394 -2.16 24.93 -14.45
N VAL A 395 -2.55 26.13 -14.85
CA VAL A 395 -3.42 26.99 -14.04
C VAL A 395 -4.81 27.03 -14.62
N SER A 396 -5.81 27.01 -13.74
CA SER A 396 -7.22 27.16 -14.12
C SER A 396 -8.02 27.72 -12.95
N ILE A 397 -9.28 28.09 -13.20
CA ILE A 397 -10.23 28.45 -12.16
C ILE A 397 -11.44 27.52 -12.17
N ASN A 398 -12.13 27.38 -11.05
CA ASN A 398 -13.42 26.68 -11.01
C ASN A 398 -14.62 27.63 -11.11
N GLU A 399 -15.82 27.06 -11.11
CA GLU A 399 -17.10 27.79 -11.15
C GLU A 399 -17.27 28.79 -10.00
N ASN A 400 -16.55 28.60 -8.90
CA ASN A 400 -16.54 29.49 -7.73
C ASN A 400 -15.41 30.52 -7.76
N SER A 401 -14.71 30.67 -8.90
CA SER A 401 -13.53 31.54 -9.05
C SER A 401 -12.37 31.19 -8.09
N LEU A 402 -12.23 29.93 -7.68
CA LEU A 402 -11.03 29.47 -6.96
C LEU A 402 -9.90 29.23 -7.97
N GLY A 403 -8.70 29.72 -7.70
CA GLY A 403 -7.53 29.57 -8.56
C GLY A 403 -6.70 28.34 -8.21
N TYR A 404 -6.49 27.46 -9.19
CA TYR A 404 -5.74 26.22 -9.03
C TYR A 404 -4.47 26.22 -9.88
N LEU A 405 -3.38 25.75 -9.29
CA LEU A 405 -2.14 25.35 -9.96
C LEU A 405 -2.03 23.84 -9.79
N GLY A 406 -1.99 23.11 -10.88
CA GLY A 406 -1.75 21.68 -10.85
C GLY A 406 -0.60 21.27 -11.77
N THR A 407 0.01 20.14 -11.46
CA THR A 407 1.08 19.55 -12.26
C THR A 407 0.60 18.28 -12.93
N ILE A 408 0.99 18.07 -14.18
CA ILE A 408 0.60 16.92 -15.01
C ILE A 408 1.87 16.30 -15.57
N ASN A 409 1.94 14.97 -15.62
CA ASN A 409 3.04 14.25 -16.26
C ASN A 409 2.59 13.71 -17.61
N ILE A 410 3.19 14.22 -18.67
CA ILE A 410 2.90 13.84 -20.04
C ILE A 410 4.20 13.31 -20.65
N THR A 411 4.19 12.04 -21.02
CA THR A 411 5.35 11.37 -21.63
C THR A 411 5.59 11.86 -23.06
N ASN A 412 6.78 11.61 -23.61
CA ASN A 412 7.10 11.93 -25.00
C ASN A 412 6.21 11.19 -26.03
N SER A 413 5.63 10.04 -25.66
CA SER A 413 4.67 9.31 -26.49
C SER A 413 3.26 9.91 -26.46
N GLY A 414 3.00 10.87 -25.57
CA GLY A 414 1.68 11.46 -25.37
C GLY A 414 0.83 10.74 -24.33
N ASP A 415 1.38 9.77 -23.61
CA ASP A 415 0.67 9.13 -22.50
C ASP A 415 0.60 10.09 -21.31
N ILE A 416 -0.59 10.31 -20.77
CA ILE A 416 -0.87 11.15 -19.60
C ILE A 416 -0.80 10.24 -18.37
N VAL A 417 0.18 10.49 -17.50
CA VAL A 417 0.38 9.68 -16.29
C VAL A 417 -0.57 10.16 -15.20
N GLU A 418 -1.54 9.31 -14.87
CA GLU A 418 -2.50 9.58 -13.80
C GLU A 418 -1.86 9.45 -12.41
N ASN A 419 -2.35 10.27 -11.48
CA ASN A 419 -2.04 10.09 -10.06
C ASN A 419 -2.96 9.01 -9.47
N PRO A 420 -2.42 7.84 -9.06
CA PRO A 420 -3.24 6.74 -8.56
C PRO A 420 -3.94 7.04 -7.23
N SER A 421 -3.57 8.12 -6.54
CA SER A 421 -4.21 8.53 -5.27
C SER A 421 -5.43 9.44 -5.47
N THR A 422 -5.57 10.08 -6.63
CA THR A 422 -6.64 11.06 -6.91
C THR A 422 -7.45 10.74 -8.17
N SER A 423 -7.08 9.68 -8.91
CA SER A 423 -7.70 9.28 -10.18
C SER A 423 -7.87 10.47 -11.14
N SER A 424 -6.87 11.35 -11.14
CA SER A 424 -6.82 12.60 -11.88
C SER A 424 -5.50 12.67 -12.64
N SER A 425 -5.50 13.41 -13.75
CA SER A 425 -4.26 13.77 -14.46
C SER A 425 -3.34 14.67 -13.62
N TYR A 426 -3.83 15.23 -12.51
CA TYR A 426 -3.01 16.00 -11.59
C TYR A 426 -2.11 15.11 -10.71
N LEU A 427 -0.80 15.22 -10.91
CA LEU A 427 0.22 14.70 -9.98
C LEU A 427 0.15 15.40 -8.63
N ASP A 428 0.00 16.72 -8.64
CA ASP A 428 -0.19 17.50 -7.44
C ASP A 428 -1.03 18.74 -7.75
N LEU A 429 -1.79 19.23 -6.76
CA LEU A 429 -2.77 20.31 -6.96
C LEU A 429 -2.76 21.32 -5.81
N PHE A 430 -2.64 22.59 -6.11
CA PHE A 430 -2.57 23.68 -5.16
C PHE A 430 -3.64 24.73 -5.47
N ASN A 431 -4.60 24.92 -4.56
CA ASN A 431 -5.45 26.10 -4.58
C ASN A 431 -4.61 27.31 -4.15
N PHE A 432 -4.17 28.12 -5.12
CA PHE A 432 -3.27 29.24 -4.86
C PHE A 432 -4.01 30.51 -4.44
N ASP A 433 -5.33 30.61 -4.72
CA ASP A 433 -6.14 31.74 -4.31
C ASP A 433 -7.65 31.42 -4.22
N ALA A 434 -8.32 32.00 -3.21
CA ALA A 434 -9.76 31.86 -3.02
C ALA A 434 -10.61 32.76 -3.94
N SER A 435 -9.98 33.66 -4.69
CA SER A 435 -10.64 34.44 -5.73
C SER A 435 -9.66 34.74 -6.86
N CYS A 436 -9.94 34.21 -8.03
CA CYS A 436 -9.09 34.24 -9.20
C CYS A 436 -9.95 34.29 -10.46
N ARG A 437 -9.53 35.11 -11.42
CA ARG A 437 -10.09 35.16 -12.77
C ARG A 437 -8.95 35.31 -13.76
N THR A 438 -9.07 34.63 -14.90
CA THR A 438 -8.17 34.72 -16.06
C THR A 438 -6.69 34.61 -15.68
N PRO A 439 -6.26 33.49 -15.05
CA PRO A 439 -4.87 33.30 -14.68
C PRO A 439 -4.00 33.03 -15.93
N LYS A 440 -2.80 33.60 -15.94
CA LYS A 440 -1.73 33.24 -16.87
C LYS A 440 -0.51 32.80 -16.09
N ILE A 441 0.19 31.78 -16.60
CA ILE A 441 1.38 31.22 -15.98
C ILE A 441 2.59 31.35 -16.92
N ILE A 442 3.75 31.68 -16.35
CA ILE A 442 5.04 31.68 -17.04
C ILE A 442 6.12 31.07 -16.14
N GLN A 443 7.10 30.40 -16.74
CA GLN A 443 8.27 29.92 -16.02
C GLN A 443 9.21 31.08 -15.69
N VAL A 444 9.72 31.12 -14.45
CA VAL A 444 10.69 32.13 -14.03
C VAL A 444 12.06 31.75 -14.58
N ASN A 445 12.64 32.62 -15.43
CA ASN A 445 13.95 32.36 -16.02
C ASN A 445 15.04 32.17 -14.96
N GLY A 446 15.83 31.10 -15.10
CA GLY A 446 16.87 30.71 -14.13
C GLY A 446 16.35 30.20 -12.78
N GLY A 447 15.03 30.18 -12.56
CA GLY A 447 14.40 29.62 -11.38
C GLY A 447 14.15 28.12 -11.57
N ASN A 448 14.95 27.28 -10.91
CA ASN A 448 14.88 25.82 -11.00
C ASN A 448 13.49 25.28 -10.59
N GLY A 449 12.54 25.22 -11.52
CA GLY A 449 11.14 24.81 -11.27
C GLY A 449 10.24 25.91 -10.68
N ILE A 450 10.60 27.20 -10.75
CA ILE A 450 9.76 28.28 -10.23
C ILE A 450 8.85 28.82 -11.34
N VAL A 451 7.56 28.98 -11.02
CA VAL A 451 6.56 29.57 -11.91
C VAL A 451 5.97 30.85 -11.33
N ALA A 452 5.60 31.79 -12.18
CA ALA A 452 4.87 33.01 -11.84
C ALA A 452 3.46 32.96 -12.43
N ILE A 453 2.46 33.26 -11.61
CA ILE A 453 1.04 33.25 -11.97
C ILE A 453 0.52 34.68 -11.81
N VAL A 454 0.10 35.30 -12.91
CA VAL A 454 -0.58 36.61 -12.91
C VAL A 454 -2.08 36.38 -13.05
N TYR A 455 -2.89 37.09 -12.27
CA TYR A 455 -4.33 36.89 -12.24
C TYR A 455 -5.07 38.08 -11.65
N THR A 456 -6.35 38.17 -11.94
CA THR A 456 -7.24 39.19 -11.41
C THR A 456 -8.05 38.62 -10.25
N LYS A 457 -8.28 39.40 -9.19
CA LYS A 457 -9.06 38.99 -8.01
C LYS A 457 -10.42 39.69 -7.90
N PRO A 458 -11.52 39.02 -8.27
CA PRO A 458 -12.86 39.60 -8.17
C PRO A 458 -13.27 40.07 -6.76
N SER A 459 -12.94 39.30 -5.72
CA SER A 459 -13.38 39.58 -4.34
C SER A 459 -12.83 40.87 -3.72
N VAL A 460 -11.79 41.46 -4.33
CA VAL A 460 -11.16 42.71 -3.90
C VAL A 460 -11.33 43.82 -4.95
N GLY A 461 -12.38 43.75 -5.76
CA GLY A 461 -12.67 44.76 -6.78
C GLY A 461 -11.79 44.59 -8.03
N ASN A 462 -11.66 43.36 -8.53
CA ASN A 462 -10.86 42.98 -9.70
C ASN A 462 -9.42 43.53 -9.70
N GLN A 463 -8.73 43.47 -8.56
CA GLN A 463 -7.33 43.92 -8.48
C GLN A 463 -6.36 42.94 -9.16
N LEU A 464 -5.25 43.45 -9.71
CA LEU A 464 -4.23 42.65 -10.38
C LEU A 464 -3.20 42.12 -9.39
N TYR A 465 -2.99 40.80 -9.41
CA TYR A 465 -2.05 40.10 -8.54
C TYR A 465 -1.04 39.28 -9.33
N ILE A 466 0.11 39.07 -8.71
CA ILE A 466 1.10 38.08 -9.14
C ILE A 466 1.55 37.22 -7.95
N LYS A 467 1.82 35.96 -8.23
CA LYS A 467 2.27 34.97 -7.24
C LYS A 467 3.34 34.08 -7.83
N THR A 468 4.38 33.79 -7.06
CA THR A 468 5.44 32.85 -7.44
C THR A 468 5.35 31.57 -6.61
N VAL A 469 5.51 30.42 -7.25
CA VAL A 469 5.37 29.09 -6.64
C VAL A 469 6.48 28.16 -7.13
N GLN A 470 7.00 27.31 -6.24
CA GLN A 470 7.99 26.29 -6.58
C GLN A 470 7.32 24.97 -6.99
N ILE A 471 7.78 24.38 -8.08
CA ILE A 471 7.46 23.03 -8.53
C ILE A 471 8.75 22.20 -8.51
N PHE A 472 8.73 21.03 -7.88
CA PHE A 472 9.88 20.13 -7.80
C PHE A 472 9.99 19.25 -9.06
N ASN A 473 11.16 18.64 -9.28
CA ASN A 473 11.43 17.82 -10.47
C ASN A 473 10.52 16.59 -10.62
N ASP A 474 9.90 16.14 -9.54
CA ASP A 474 8.94 15.04 -9.53
C ASP A 474 7.48 15.50 -9.69
N GLY A 475 7.26 16.79 -9.95
CA GLY A 475 5.94 17.38 -10.13
C GLY A 475 5.25 17.79 -8.83
N ARG A 476 5.84 17.62 -7.65
CA ARG A 476 5.25 18.14 -6.41
C ARG A 476 5.26 19.67 -6.39
N ILE A 477 4.20 20.29 -5.86
CA ILE A 477 4.04 21.75 -5.75
C ILE A 477 4.27 22.16 -4.29
N ASN A 478 5.11 23.17 -4.08
CA ASN A 478 5.19 23.81 -2.77
C ASN A 478 3.89 24.60 -2.49
N LYS A 479 3.07 24.11 -1.54
CA LYS A 479 1.76 24.69 -1.19
C LYS A 479 1.86 26.04 -0.48
N THR A 480 3.07 26.52 -0.23
CA THR A 480 3.31 27.88 0.23
C THR A 480 3.90 28.68 -0.91
N ALA A 481 3.21 29.75 -1.32
CA ALA A 481 3.74 30.68 -2.32
C ALA A 481 5.05 31.29 -1.81
N ILE A 482 6.03 31.41 -2.70
CA ILE A 482 7.32 32.07 -2.41
C ILE A 482 7.07 33.56 -2.16
N ASN A 483 6.27 34.17 -3.02
CA ASN A 483 5.89 35.57 -2.93
C ASN A 483 4.50 35.79 -3.50
N THR A 484 3.77 36.78 -3.00
CA THR A 484 2.48 37.22 -3.55
C THR A 484 2.43 38.72 -3.46
N ARG A 485 2.00 39.38 -4.54
CA ARG A 485 2.02 40.84 -4.62
C ARG A 485 0.83 41.39 -5.39
N VAL A 486 0.27 42.49 -4.88
CA VAL A 486 -0.67 43.35 -5.62
C VAL A 486 0.15 44.21 -6.59
N LEU A 487 -0.17 44.15 -7.87
CA LEU A 487 0.48 44.96 -8.91
C LEU A 487 -0.30 46.22 -9.23
N ASP A 488 -1.63 46.13 -9.22
CA ASP A 488 -2.51 47.28 -9.39
C ASP A 488 -3.80 47.11 -8.57
N ALA A 489 -4.22 48.20 -7.91
CA ALA A 489 -5.42 48.23 -7.09
C ALA A 489 -6.68 48.65 -7.86
N SER A 490 -6.54 49.00 -9.14
CA SER A 490 -7.65 49.39 -10.03
C SER A 490 -8.43 48.15 -10.52
N LEU A 491 -9.70 48.36 -10.92
CA LEU A 491 -10.55 47.32 -11.53
C LEU A 491 -9.96 46.85 -12.86
N SER A 492 -9.16 45.79 -12.79
CA SER A 492 -8.35 45.21 -13.85
C SER A 492 -9.09 44.05 -14.53
N SER A 493 -8.79 43.78 -15.80
CA SER A 493 -9.30 42.65 -16.58
C SER A 493 -8.17 41.69 -16.98
N THR A 494 -8.49 40.70 -17.80
CA THR A 494 -7.60 39.69 -18.42
C THR A 494 -6.14 40.16 -18.58
N PRO A 495 -5.21 39.63 -17.79
CA PRO A 495 -3.79 39.95 -17.92
C PRO A 495 -3.07 39.00 -18.87
N ASP A 496 -1.95 39.45 -19.40
CA ASP A 496 -0.92 38.62 -20.05
C ASP A 496 0.48 39.00 -19.55
N ILE A 497 1.41 38.05 -19.56
CA ILE A 497 2.75 38.19 -18.98
C ILE A 497 3.83 37.65 -19.92
N ILE A 498 4.89 38.44 -20.12
CA ILE A 498 6.03 38.07 -20.96
C ILE A 498 7.36 38.30 -20.25
N TYR A 499 8.32 37.42 -20.50
CA TYR A 499 9.71 37.56 -20.08
C TYR A 499 10.46 38.56 -20.96
N ILE A 500 11.19 39.50 -20.35
CA ILE A 500 11.95 40.53 -21.08
C ILE A 500 13.45 40.20 -21.09
N SER A 501 14.11 40.30 -19.93
CA SER A 501 15.54 40.00 -19.78
C SER A 501 15.96 39.94 -18.32
N ASN A 502 16.99 39.16 -17.99
CA ASN A 502 17.44 38.92 -16.61
C ASN A 502 16.26 38.57 -15.68
N ASN A 503 15.88 39.50 -14.80
CA ASN A 503 14.76 39.37 -13.86
C ASN A 503 13.53 40.21 -14.27
N VAL A 504 13.55 40.91 -15.40
CA VAL A 504 12.49 41.82 -15.83
C VAL A 504 11.39 41.07 -16.58
N TYR A 505 10.14 41.31 -16.16
CA TYR A 505 8.93 40.82 -16.80
C TYR A 505 8.00 42.00 -17.09
N ALA A 506 7.25 41.91 -18.17
CA ALA A 506 6.21 42.88 -18.51
C ALA A 506 4.84 42.23 -18.43
N ILE A 507 3.84 42.99 -17.98
CA ILE A 507 2.47 42.53 -17.81
C ILE A 507 1.54 43.56 -18.44
N VAL A 508 0.68 43.12 -19.35
CA VAL A 508 -0.35 43.92 -20.00
C VAL A 508 -1.73 43.50 -19.51
N TYR A 509 -2.63 44.45 -19.29
CA TYR A 509 -4.01 44.20 -18.84
C TYR A 509 -4.90 45.42 -19.11
N GLY A 510 -6.22 45.25 -19.06
CA GLY A 510 -7.18 46.35 -19.16
C GLY A 510 -7.62 46.87 -17.79
N ILE A 511 -7.96 48.17 -17.69
CA ILE A 511 -8.69 48.76 -16.57
C ILE A 511 -10.09 49.14 -17.06
N THR A 512 -11.10 48.40 -16.61
CA THR A 512 -12.47 48.49 -17.15
C THR A 512 -13.13 49.84 -16.84
N VAL A 513 -12.91 50.40 -15.64
CA VAL A 513 -13.56 51.68 -15.26
C VAL A 513 -12.95 52.91 -15.91
N ALA A 514 -11.68 52.82 -16.30
CA ALA A 514 -10.95 53.92 -16.96
C ALA A 514 -10.91 53.75 -18.48
N ASN A 515 -11.53 52.69 -19.02
CA ASN A 515 -11.52 52.32 -20.44
C ASN A 515 -10.12 52.38 -21.06
N THR A 516 -9.10 51.88 -20.36
CA THR A 516 -7.70 51.96 -20.82
C THR A 516 -6.94 50.66 -20.58
N GLY A 517 -6.01 50.35 -21.48
CA GLY A 517 -4.98 49.35 -21.34
C GLY A 517 -3.81 49.88 -20.52
N VAL A 518 -3.14 49.00 -19.82
CA VAL A 518 -1.99 49.31 -18.99
C VAL A 518 -0.90 48.29 -19.21
N LEU A 519 0.33 48.78 -19.34
CA LEU A 519 1.54 47.98 -19.36
C LEU A 519 2.38 48.31 -18.12
N ILE A 520 2.82 47.30 -17.39
CA ILE A 520 3.71 47.45 -16.24
C ILE A 520 4.96 46.59 -16.40
N SER A 521 6.04 46.98 -15.72
CA SER A 521 7.24 46.17 -15.58
C SER A 521 7.52 45.84 -14.12
N VAL A 522 7.95 44.60 -13.87
CA VAL A 522 8.27 44.07 -12.54
C VAL A 522 9.54 43.23 -12.60
N ASN A 523 10.30 43.18 -11.49
CA ASN A 523 11.40 42.24 -11.35
C ASN A 523 10.96 41.01 -10.56
N ILE A 524 11.22 39.82 -11.12
CA ILE A 524 11.08 38.53 -10.46
C ILE A 524 12.47 37.88 -10.44
N SER A 525 13.03 37.67 -9.24
CA SER A 525 14.34 37.04 -9.11
C SER A 525 14.30 35.55 -9.44
N ASN A 526 15.45 34.94 -9.71
CA ASN A 526 15.61 33.49 -9.88
C ASN A 526 15.23 32.65 -8.65
N VAL A 527 15.06 33.26 -7.48
CA VAL A 527 14.52 32.63 -6.26
C VAL A 527 13.04 32.96 -6.02
N GLY A 528 12.37 33.59 -6.99
CA GLY A 528 10.93 33.87 -6.97
C GLY A 528 10.50 35.10 -6.16
N THR A 529 11.42 36.01 -5.79
CA THR A 529 11.06 37.26 -5.09
C THR A 529 10.57 38.32 -6.06
N ILE A 530 9.47 39.01 -5.73
CA ILE A 530 8.79 39.98 -6.61
C ILE A 530 9.02 41.41 -6.11
N SER A 531 9.62 42.27 -6.95
CA SER A 531 9.83 43.69 -6.63
C SER A 531 8.53 44.51 -6.68
N PRO A 532 8.53 45.75 -6.15
CA PRO A 532 7.49 46.72 -6.52
C PRO A 532 7.43 46.91 -8.02
N VAL A 533 6.27 47.34 -8.52
CA VAL A 533 6.12 47.80 -9.91
C VAL A 533 7.18 48.85 -10.17
N ASN A 534 8.02 48.62 -11.18
CA ASN A 534 9.12 49.49 -11.53
C ASN A 534 8.61 50.67 -12.38
N LYS A 535 7.85 50.36 -13.43
CA LYS A 535 7.23 51.33 -14.34
C LYS A 535 5.79 50.92 -14.69
N LYS A 536 4.97 51.92 -14.97
CA LYS A 536 3.59 51.79 -15.43
C LYS A 536 3.37 52.77 -16.59
N LEU A 537 2.78 52.28 -17.67
CA LEU A 537 2.45 53.01 -18.88
C LEU A 537 0.96 52.82 -19.18
N ILE A 538 0.24 53.93 -19.44
CA ILE A 538 -1.18 53.93 -19.81
C ILE A 538 -1.28 54.01 -21.33
N LEU A 539 -2.09 53.15 -21.94
CA LEU A 539 -2.16 52.95 -23.40
C LEU A 539 -3.42 53.53 -24.06
N GLY A 540 -4.34 54.12 -23.30
CA GLY A 540 -5.44 54.97 -23.80
C GLY A 540 -6.71 54.23 -24.26
N ASP A 541 -6.59 53.02 -24.82
CA ASP A 541 -7.76 52.23 -25.28
C ASP A 541 -8.02 51.04 -24.36
N ILE A 542 -9.28 50.67 -24.12
CA ILE A 542 -9.60 49.47 -23.36
C ILE A 542 -9.07 48.22 -24.07
N MET A 543 -8.28 47.43 -23.35
CA MET A 543 -7.73 46.17 -23.84
C MET A 543 -8.47 45.01 -23.16
N ILE A 544 -9.30 44.31 -23.94
CA ILE A 544 -9.95 43.06 -23.57
C ILE A 544 -9.07 41.94 -24.16
N GLU A 545 -8.81 40.91 -23.34
CA GLU A 545 -8.00 39.74 -23.70
C GLU A 545 -6.68 40.09 -24.42
N PRO A 546 -5.86 41.03 -23.90
CA PRO A 546 -4.62 41.39 -24.54
C PRO A 546 -3.62 40.24 -24.52
N GLU A 547 -2.85 40.11 -25.59
CA GLU A 547 -1.64 39.28 -25.66
C GLU A 547 -0.47 40.17 -26.07
N ILE A 548 0.70 39.96 -25.45
CA ILE A 548 1.94 40.66 -25.80
C ILE A 548 3.00 39.70 -26.32
N ILE A 549 3.55 39.99 -27.50
CA ILE A 549 4.68 39.24 -28.07
C ILE A 549 5.84 40.17 -28.42
N LYS A 550 7.05 39.60 -28.50
CA LYS A 550 8.26 40.33 -28.91
C LYS A 550 8.34 40.45 -30.44
N VAL A 551 8.73 41.62 -30.94
CA VAL A 551 9.04 41.79 -32.38
C VAL A 551 10.39 41.15 -32.69
N VAL A 552 10.43 40.32 -33.74
CA VAL A 552 11.62 39.58 -34.17
C VAL A 552 12.67 40.57 -34.68
N ASP A 553 13.95 40.24 -34.45
CA ASP A 553 15.12 41.10 -34.72
C ASP A 553 15.14 42.47 -34.01
N SER A 554 14.23 42.69 -33.07
CA SER A 554 14.25 43.84 -32.19
C SER A 554 14.83 43.51 -30.82
N SER A 555 15.60 44.44 -30.24
CA SER A 555 16.08 44.30 -28.86
C SER A 555 15.03 44.70 -27.82
N ASP A 556 14.10 45.59 -28.18
CA ASP A 556 13.21 46.23 -27.22
C ASP A 556 11.82 46.59 -27.75
N ILE A 557 11.42 46.15 -28.95
CA ILE A 557 10.07 46.38 -29.48
C ILE A 557 9.17 45.16 -29.27
N TYR A 558 7.94 45.43 -28.84
CA TYR A 558 6.89 44.45 -28.57
C TYR A 558 5.59 44.92 -29.20
N VAL A 559 4.71 43.98 -29.53
CA VAL A 559 3.37 44.26 -30.04
C VAL A 559 2.34 43.64 -29.11
N ILE A 560 1.27 44.40 -28.87
CA ILE A 560 0.10 44.01 -28.09
C ILE A 560 -1.05 43.86 -29.07
N VAL A 561 -1.66 42.68 -29.13
CA VAL A 561 -2.93 42.44 -29.81
C VAL A 561 -4.04 42.36 -28.78
N TYR A 562 -5.22 42.89 -29.08
CA TYR A 562 -6.34 42.94 -28.14
C TYR A 562 -7.66 43.13 -28.87
N ASN A 563 -8.78 42.86 -28.22
CA ASN A 563 -10.08 43.39 -28.64
C ASN A 563 -10.54 44.53 -27.72
N CYS A 564 -11.46 45.38 -28.17
CA CYS A 564 -11.98 46.50 -27.38
C CYS A 564 -13.51 46.44 -27.18
N ILE A 565 -14.09 47.49 -26.58
CA ILE A 565 -15.55 47.64 -26.51
C ILE A 565 -16.08 47.74 -27.94
N GLY A 566 -17.03 46.89 -28.29
CA GLY A 566 -17.49 46.71 -29.68
C GLY A 566 -17.01 45.40 -30.31
N ASP A 567 -16.08 44.69 -29.65
CA ASP A 567 -15.35 43.53 -30.14
C ASP A 567 -14.34 43.82 -31.27
N ASP A 568 -14.13 45.07 -31.71
CA ASP A 568 -13.09 45.45 -32.69
C ASP A 568 -11.68 44.98 -32.30
N GLY A 569 -10.88 44.60 -33.29
CA GLY A 569 -9.55 44.02 -33.12
C GLY A 569 -8.41 45.02 -33.27
N GLY A 570 -7.69 45.32 -32.19
CA GLY A 570 -6.62 46.32 -32.12
C GLY A 570 -5.19 45.74 -32.05
N LEU A 571 -4.24 46.52 -32.57
CA LEU A 571 -2.79 46.34 -32.45
C LEU A 571 -2.14 47.60 -31.89
N ARG A 572 -1.16 47.41 -31.00
CA ARG A 572 -0.35 48.51 -30.46
C ARG A 572 1.08 48.06 -30.25
N THR A 573 2.02 48.83 -30.79
CA THR A 573 3.45 48.58 -30.59
C THR A 573 3.99 49.41 -29.44
N VAL A 574 4.85 48.83 -28.62
CA VAL A 574 5.46 49.44 -27.45
C VAL A 574 6.95 49.14 -27.40
N LYS A 575 7.72 49.99 -26.72
CA LYS A 575 9.14 49.76 -26.44
C LYS A 575 9.34 49.42 -24.97
N ILE A 576 10.00 48.29 -24.71
CA ILE A 576 10.32 47.75 -23.39
C ILE A 576 11.81 47.44 -23.34
N THR A 577 12.59 48.28 -22.65
CA THR A 577 14.03 48.06 -22.54
C THR A 577 14.35 46.85 -21.66
N SER A 578 15.58 46.32 -21.76
CA SER A 578 16.09 45.26 -20.88
C SER A 578 16.09 45.64 -19.39
N THR A 579 15.99 46.93 -19.05
CA THR A 579 15.87 47.45 -17.68
C THR A 579 14.42 47.70 -17.24
N GLY A 580 13.45 47.40 -18.10
CA GLY A 580 12.02 47.57 -17.83
C GLY A 580 11.50 49.00 -17.97
N ILE A 581 12.20 49.86 -18.72
CA ILE A 581 11.69 51.18 -19.11
C ILE A 581 10.63 50.97 -20.20
N LEU A 582 9.48 51.61 -20.02
CA LEU A 582 8.32 51.50 -20.91
C LEU A 582 8.12 52.83 -21.63
N SER A 583 7.97 52.77 -22.95
CA SER A 583 7.53 53.91 -23.74
C SER A 583 6.59 53.45 -24.85
N ASP A 584 5.51 54.20 -25.04
CA ASP A 584 4.66 54.03 -26.20
C ASP A 584 5.39 54.56 -27.44
N ILE A 585 5.32 53.83 -28.54
CA ILE A 585 5.87 54.23 -29.85
C ILE A 585 4.73 54.54 -30.85
N SER A 586 3.48 54.33 -30.43
CA SER A 586 2.18 54.58 -31.07
C SER A 586 2.11 54.69 -32.61
N LEU A 587 1.43 53.71 -33.21
CA LEU A 587 0.19 53.97 -33.94
C LEU A 587 -0.81 52.92 -33.46
N HIS A 588 -1.99 53.35 -33.01
CA HIS A 588 -3.11 52.44 -32.79
C HIS A 588 -3.63 52.01 -34.16
N VAL A 589 -3.62 50.70 -34.42
CA VAL A 589 -3.98 50.13 -35.73
C VAL A 589 -5.02 49.05 -35.51
N TRP A 590 -6.08 49.06 -36.31
CA TRP A 590 -7.06 47.98 -36.29
C TRP A 590 -6.58 46.84 -37.17
N PHE A 591 -6.63 45.60 -36.71
CA PHE A 591 -6.53 44.45 -37.62
C PHE A 591 -7.91 44.03 -38.14
N ASP A 592 -8.98 44.32 -37.40
CA ASP A 592 -10.38 44.10 -37.79
C ASP A 592 -11.25 45.21 -37.17
N ASP A 593 -12.11 45.83 -37.98
CA ASP A 593 -12.95 46.98 -37.58
C ASP A 593 -14.42 46.61 -37.31
N ASP A 594 -14.73 45.31 -37.26
CA ASP A 594 -16.09 44.80 -36.99
C ASP A 594 -16.11 43.81 -35.81
N ASP A 595 -15.21 42.80 -35.79
CA ASP A 595 -15.21 41.75 -34.76
C ASP A 595 -13.84 41.03 -34.74
N GLY A 596 -13.02 41.30 -33.73
CA GLY A 596 -11.67 40.78 -33.49
C GLY A 596 -11.54 40.01 -32.17
N GLY A 597 -12.58 39.28 -31.75
CA GLY A 597 -12.68 38.68 -30.42
C GLY A 597 -11.64 37.60 -30.13
N SER A 598 -11.13 37.58 -28.89
CA SER A 598 -10.13 36.63 -28.38
C SER A 598 -8.92 36.45 -29.33
N PRO A 599 -8.23 37.54 -29.71
CA PRO A 599 -7.17 37.45 -30.70
C PRO A 599 -5.88 36.87 -30.12
N GLU A 600 -5.15 36.14 -30.95
CA GLU A 600 -3.78 35.70 -30.66
C GLU A 600 -2.87 36.00 -31.86
N ILE A 601 -1.61 36.34 -31.60
CA ILE A 601 -0.62 36.71 -32.60
C ILE A 601 0.65 35.86 -32.48
N ILE A 602 1.17 35.37 -33.63
CA ILE A 602 2.42 34.63 -33.70
C ILE A 602 3.31 35.14 -34.83
N ASN A 603 4.64 35.11 -34.64
CA ASN A 603 5.59 35.36 -35.72
C ASN A 603 5.67 34.17 -36.69
N ILE A 604 5.69 34.45 -37.98
CA ILE A 604 5.79 33.46 -39.05
C ILE A 604 7.22 33.39 -39.56
N HIS A 605 7.72 34.51 -40.07
CA HIS A 605 9.06 34.64 -40.63
C HIS A 605 9.43 36.12 -40.70
N ASP A 606 10.61 36.50 -40.23
CA ASP A 606 11.10 37.89 -40.24
C ASP A 606 10.04 38.89 -39.70
N ASP A 607 9.57 39.81 -40.54
CA ASP A 607 8.58 40.84 -40.25
C ASP A 607 7.12 40.39 -40.47
N ILE A 608 6.90 39.12 -40.79
CA ILE A 608 5.57 38.56 -41.05
C ILE A 608 4.97 37.95 -39.79
N TYR A 609 3.74 38.36 -39.49
CA TYR A 609 2.97 37.91 -38.33
C TYR A 609 1.60 37.39 -38.76
N ALA A 610 1.09 36.41 -38.03
CA ALA A 610 -0.25 35.87 -38.20
C ALA A 610 -1.10 36.16 -36.96
N ILE A 611 -2.34 36.59 -37.17
CA ILE A 611 -3.33 36.85 -36.14
C ILE A 611 -4.50 35.90 -36.34
N VAL A 612 -4.85 35.12 -35.31
CA VAL A 612 -6.07 34.31 -35.26
C VAL A 612 -7.08 34.96 -34.34
N TYR A 613 -8.35 35.00 -34.74
CA TYR A 613 -9.41 35.65 -33.96
C TYR A 613 -10.79 35.11 -34.32
N ALA A 614 -11.77 35.39 -33.45
CA ALA A 614 -13.18 35.08 -33.65
C ALA A 614 -13.95 36.32 -34.15
N GLY A 615 -14.44 36.24 -35.39
CA GLY A 615 -15.12 37.29 -36.12
C GLY A 615 -14.94 37.12 -37.64
N PRO A 616 -15.64 37.87 -38.52
CA PRO A 616 -16.65 38.86 -38.18
C PRO A 616 -18.05 38.26 -37.93
N ILE A 617 -19.02 39.11 -37.56
CA ILE A 617 -20.46 38.82 -37.35
C ILE A 617 -20.76 38.04 -36.06
N LEU A 618 -20.78 38.71 -34.91
CA LEU A 618 -21.12 38.14 -33.59
C LEU A 618 -20.30 36.87 -33.28
N ARG A 619 -19.02 36.88 -33.68
CA ARG A 619 -18.08 35.77 -33.57
C ARG A 619 -18.50 34.50 -34.33
N GLN A 620 -19.33 34.57 -35.38
CA GLN A 620 -19.79 33.39 -36.13
C GLN A 620 -18.76 32.78 -37.08
N SER A 621 -17.59 33.40 -37.21
CA SER A 621 -16.49 32.93 -38.04
C SER A 621 -15.17 32.96 -37.29
N GLY A 622 -14.24 32.10 -37.67
CA GLY A 622 -12.87 32.08 -37.16
C GLY A 622 -11.94 32.45 -38.30
N PHE A 623 -11.09 33.46 -38.09
CA PHE A 623 -10.25 34.02 -39.14
C PHE A 623 -8.77 33.95 -38.79
N LEU A 624 -7.97 33.73 -39.83
CA LEU A 624 -6.52 33.86 -39.81
C LEU A 624 -6.15 35.00 -40.78
N LYS A 625 -5.37 35.97 -40.31
CA LYS A 625 -4.92 37.14 -41.07
C LYS A 625 -3.41 37.31 -40.93
N THR A 626 -2.71 37.55 -42.04
CA THR A 626 -1.26 37.84 -42.02
C THR A 626 -0.98 39.31 -42.30
N ILE A 627 0.00 39.86 -41.58
CA ILE A 627 0.41 41.27 -41.64
C ILE A 627 1.92 41.41 -41.53
N GLU A 628 2.42 42.61 -41.85
CA GLU A 628 3.83 43.00 -41.76
C GLU A 628 4.04 43.95 -40.57
N ILE A 629 4.97 43.60 -39.68
CA ILE A 629 5.42 44.42 -38.55
C ILE A 629 6.94 44.53 -38.62
N SER A 630 7.43 45.70 -39.01
CA SER A 630 8.87 45.96 -39.10
C SER A 630 9.58 45.85 -37.75
N SER A 631 10.90 45.64 -37.76
CA SER A 631 11.76 45.57 -36.56
C SER A 631 11.77 46.85 -35.70
N VAL A 632 11.36 47.99 -36.27
CA VAL A 632 11.18 49.26 -35.56
C VAL A 632 9.76 49.45 -35.00
N GLY A 633 8.86 48.49 -35.19
CA GLY A 633 7.48 48.53 -34.71
C GLY A 633 6.51 49.28 -35.61
N SER A 634 6.89 49.66 -36.83
CA SER A 634 5.93 50.24 -37.79
C SER A 634 5.06 49.15 -38.41
N ILE A 635 3.74 49.39 -38.48
CA ILE A 635 2.74 48.54 -39.11
C ILE A 635 2.29 49.20 -40.41
N THR A 636 2.33 48.45 -41.51
CA THR A 636 1.87 48.97 -42.82
C THR A 636 0.35 49.12 -42.81
N LEU A 637 -0.18 50.30 -43.17
CA LEU A 637 -1.63 50.58 -43.17
C LEU A 637 -2.31 50.30 -44.51
N SER A 638 -3.58 49.90 -44.45
CA SER A 638 -4.49 49.81 -45.58
C SER A 638 -4.75 51.18 -46.18
N ARG A 639 -4.71 51.27 -47.52
CA ARG A 639 -4.96 52.52 -48.26
C ARG A 639 -6.44 52.85 -48.42
N THR A 640 -7.34 51.91 -48.12
CA THR A 640 -8.78 52.01 -48.36
C THR A 640 -9.60 52.30 -47.10
N VAL A 641 -9.14 51.89 -45.90
CA VAL A 641 -9.81 52.13 -44.62
C VAL A 641 -8.76 52.43 -43.52
N PRO A 642 -8.17 53.64 -43.43
CA PRO A 642 -7.22 53.95 -42.35
C PRO A 642 -7.97 54.19 -41.02
N PRO A 643 -7.46 53.71 -39.86
CA PRO A 643 -6.16 53.10 -39.60
C PRO A 643 -6.20 51.55 -39.51
N LEU A 644 -6.73 50.84 -40.53
CA LEU A 644 -6.68 49.38 -40.61
C LEU A 644 -5.28 48.91 -41.09
N ALA A 645 -4.78 47.79 -40.56
CA ALA A 645 -3.54 47.15 -40.99
C ALA A 645 -3.68 46.63 -42.43
N LYS A 646 -2.60 46.74 -43.21
CA LYS A 646 -2.53 46.15 -44.55
C LYS A 646 -2.41 44.64 -44.42
N THR A 647 -3.46 43.94 -44.80
CA THR A 647 -3.48 42.49 -44.92
C THR A 647 -2.58 42.03 -46.07
N ILE A 648 -1.75 41.01 -45.82
CA ILE A 648 -1.03 40.26 -46.85
C ILE A 648 -1.97 39.21 -47.43
N ASP A 649 -2.52 38.37 -46.56
CA ASP A 649 -3.52 37.35 -46.89
C ASP A 649 -4.46 37.10 -45.70
N GLN A 650 -5.66 36.57 -45.98
CA GLN A 650 -6.61 36.19 -44.94
C GLN A 650 -7.51 35.05 -45.41
N ILE A 651 -7.90 34.18 -44.48
CA ILE A 651 -8.86 33.09 -44.74
C ILE A 651 -9.78 32.86 -43.54
N PRO A 652 -11.08 32.62 -43.75
CA PRO A 652 -11.91 31.98 -42.72
C PRO A 652 -11.49 30.51 -42.58
N PHE A 653 -11.07 30.10 -41.39
CA PHE A 653 -10.79 28.69 -41.11
C PHE A 653 -12.03 27.93 -40.65
N GLU A 654 -13.07 28.63 -40.18
CA GLU A 654 -14.38 28.07 -39.84
C GLU A 654 -15.46 29.13 -40.04
N VAL A 655 -16.64 28.73 -40.52
CA VAL A 655 -17.84 29.58 -40.61
C VAL A 655 -19.03 28.78 -40.09
N THR A 656 -19.65 29.25 -39.01
CA THR A 656 -20.77 28.56 -38.36
C THR A 656 -21.98 29.47 -38.22
N VAL A 657 -22.91 29.38 -39.16
CA VAL A 657 -24.15 30.17 -39.12
C VAL A 657 -24.94 29.84 -37.86
N GLY A 658 -25.15 30.84 -37.00
CA GLY A 658 -25.90 30.71 -35.75
C GLY A 658 -25.13 30.17 -34.55
N ASN A 659 -23.83 29.85 -34.67
CA ASN A 659 -22.95 29.47 -33.55
C ASN A 659 -21.77 30.44 -33.45
N SER A 660 -21.21 30.65 -32.26
CA SER A 660 -20.08 31.56 -32.03
C SER A 660 -18.78 30.79 -31.78
N ILE A 661 -17.69 31.20 -32.41
CA ILE A 661 -16.35 30.68 -32.16
C ILE A 661 -15.74 31.38 -30.93
N ARG A 662 -14.99 30.62 -30.12
CA ARG A 662 -14.30 31.12 -28.93
C ARG A 662 -12.90 30.57 -28.82
N SER A 663 -12.01 31.39 -28.26
CA SER A 663 -10.65 31.02 -27.84
C SER A 663 -9.86 30.27 -28.92
N PRO A 664 -9.72 30.83 -30.14
CA PRO A 664 -8.79 30.28 -31.10
C PRO A 664 -7.37 30.36 -30.53
N HIS A 665 -6.63 29.25 -30.60
CA HIS A 665 -5.22 29.19 -30.20
C HIS A 665 -4.37 28.63 -31.35
N ILE A 666 -3.35 29.36 -31.80
CA ILE A 666 -2.44 29.00 -32.90
C ILE A 666 -1.04 28.62 -32.40
N LEU A 667 -0.50 27.52 -32.93
CA LEU A 667 0.90 27.12 -32.67
C LEU A 667 1.57 26.53 -33.91
N PRO A 668 2.91 26.65 -34.04
CA PRO A 668 3.65 26.01 -35.11
C PRO A 668 3.70 24.49 -34.90
N ILE A 669 3.52 23.75 -35.99
CA ILE A 669 3.72 22.30 -36.02
C ILE A 669 5.20 22.05 -36.34
N ASN A 670 5.88 21.34 -35.44
CA ASN A 670 7.31 21.00 -35.57
C ASN A 670 7.60 20.37 -36.95
N GLY A 671 8.55 20.93 -37.70
CA GLY A 671 8.93 20.44 -39.03
C GLY A 671 9.38 21.55 -39.99
N ALA A 672 9.90 21.16 -41.16
CA ALA A 672 10.51 22.09 -42.13
C ALA A 672 9.52 22.78 -43.09
N ASN A 673 8.20 22.66 -42.88
CA ASN A 673 7.19 22.92 -43.91
C ASN A 673 6.18 24.04 -43.56
N ASN A 674 6.44 24.85 -42.54
CA ASN A 674 5.63 26.00 -42.10
C ASN A 674 4.13 25.67 -41.92
N PHE A 675 3.83 24.59 -41.20
CA PHE A 675 2.46 24.24 -40.81
C PHE A 675 2.15 24.78 -39.42
N TYR A 676 0.90 25.19 -39.22
CA TYR A 676 0.38 25.73 -37.97
C TYR A 676 -0.92 25.00 -37.61
N GLY A 677 -1.07 24.64 -36.34
CA GLY A 677 -2.30 24.08 -35.80
C GLY A 677 -3.11 25.18 -35.12
N ILE A 678 -4.41 25.22 -35.38
CA ILE A 678 -5.34 26.15 -34.74
C ILE A 678 -6.41 25.32 -34.01
N SER A 679 -6.42 25.38 -32.68
CA SER A 679 -7.48 24.80 -31.86
C SER A 679 -8.52 25.84 -31.49
N TYR A 680 -9.80 25.50 -31.52
CA TYR A 680 -10.87 26.45 -31.19
C TYR A 680 -12.12 25.73 -30.67
N SER A 681 -12.95 26.49 -29.98
CA SER A 681 -14.28 26.07 -29.51
C SER A 681 -15.39 26.68 -30.37
N ILE A 682 -16.46 25.93 -30.62
CA ILE A 682 -17.70 26.43 -31.25
C ILE A 682 -18.82 26.39 -30.20
N ASP A 683 -19.57 27.48 -30.06
CA ASP A 683 -20.62 27.70 -29.07
C ASP A 683 -22.01 27.82 -29.72
N SER A 684 -22.94 26.93 -29.39
CA SER A 684 -24.30 26.88 -29.96
C SER A 684 -25.36 27.42 -28.99
N PRO A 685 -26.27 28.31 -29.42
CA PRO A 685 -27.40 28.80 -28.60
C PRO A 685 -28.39 27.71 -28.15
N THR A 686 -28.36 26.52 -28.76
CA THR A 686 -29.36 25.43 -28.54
C THR A 686 -28.75 24.11 -28.06
N ALA A 687 -27.49 24.13 -27.60
CA ALA A 687 -26.66 23.05 -27.04
C ALA A 687 -25.64 22.38 -27.97
N ASN A 688 -24.57 21.88 -27.31
CA ASN A 688 -23.28 21.29 -27.74
C ASN A 688 -22.21 22.33 -28.15
N LEU A 689 -21.10 22.36 -27.39
CA LEU A 689 -19.89 23.13 -27.67
C LEU A 689 -18.82 22.21 -28.30
N TRP A 690 -18.46 22.38 -29.56
CA TRP A 690 -17.45 21.49 -30.18
C TRP A 690 -16.03 22.00 -30.01
N GLY A 691 -15.09 21.09 -29.73
CA GLY A 691 -13.66 21.34 -29.80
C GLY A 691 -13.11 20.84 -31.13
N LYS A 692 -12.58 21.76 -31.92
CA LYS A 692 -12.02 21.48 -33.24
C LYS A 692 -10.56 21.91 -33.34
N ILE A 693 -9.80 21.17 -34.15
CA ILE A 693 -8.45 21.55 -34.54
C ILE A 693 -8.33 21.48 -36.06
N VAL A 694 -7.70 22.51 -36.64
CA VAL A 694 -7.38 22.58 -38.07
C VAL A 694 -5.89 22.82 -38.24
N THR A 695 -5.35 22.39 -39.37
CA THR A 695 -3.96 22.68 -39.77
C THR A 695 -3.95 23.56 -41.00
N ILE A 696 -3.09 24.56 -41.02
CA ILE A 696 -2.95 25.52 -42.11
C ILE A 696 -1.46 25.67 -42.45
N LYS A 697 -1.16 25.88 -43.72
CA LYS A 697 0.20 26.19 -44.16
C LYS A 697 0.31 27.68 -44.47
N ILE A 698 1.34 28.33 -43.92
CA ILE A 698 1.63 29.75 -44.17
C ILE A 698 3.04 29.82 -44.77
N GLN A 699 3.18 30.46 -45.93
CA GLN A 699 4.49 30.66 -46.56
C GLN A 699 5.26 31.78 -45.85
N ASP A 700 6.59 31.79 -45.98
CA ASP A 700 7.47 32.80 -45.34
C ASP A 700 7.10 34.25 -45.73
N ASN A 701 6.50 34.44 -46.90
CA ASN A 701 6.03 35.75 -47.37
C ASN A 701 4.61 36.11 -46.89
N GLY A 702 4.03 35.33 -45.97
CA GLY A 702 2.69 35.56 -45.41
C GLY A 702 1.51 35.06 -46.23
N ILE A 703 1.74 34.44 -47.40
CA ILE A 703 0.66 33.85 -48.21
C ILE A 703 0.13 32.57 -47.54
N ILE A 704 -1.20 32.47 -47.40
CA ILE A 704 -1.89 31.35 -46.77
C ILE A 704 -2.24 30.32 -47.85
N VAL A 705 -1.82 29.08 -47.63
CA VAL A 705 -2.14 27.96 -48.52
C VAL A 705 -3.25 27.14 -47.87
N SER A 706 -4.47 27.28 -48.39
CA SER A 706 -5.62 26.49 -47.95
C SER A 706 -5.39 24.99 -48.20
N LEU A 707 -5.50 24.18 -47.15
CA LEU A 707 -5.43 22.72 -47.26
C LEU A 707 -6.83 22.18 -47.57
N SER A 708 -6.95 21.39 -48.64
CA SER A 708 -8.23 20.95 -49.22
C SER A 708 -9.04 19.93 -48.41
N LYS A 709 -8.83 19.82 -47.09
CA LYS A 709 -9.56 19.02 -46.08
C LYS A 709 -8.76 19.02 -44.76
N LYS A 710 -9.44 18.85 -43.61
CA LYS A 710 -8.96 18.31 -42.31
C LYS A 710 -9.14 19.24 -41.10
N ASP A 711 -10.37 19.63 -40.81
CA ASP A 711 -10.76 19.82 -39.41
C ASP A 711 -10.94 18.43 -38.78
N VAL A 712 -10.41 18.24 -37.57
CA VAL A 712 -10.77 17.10 -36.73
C VAL A 712 -11.49 17.63 -35.51
N THR A 713 -12.71 17.15 -35.31
CA THR A 713 -13.41 17.30 -34.05
C THR A 713 -12.73 16.42 -33.01
N PHE A 714 -11.90 17.03 -32.16
CA PHE A 714 -11.28 16.31 -31.05
C PHE A 714 -12.25 16.16 -29.87
N GLU A 715 -13.25 17.04 -29.76
CA GLU A 715 -14.31 16.97 -28.75
C GLU A 715 -15.68 17.25 -29.38
N PRO A 716 -16.53 16.22 -29.61
CA PRO A 716 -17.82 16.40 -30.26
C PRO A 716 -18.94 16.84 -29.31
N PHE A 717 -18.66 17.13 -28.04
CA PHE A 717 -19.70 17.47 -27.04
C PHE A 717 -19.61 18.89 -26.49
N LEU A 718 -18.83 19.09 -25.43
CA LEU A 718 -18.69 20.36 -24.72
C LEU A 718 -17.19 20.68 -24.60
N CYS A 719 -16.74 21.71 -25.31
CA CYS A 719 -15.40 22.27 -25.26
C CYS A 719 -15.51 23.79 -25.16
N SER A 720 -15.02 24.37 -24.06
CA SER A 720 -14.77 25.81 -23.96
C SER A 720 -13.33 26.08 -23.59
N ALA A 721 -12.76 27.17 -24.12
CA ALA A 721 -11.41 27.63 -23.84
C ALA A 721 -10.33 26.55 -24.08
N SER A 722 -10.21 26.06 -25.31
CA SER A 722 -9.14 25.12 -25.67
C SER A 722 -7.78 25.79 -25.65
N TYR A 723 -6.79 25.12 -25.06
CA TYR A 723 -5.41 25.52 -25.00
C TYR A 723 -4.51 24.40 -25.55
N PHE A 724 -3.86 24.67 -26.67
CA PHE A 724 -2.95 23.79 -27.41
C PHE A 724 -1.50 23.96 -26.92
N ILE A 725 -0.69 22.89 -26.86
CA ILE A 725 0.73 22.97 -26.46
C ILE A 725 1.56 21.85 -27.13
N PRO A 726 2.81 22.11 -27.57
CA PRO A 726 3.71 21.04 -28.01
C PRO A 726 4.13 20.14 -26.84
N ILE A 727 4.23 18.83 -27.09
CA ILE A 727 4.76 17.85 -26.12
C ILE A 727 6.13 17.33 -26.58
N HIS A 728 6.17 16.57 -27.68
CA HIS A 728 7.39 16.02 -28.26
C HIS A 728 7.16 15.58 -29.72
N ASP A 729 8.03 15.98 -30.65
CA ASP A 729 7.93 15.67 -32.09
C ASP A 729 6.53 15.96 -32.69
N GLU A 730 5.83 14.89 -33.10
CA GLU A 730 4.49 14.88 -33.71
C GLU A 730 3.35 14.83 -32.67
N VAL A 731 3.66 14.99 -31.37
CA VAL A 731 2.69 14.86 -30.26
C VAL A 731 2.42 16.22 -29.63
N TYR A 732 1.13 16.53 -29.46
CA TYR A 732 0.64 17.79 -28.92
C TYR A 732 -0.44 17.54 -27.86
N GLY A 733 -0.53 18.42 -26.87
CA GLY A 733 -1.57 18.42 -25.84
C GLY A 733 -2.64 19.46 -26.14
N ILE A 734 -3.90 19.15 -25.81
CA ILE A 734 -5.02 20.09 -25.85
C ILE A 734 -5.73 20.01 -24.50
N VAL A 735 -5.70 21.09 -23.74
CA VAL A 735 -6.44 21.27 -22.48
C VAL A 735 -7.68 22.07 -22.76
N TYR A 736 -8.83 21.69 -22.22
CA TYR A 736 -10.07 22.43 -22.40
C TYR A 736 -11.06 22.15 -21.27
N ARG A 737 -12.10 22.97 -21.19
CA ARG A 737 -13.24 22.75 -20.29
C ARG A 737 -14.34 21.96 -20.97
N GLY A 738 -14.69 20.83 -20.35
CA GLY A 738 -15.74 19.89 -20.68
C GLY A 738 -17.12 20.20 -20.07
N GLU A 739 -18.01 19.20 -20.13
CA GLU A 739 -19.36 19.26 -19.55
C GLU A 739 -19.34 19.50 -18.03
N SER A 740 -20.31 20.28 -17.53
CA SER A 740 -20.43 20.62 -16.10
C SER A 740 -19.22 21.32 -15.47
N GLY A 741 -18.27 21.81 -16.28
CA GLY A 741 -17.09 22.54 -15.81
C GLY A 741 -15.82 21.71 -15.64
N VAL A 742 -15.89 20.39 -15.83
CA VAL A 742 -14.75 19.46 -15.71
C VAL A 742 -13.66 19.83 -16.71
N GLY A 743 -12.39 19.82 -16.31
CA GLY A 743 -11.30 19.97 -17.27
C GLY A 743 -10.96 18.67 -17.96
N VAL A 744 -10.44 18.75 -19.18
CA VAL A 744 -9.98 17.58 -19.93
C VAL A 744 -8.66 17.93 -20.60
N ILE A 745 -7.74 16.97 -20.60
CA ILE A 745 -6.53 17.00 -21.42
C ILE A 745 -6.56 15.83 -22.39
N LYS A 746 -6.31 16.11 -23.67
CA LYS A 746 -6.13 15.11 -24.72
C LYS A 746 -4.76 15.26 -25.33
N THR A 747 -4.13 14.16 -25.69
CA THR A 747 -2.96 14.19 -26.56
C THR A 747 -3.34 13.77 -27.97
N ILE A 748 -2.81 14.50 -28.94
CA ILE A 748 -3.11 14.32 -30.36
C ILE A 748 -1.81 14.17 -31.14
N LYS A 749 -1.83 13.28 -32.13
CA LYS A 749 -0.77 13.13 -33.10
C LYS A 749 -1.04 13.98 -34.35
N ILE A 750 -0.14 14.92 -34.63
CA ILE A 750 -0.14 15.74 -35.84
C ILE A 750 1.21 15.55 -36.51
N ARG A 751 1.20 15.03 -37.75
CA ARG A 751 2.43 14.79 -38.50
C ARG A 751 3.13 16.10 -38.89
N ASN A 752 4.44 16.03 -39.10
CA ASN A 752 5.26 17.19 -39.51
C ASN A 752 4.89 17.77 -40.90
N ASP A 753 4.04 17.08 -41.66
CA ASP A 753 3.45 17.54 -42.94
C ASP A 753 2.04 18.14 -42.75
N GLY A 754 1.65 18.44 -41.50
CA GLY A 754 0.35 18.98 -41.15
C GLY A 754 -0.79 17.97 -41.23
N HIS A 755 -0.53 16.70 -41.59
CA HIS A 755 -1.61 15.74 -41.74
C HIS A 755 -2.12 15.17 -40.41
N ILE A 756 -3.40 15.41 -40.14
CA ILE A 756 -4.18 14.72 -39.11
C ILE A 756 -4.81 13.44 -39.72
N GLY A 757 -4.72 12.30 -39.02
CA GLY A 757 -5.36 11.02 -39.40
C GLY A 757 -6.82 10.91 -38.93
N GLN A 758 -7.53 9.83 -39.28
CA GLN A 758 -8.94 9.65 -38.87
C GLN A 758 -9.13 9.45 -37.36
N ASN A 759 -8.15 8.85 -36.67
CA ASN A 759 -8.15 8.68 -35.20
C ASN A 759 -6.83 9.23 -34.65
N PRO A 760 -6.70 10.57 -34.51
CA PRO A 760 -5.44 11.18 -34.15
C PRO A 760 -5.22 11.31 -32.64
N ILE A 761 -6.25 11.06 -31.83
CA ILE A 761 -6.16 11.10 -30.36
C ILE A 761 -5.36 9.88 -29.89
N LEU A 762 -4.32 10.13 -29.10
CA LEU A 762 -3.44 9.11 -28.54
C LEU A 762 -3.90 8.70 -27.15
N ASP A 763 -4.18 9.68 -26.30
CA ASP A 763 -4.60 9.48 -24.92
C ASP A 763 -5.55 10.59 -24.45
N MET A 764 -6.30 10.32 -23.39
CA MET A 764 -7.25 11.24 -22.79
C MET A 764 -7.24 11.10 -21.26
N GLY A 765 -6.99 12.20 -20.57
CA GLY A 765 -7.07 12.31 -19.12
C GLY A 765 -8.14 13.32 -18.68
N GLU A 766 -8.88 13.02 -17.62
CA GLU A 766 -9.75 14.01 -16.98
C GLU A 766 -9.00 14.85 -15.95
N ILE A 767 -9.22 16.16 -16.04
CA ILE A 767 -8.73 17.16 -15.11
C ILE A 767 -9.92 17.54 -14.22
N GLY A 768 -10.16 16.75 -13.16
CA GLY A 768 -11.16 17.11 -12.16
C GLY A 768 -12.38 16.20 -12.02
N GLY A 769 -12.34 15.01 -12.63
CA GLY A 769 -13.15 13.85 -12.25
C GLY A 769 -14.65 13.95 -12.50
N LEU A 770 -15.13 13.37 -13.61
CA LEU A 770 -16.45 12.74 -13.77
C LEU A 770 -16.56 12.04 -15.17
N LYS A 771 -16.20 10.74 -15.32
CA LYS A 771 -16.55 9.87 -16.51
C LYS A 771 -17.08 8.39 -16.40
N CYS A 772 -18.29 8.11 -16.93
CA CYS A 772 -18.98 6.82 -17.19
C CYS A 772 -18.98 5.60 -16.19
N TYR A 773 -20.06 4.81 -16.21
CA TYR A 773 -20.30 3.60 -15.38
C TYR A 773 -19.93 2.31 -16.12
N ALA A 774 -19.20 1.37 -15.50
CA ALA A 774 -18.98 0.02 -16.03
C ALA A 774 -20.16 -0.90 -15.69
N GLU A 775 -20.64 -1.69 -16.65
CA GLU A 775 -21.83 -2.55 -16.47
C GLU A 775 -21.51 -4.04 -16.70
N ASP A 776 -20.50 -4.41 -17.49
CA ASP A 776 -20.00 -5.79 -17.55
C ASP A 776 -18.56 -5.91 -18.07
N GLU A 777 -17.79 -6.93 -17.66
CA GLU A 777 -16.34 -6.99 -17.92
C GLU A 777 -15.81 -8.42 -18.22
N ILE A 778 -14.77 -8.58 -19.05
CA ILE A 778 -14.14 -9.87 -19.34
C ILE A 778 -12.63 -9.78 -19.62
N LEU A 779 -11.85 -10.76 -19.15
CA LEU A 779 -10.45 -10.91 -19.54
C LEU A 779 -10.33 -11.49 -20.96
N THR A 780 -9.43 -10.93 -21.78
CA THR A 780 -9.16 -11.46 -23.10
C THR A 780 -8.59 -12.88 -23.03
N SER A 781 -8.78 -13.68 -24.08
CA SER A 781 -8.38 -15.11 -24.05
C SER A 781 -6.88 -15.32 -23.84
N ASP A 782 -6.07 -14.35 -24.25
CA ASP A 782 -4.61 -14.30 -24.05
C ASP A 782 -4.20 -13.61 -22.74
N SER A 783 -5.19 -13.16 -21.94
CA SER A 783 -5.02 -12.47 -20.67
C SER A 783 -4.17 -11.20 -20.71
N ARG A 784 -4.07 -10.57 -21.88
CA ARG A 784 -3.33 -9.33 -22.07
C ARG A 784 -4.18 -8.08 -21.90
N TYR A 785 -5.51 -8.19 -21.94
CA TYR A 785 -6.42 -7.07 -21.80
C TYR A 785 -7.65 -7.46 -20.99
N VAL A 786 -8.20 -6.52 -20.24
CA VAL A 786 -9.58 -6.57 -19.75
C VAL A 786 -10.45 -5.79 -20.73
N ALA A 787 -11.64 -6.29 -21.06
CA ALA A 787 -12.61 -5.65 -21.94
C ALA A 787 -13.89 -5.33 -21.17
N ASP A 788 -14.19 -4.04 -21.06
CA ASP A 788 -15.19 -3.48 -20.16
C ASP A 788 -16.30 -2.80 -20.97
N VAL A 789 -17.54 -3.22 -20.75
CA VAL A 789 -18.74 -2.63 -21.33
C VAL A 789 -19.29 -1.58 -20.38
N PHE A 790 -19.23 -0.32 -20.78
CA PHE A 790 -19.71 0.83 -20.06
C PHE A 790 -21.07 1.31 -20.58
N ARG A 791 -21.81 1.89 -19.65
CA ARG A 791 -22.86 2.86 -19.95
C ARG A 791 -22.32 4.28 -19.82
N GLY A 792 -22.31 4.99 -20.95
CA GLY A 792 -21.90 6.39 -21.03
C GLY A 792 -22.93 7.36 -20.45
N ILE A 793 -22.50 8.61 -20.25
CA ILE A 793 -23.26 9.73 -19.67
C ILE A 793 -24.55 10.11 -20.44
N ASP A 794 -24.69 9.66 -21.69
CA ASP A 794 -25.89 9.83 -22.52
C ASP A 794 -26.53 8.51 -22.91
N ALA A 795 -26.55 7.52 -22.02
CA ALA A 795 -27.24 6.26 -22.30
C ALA A 795 -26.60 5.40 -23.43
N LYS A 796 -25.38 5.76 -23.86
CA LYS A 796 -24.55 5.05 -24.85
C LYS A 796 -23.99 3.75 -24.26
N LEU A 797 -23.92 2.70 -25.07
CA LEU A 797 -23.19 1.47 -24.72
C LEU A 797 -21.80 1.54 -25.34
N VAL A 798 -20.74 1.46 -24.54
CA VAL A 798 -19.34 1.62 -24.97
C VAL A 798 -18.54 0.43 -24.52
N LEU A 799 -17.73 -0.20 -25.37
CA LEU A 799 -16.71 -1.16 -24.97
C LEU A 799 -15.38 -0.42 -24.85
N LYS A 800 -14.61 -0.67 -23.80
CA LYS A 800 -13.22 -0.26 -23.73
C LYS A 800 -12.34 -1.45 -23.40
N THR A 801 -11.06 -1.36 -23.73
CA THR A 801 -10.07 -2.36 -23.33
C THR A 801 -9.03 -1.72 -22.44
N VAL A 802 -8.49 -2.46 -21.49
CA VAL A 802 -7.44 -2.02 -20.57
C VAL A 802 -6.32 -3.02 -20.58
N LYS A 803 -5.07 -2.57 -20.72
CA LYS A 803 -3.92 -3.48 -20.80
C LYS A 803 -3.67 -4.13 -19.45
N VAL A 804 -3.41 -5.42 -19.48
CA VAL A 804 -2.99 -6.21 -18.32
C VAL A 804 -1.48 -6.37 -18.33
N ASN A 805 -0.85 -6.04 -17.21
CA ASN A 805 0.53 -6.40 -16.96
C ASN A 805 0.55 -7.76 -16.24
N THR A 806 0.90 -8.80 -16.99
CA THR A 806 0.91 -10.17 -16.50
C THR A 806 2.04 -10.45 -15.50
N ALA A 807 3.10 -9.63 -15.48
CA ALA A 807 4.26 -9.82 -14.60
C ALA A 807 4.00 -9.35 -13.16
N ASN A 808 3.34 -8.20 -13.00
CA ASN A 808 2.98 -7.65 -11.69
C ASN A 808 1.49 -7.87 -11.36
N LYS A 809 0.75 -8.61 -12.21
CA LYS A 809 -0.67 -8.92 -12.05
C LYS A 809 -1.54 -7.67 -11.81
N THR A 810 -1.21 -6.56 -12.47
CA THR A 810 -2.00 -5.31 -12.42
C THR A 810 -2.68 -5.06 -13.75
N VAL A 811 -3.81 -4.39 -13.70
CA VAL A 811 -4.44 -3.79 -14.88
C VAL A 811 -3.89 -2.36 -15.00
N ALA A 812 -3.67 -1.87 -16.21
CA ALA A 812 -3.30 -0.48 -16.45
C ALA A 812 -4.44 0.43 -15.98
N THR A 813 -4.14 1.67 -15.62
CA THR A 813 -5.21 2.63 -15.28
C THR A 813 -5.77 3.30 -16.53
N THR A 814 -5.07 3.18 -17.67
CA THR A 814 -5.45 3.76 -18.96
C THR A 814 -6.07 2.73 -19.90
N PHE A 815 -7.17 3.13 -20.56
CA PHE A 815 -7.77 2.32 -21.61
C PHE A 815 -6.84 2.24 -22.84
N THR A 816 -6.68 1.04 -23.39
CA THR A 816 -5.96 0.80 -24.65
C THR A 816 -6.79 1.17 -25.88
N ASP A 817 -8.11 0.96 -25.83
CA ASP A 817 -9.03 1.36 -26.89
C ASP A 817 -10.43 1.58 -26.33
N SER A 818 -11.28 2.31 -27.05
CA SER A 818 -12.67 2.61 -26.68
C SER A 818 -13.56 2.68 -27.92
N PHE A 819 -14.68 1.98 -27.92
CA PHE A 819 -15.59 1.84 -29.05
C PHE A 819 -17.06 1.95 -28.60
N THR A 820 -17.84 2.82 -29.24
CA THR A 820 -19.29 2.92 -28.96
C THR A 820 -20.06 1.81 -29.69
N ILE A 821 -20.59 0.85 -28.93
CA ILE A 821 -21.42 -0.25 -29.43
C ILE A 821 -22.79 0.25 -29.85
N GLU A 822 -23.43 1.13 -29.10
CA GLU A 822 -24.78 1.62 -29.40
C GLU A 822 -24.92 3.06 -28.90
N LEU A 823 -25.56 3.91 -29.69
CA LEU A 823 -25.88 5.27 -29.29
C LEU A 823 -27.10 5.28 -28.36
N GLY A 824 -27.11 6.18 -27.37
CA GLY A 824 -28.31 6.47 -26.60
C GLY A 824 -29.35 7.20 -27.43
N TYR A 825 -30.63 7.01 -27.09
CA TYR A 825 -31.75 7.64 -27.79
C TYR A 825 -32.31 8.83 -26.98
N THR A 826 -32.50 9.97 -27.64
CA THR A 826 -33.16 11.16 -27.05
C THR A 826 -34.67 11.08 -27.24
N SER A 827 -35.43 11.10 -26.15
CA SER A 827 -36.88 11.29 -26.22
C SER A 827 -37.23 12.66 -26.81
N THR A 828 -38.46 12.83 -27.30
CA THR A 828 -38.99 14.14 -27.76
C THR A 828 -38.96 15.24 -26.69
N ASN A 829 -38.71 14.88 -25.42
CA ASN A 829 -38.59 15.80 -24.29
C ASN A 829 -37.13 16.04 -23.88
N GLY A 830 -36.14 15.66 -24.71
CA GLY A 830 -34.72 15.86 -24.43
C GLY A 830 -34.11 14.94 -23.38
N THR A 831 -34.83 13.88 -22.96
CA THR A 831 -34.33 12.90 -21.97
C THR A 831 -33.65 11.73 -22.68
N PHE A 832 -32.39 11.47 -22.37
CA PHE A 832 -31.65 10.31 -22.87
C PHE A 832 -32.08 9.02 -22.17
N ASN A 833 -32.48 7.99 -22.92
CA ASN A 833 -32.83 6.67 -22.37
C ASN A 833 -31.81 5.60 -22.77
N ALA A 834 -31.37 4.80 -21.81
CA ALA A 834 -30.18 3.93 -21.96
C ALA A 834 -30.44 2.55 -22.50
N SER A 835 -29.39 1.96 -23.04
CA SER A 835 -29.25 0.51 -23.04
C SER A 835 -28.80 0.07 -21.62
N TYR A 836 -29.38 -0.99 -21.04
CA TYR A 836 -29.06 -1.41 -19.67
C TYR A 836 -28.59 -2.87 -19.63
N GLU A 837 -27.77 -3.17 -18.60
CA GLU A 837 -27.36 -4.51 -18.16
C GLU A 837 -26.82 -5.40 -19.29
N PRO A 838 -25.75 -4.96 -20.00
CA PRO A 838 -25.06 -5.77 -20.98
C PRO A 838 -24.45 -7.03 -20.34
N THR A 839 -24.29 -8.09 -21.13
CA THR A 839 -23.50 -9.27 -20.75
C THR A 839 -22.53 -9.60 -21.88
N ILE A 840 -21.23 -9.60 -21.59
CA ILE A 840 -20.16 -9.96 -22.53
C ILE A 840 -19.67 -11.39 -22.29
N ILE A 841 -19.59 -12.18 -23.36
CA ILE A 841 -19.03 -13.54 -23.34
C ILE A 841 -18.01 -13.76 -24.47
N PRO A 842 -17.03 -14.66 -24.30
CA PRO A 842 -16.09 -14.99 -25.35
C PRO A 842 -16.70 -15.99 -26.33
N ILE A 843 -16.58 -15.72 -27.63
CA ILE A 843 -16.98 -16.63 -28.72
C ILE A 843 -15.80 -17.51 -29.11
N ASN A 844 -14.63 -16.90 -29.35
CA ASN A 844 -13.36 -17.58 -29.57
C ASN A 844 -12.21 -16.70 -29.02
N ASN A 845 -10.97 -16.90 -29.49
CA ASN A 845 -9.80 -16.19 -28.95
C ASN A 845 -9.87 -14.66 -29.08
N ASP A 846 -10.39 -14.13 -30.19
CA ASP A 846 -10.39 -12.68 -30.46
C ASP A 846 -11.80 -12.11 -30.73
N VAL A 847 -12.85 -12.94 -30.67
CA VAL A 847 -14.24 -12.54 -30.89
C VAL A 847 -15.07 -12.67 -29.62
N TYR A 848 -15.85 -11.63 -29.34
CA TYR A 848 -16.72 -11.51 -28.16
C TYR A 848 -18.14 -11.15 -28.59
N ALA A 849 -19.14 -11.59 -27.83
CA ALA A 849 -20.54 -11.24 -28.02
C ALA A 849 -21.08 -10.53 -26.78
N ILE A 850 -21.84 -9.46 -27.00
CA ILE A 850 -22.38 -8.58 -25.97
C ILE A 850 -23.90 -8.55 -26.15
N ALA A 851 -24.64 -9.17 -25.23
CA ALA A 851 -26.10 -9.12 -25.21
C ALA A 851 -26.56 -7.95 -24.33
N TYR A 852 -27.51 -7.13 -24.78
CA TYR A 852 -27.97 -5.94 -24.03
C TYR A 852 -29.43 -5.58 -24.36
N CYS A 853 -30.10 -4.88 -23.45
CA CYS A 853 -31.43 -4.32 -23.72
C CYS A 853 -31.30 -2.90 -24.28
N HIS A 854 -31.94 -2.60 -25.40
CA HIS A 854 -31.96 -1.27 -26.02
C HIS A 854 -33.32 -0.59 -25.85
N TYR A 855 -33.32 0.59 -25.23
CA TYR A 855 -34.53 1.37 -24.94
C TYR A 855 -34.97 2.23 -26.13
N MET A 856 -36.25 2.15 -26.52
CA MET A 856 -36.87 3.04 -27.52
C MET A 856 -38.12 3.71 -26.94
N THR A 857 -38.34 5.01 -27.20
CA THR A 857 -39.46 5.76 -26.61
C THR A 857 -40.77 5.64 -27.39
N VAL A 858 -40.74 5.41 -28.71
CA VAL A 858 -41.97 5.29 -29.52
C VAL A 858 -41.74 4.38 -30.74
N PRO A 859 -42.56 3.33 -30.94
CA PRO A 859 -43.55 2.79 -30.00
C PRO A 859 -42.84 2.07 -28.83
N MET A 860 -43.53 1.91 -27.70
CA MET A 860 -43.02 1.49 -26.37
C MET A 860 -42.44 0.05 -26.32
N TYR A 861 -41.38 -0.22 -27.08
CA TYR A 861 -40.76 -1.53 -27.20
C TYR A 861 -39.27 -1.44 -26.89
N HIS A 862 -38.85 -2.26 -25.95
CA HIS A 862 -37.45 -2.46 -25.60
C HIS A 862 -36.92 -3.66 -26.38
N HIS A 863 -35.78 -3.51 -27.03
CA HIS A 863 -35.22 -4.52 -27.93
C HIS A 863 -34.06 -5.25 -27.25
N GLY A 864 -34.18 -6.56 -27.08
CA GLY A 864 -33.04 -7.43 -26.78
C GLY A 864 -32.13 -7.51 -28.00
N LYS A 865 -30.90 -7.03 -27.87
CA LYS A 865 -29.89 -6.99 -28.93
C LYS A 865 -28.64 -7.77 -28.55
N ILE A 866 -27.88 -8.16 -29.56
CA ILE A 866 -26.53 -8.70 -29.45
C ILE A 866 -25.63 -7.90 -30.39
N ALA A 867 -24.45 -7.54 -29.93
CA ALA A 867 -23.35 -7.06 -30.76
C ALA A 867 -22.17 -8.04 -30.68
N THR A 868 -21.54 -8.34 -31.81
CA THR A 868 -20.28 -9.08 -31.85
C THR A 868 -19.14 -8.14 -32.19
N VAL A 869 -18.01 -8.32 -31.52
CA VAL A 869 -16.82 -7.48 -31.65
C VAL A 869 -15.58 -8.34 -31.75
N LYS A 870 -14.55 -7.81 -32.41
CA LYS A 870 -13.20 -8.36 -32.44
C LYS A 870 -12.29 -7.51 -31.56
N ILE A 871 -11.51 -8.13 -30.68
CA ILE A 871 -10.47 -7.50 -29.87
C ILE A 871 -9.13 -8.11 -30.26
N ASN A 872 -8.26 -7.33 -30.90
CA ASN A 872 -7.01 -7.84 -31.44
C ASN A 872 -5.89 -7.95 -30.37
N ALA A 873 -4.72 -8.46 -30.78
CA ALA A 873 -3.54 -8.63 -29.93
C ALA A 873 -2.96 -7.33 -29.34
N THR A 874 -3.36 -6.15 -29.85
CA THR A 874 -2.96 -4.84 -29.34
C THR A 874 -4.06 -4.19 -28.51
N GLY A 875 -5.14 -4.91 -28.18
CA GLY A 875 -6.28 -4.39 -27.44
C GLY A 875 -7.27 -3.56 -28.28
N ARG A 876 -7.10 -3.47 -29.61
CA ARG A 876 -8.02 -2.67 -30.45
C ARG A 876 -9.34 -3.38 -30.69
N ILE A 877 -10.42 -2.63 -30.62
CA ILE A 877 -11.81 -3.07 -30.76
C ILE A 877 -12.29 -2.82 -32.19
N THR A 878 -13.02 -3.77 -32.76
CA THR A 878 -13.71 -3.59 -34.06
C THR A 878 -15.08 -4.26 -34.00
N LEU A 879 -16.14 -3.53 -34.37
CA LEU A 879 -17.48 -4.11 -34.49
C LEU A 879 -17.54 -5.10 -35.66
N ILE A 880 -18.20 -6.23 -35.45
CA ILE A 880 -18.47 -7.23 -36.48
C ILE A 880 -19.93 -7.11 -36.93
N GLU A 881 -20.88 -7.31 -36.02
CA GLU A 881 -22.31 -7.36 -36.36
C GLU A 881 -23.21 -6.94 -35.18
N ARG A 882 -24.44 -6.49 -35.47
CA ARG A 882 -25.51 -6.27 -34.50
C ARG A 882 -26.77 -7.03 -34.91
N TYR A 883 -27.50 -7.58 -33.95
CA TYR A 883 -28.72 -8.34 -34.20
C TYR A 883 -29.76 -8.13 -33.08
N THR A 884 -31.02 -7.89 -33.45
CA THR A 884 -32.14 -7.83 -32.50
C THR A 884 -32.78 -9.22 -32.39
N PHE A 885 -32.69 -9.85 -31.21
CA PHE A 885 -33.22 -11.20 -30.99
C PHE A 885 -34.66 -11.22 -30.45
N ASP A 886 -35.09 -10.15 -29.78
CA ASP A 886 -36.47 -10.00 -29.32
C ASP A 886 -36.81 -8.51 -29.26
N SER A 887 -37.95 -8.11 -29.84
CA SER A 887 -38.41 -6.73 -29.81
C SER A 887 -39.22 -6.39 -28.53
N ASN A 888 -39.32 -7.31 -27.57
CA ASN A 888 -40.14 -7.15 -26.36
C ASN A 888 -39.38 -7.58 -25.09
N CYS A 889 -38.14 -7.14 -24.93
CA CYS A 889 -37.27 -7.50 -23.82
C CYS A 889 -37.33 -6.48 -22.69
N MET A 890 -37.52 -6.88 -21.44
CA MET A 890 -37.43 -5.97 -20.29
C MET A 890 -35.97 -5.59 -20.05
N ASN A 891 -35.80 -4.44 -19.41
CA ASN A 891 -34.56 -3.91 -18.89
C ASN A 891 -34.22 -4.58 -17.53
N THR A 892 -33.92 -5.88 -17.57
CA THR A 892 -33.48 -6.67 -16.41
C THR A 892 -32.31 -7.58 -16.81
N PRO A 893 -31.47 -8.06 -15.86
CA PRO A 893 -30.23 -8.73 -16.21
C PRO A 893 -30.46 -9.97 -17.07
N PHE A 894 -29.62 -10.17 -18.06
CA PHE A 894 -29.67 -11.35 -18.93
C PHE A 894 -28.77 -12.46 -18.39
N SER A 895 -29.21 -13.72 -18.52
CA SER A 895 -28.27 -14.84 -18.45
C SER A 895 -27.88 -15.26 -19.86
N PHE A 896 -26.66 -14.92 -20.28
CA PHE A 896 -26.11 -15.30 -21.58
C PHE A 896 -25.12 -16.46 -21.44
N THR A 897 -25.53 -17.67 -21.84
CA THR A 897 -24.79 -18.92 -21.55
C THR A 897 -24.47 -19.71 -22.82
N PRO A 898 -23.23 -20.20 -23.01
CA PRO A 898 -22.92 -21.14 -24.09
C PRO A 898 -23.57 -22.52 -23.83
N ILE A 899 -24.29 -23.03 -24.83
CA ILE A 899 -24.93 -24.36 -24.78
C ILE A 899 -24.01 -25.42 -25.36
N ASN A 900 -23.51 -25.16 -26.57
CA ASN A 900 -22.54 -26.04 -27.20
C ASN A 900 -21.60 -25.20 -28.06
N LYS A 901 -20.40 -24.95 -27.53
CA LYS A 901 -19.37 -24.17 -28.21
C LYS A 901 -18.95 -24.80 -29.55
N SER A 902 -18.97 -26.14 -29.67
CA SER A 902 -18.61 -26.83 -30.91
C SER A 902 -19.63 -26.63 -32.04
N ASN A 903 -20.90 -26.38 -31.69
CA ASN A 903 -21.99 -26.12 -32.63
C ASN A 903 -22.38 -24.64 -32.71
N SER A 904 -21.62 -23.74 -32.06
CA SER A 904 -21.88 -22.29 -32.06
C SER A 904 -23.26 -21.91 -31.48
N ILE A 905 -23.79 -22.68 -30.52
CA ILE A 905 -25.11 -22.43 -29.91
C ILE A 905 -24.98 -21.80 -28.52
N TYR A 906 -25.72 -20.72 -28.31
CA TYR A 906 -25.82 -19.96 -27.08
C TYR A 906 -27.28 -19.78 -26.68
N ALA A 907 -27.56 -19.54 -25.40
CA ALA A 907 -28.90 -19.23 -24.93
C ALA A 907 -28.91 -17.95 -24.10
N ILE A 908 -29.99 -17.20 -24.20
CA ILE A 908 -30.25 -15.98 -23.43
C ILE A 908 -31.56 -16.19 -22.68
N ALA A 909 -31.51 -16.17 -21.35
CA ALA A 909 -32.69 -16.10 -20.49
C ALA A 909 -32.91 -14.65 -20.01
N TYR A 910 -34.13 -14.15 -20.15
CA TYR A 910 -34.50 -12.75 -19.94
C TYR A 910 -35.98 -12.61 -19.57
N GLN A 911 -36.39 -11.42 -19.12
CA GLN A 911 -37.79 -11.09 -18.85
C GLN A 911 -38.41 -10.39 -20.07
N LEU A 912 -39.68 -10.67 -20.39
CA LEU A 912 -40.44 -9.91 -21.37
C LEU A 912 -40.94 -8.57 -20.82
N TYR A 913 -40.91 -7.50 -21.62
CA TYR A 913 -41.41 -6.19 -21.21
C TYR A 913 -42.93 -6.20 -21.01
N SER A 914 -43.69 -6.63 -22.02
CA SER A 914 -45.17 -6.52 -22.00
C SER A 914 -45.87 -7.41 -20.99
N THR A 915 -45.37 -8.62 -20.73
CA THR A 915 -46.02 -9.61 -19.86
C THR A 915 -45.25 -9.89 -18.57
N SER A 916 -44.01 -9.40 -18.43
CA SER A 916 -43.09 -9.72 -17.32
C SER A 916 -42.74 -11.21 -17.18
N GLN A 917 -43.06 -12.04 -18.16
CA GLN A 917 -42.78 -13.49 -18.16
C GLN A 917 -41.29 -13.78 -18.36
N GLY A 918 -40.82 -14.90 -17.84
CA GLY A 918 -39.46 -15.41 -18.08
C GLY A 918 -39.38 -16.16 -19.40
N LYS A 919 -38.52 -15.71 -20.31
CA LYS A 919 -38.32 -16.30 -21.63
C LYS A 919 -36.86 -16.69 -21.83
N ILE A 920 -36.65 -17.79 -22.54
CA ILE A 920 -35.34 -18.23 -23.01
C ILE A 920 -35.35 -18.31 -24.53
N ALA A 921 -34.27 -17.84 -25.17
CA ALA A 921 -34.06 -17.94 -26.61
C ALA A 921 -32.68 -18.55 -26.88
N THR A 922 -32.59 -19.46 -27.85
CA THR A 922 -31.30 -20.00 -28.34
C THR A 922 -30.90 -19.30 -29.62
N ILE A 923 -29.61 -18.99 -29.76
CA ILE A 923 -29.06 -18.19 -30.85
C ILE A 923 -27.79 -18.87 -31.34
N LYS A 924 -27.58 -18.85 -32.66
CA LYS A 924 -26.37 -19.40 -33.28
C LYS A 924 -25.41 -18.26 -33.66
N ILE A 925 -24.20 -18.30 -33.12
CA ILE A 925 -23.14 -17.30 -33.36
C ILE A 925 -21.87 -18.02 -33.83
N GLY A 926 -21.49 -17.78 -35.09
CA GLY A 926 -20.30 -18.38 -35.70
C GLY A 926 -19.00 -17.95 -35.02
N SER A 927 -17.94 -18.74 -35.18
CA SER A 927 -16.62 -18.40 -34.65
C SER A 927 -16.06 -17.09 -35.22
N ASN A 928 -16.48 -16.66 -36.40
CA ASN A 928 -16.13 -15.35 -36.97
C ASN A 928 -16.95 -14.18 -36.40
N GLY A 929 -17.85 -14.43 -35.45
CA GLY A 929 -18.75 -13.43 -34.87
C GLY A 929 -20.03 -13.17 -35.69
N HIS A 930 -20.26 -13.92 -36.78
CA HIS A 930 -21.50 -13.78 -37.55
C HIS A 930 -22.70 -14.36 -36.80
N ILE A 931 -23.81 -13.63 -36.75
CA ILE A 931 -25.03 -14.00 -36.03
C ILE A 931 -26.04 -14.62 -37.00
N PHE A 932 -26.35 -15.91 -36.83
CA PHE A 932 -27.30 -16.65 -37.69
C PHE A 932 -28.77 -16.52 -37.22
N GLY A 933 -29.01 -15.77 -36.15
CA GLY A 933 -30.33 -15.53 -35.58
C GLY A 933 -30.81 -16.57 -34.57
N VAL A 934 -32.07 -16.39 -34.13
CA VAL A 934 -32.73 -17.23 -33.10
C VAL A 934 -33.10 -18.60 -33.68
N GLN A 935 -32.75 -19.67 -32.96
CA GLN A 935 -33.02 -21.05 -33.35
C GLN A 935 -34.33 -21.57 -32.75
N ASP A 936 -34.57 -21.30 -31.48
CA ASP A 936 -35.83 -21.61 -30.78
C ASP A 936 -36.05 -20.66 -29.60
N SER A 937 -37.27 -20.60 -29.08
CA SER A 937 -37.58 -19.87 -27.85
C SER A 937 -38.70 -20.52 -27.04
N TYR A 938 -38.69 -20.30 -25.73
CA TYR A 938 -39.66 -20.87 -24.80
C TYR A 938 -39.93 -19.94 -23.62
N ILE A 939 -41.19 -19.81 -23.21
CA ILE A 939 -41.58 -19.14 -21.98
C ILE A 939 -41.47 -20.18 -20.86
N PHE A 940 -40.46 -20.05 -20.00
CA PHE A 940 -40.21 -20.99 -18.91
C PHE A 940 -40.91 -20.58 -17.61
N GLU A 941 -41.28 -19.31 -17.48
CA GLU A 941 -42.01 -18.77 -16.33
C GLU A 941 -43.17 -17.88 -16.81
N ASN A 942 -44.37 -18.15 -16.32
CA ASN A 942 -45.59 -17.41 -16.66
C ASN A 942 -45.87 -16.23 -15.71
N LEU A 943 -45.17 -16.17 -14.59
CA LEU A 943 -45.25 -15.09 -13.59
C LEU A 943 -44.22 -14.00 -13.85
N ARG A 944 -44.23 -12.95 -13.01
CA ARG A 944 -43.23 -11.88 -13.08
C ARG A 944 -41.84 -12.44 -12.75
N CYS A 945 -41.03 -12.71 -13.76
CA CYS A 945 -39.68 -13.25 -13.64
C CYS A 945 -38.64 -12.12 -13.62
N ARG A 946 -37.64 -12.17 -12.72
CA ARG A 946 -36.49 -11.26 -12.71
C ARG A 946 -35.18 -11.99 -12.40
N GLU A 947 -34.09 -11.41 -12.88
CA GLU A 947 -32.70 -11.82 -12.58
C GLU A 947 -32.46 -13.33 -12.83
N PRO A 948 -32.73 -13.85 -14.04
CA PRO A 948 -32.41 -15.23 -14.36
C PRO A 948 -30.89 -15.47 -14.35
N SER A 949 -30.46 -16.60 -13.81
CA SER A 949 -29.09 -17.11 -13.81
C SER A 949 -29.12 -18.57 -14.25
N MET A 950 -28.46 -18.90 -15.37
CA MET A 950 -28.48 -20.23 -15.97
C MET A 950 -27.12 -20.94 -15.84
N VAL A 951 -27.15 -22.26 -15.58
CA VAL A 951 -25.95 -23.10 -15.48
C VAL A 951 -26.17 -24.48 -16.13
N PRO A 952 -25.17 -25.06 -16.82
CA PRO A 952 -25.27 -26.43 -17.32
C PRO A 952 -25.31 -27.46 -16.18
N VAL A 953 -26.22 -28.44 -16.27
CA VAL A 953 -26.31 -29.56 -15.32
C VAL A 953 -25.53 -30.75 -15.86
N SER A 954 -26.05 -31.41 -16.91
CA SER A 954 -25.46 -32.61 -17.51
C SER A 954 -26.06 -32.85 -18.89
N GLY A 955 -25.22 -33.12 -19.89
CA GLY A 955 -25.66 -33.27 -21.29
C GLY A 955 -26.48 -32.05 -21.77
N ASP A 956 -27.72 -32.31 -22.20
CA ASP A 956 -28.67 -31.28 -22.65
C ASP A 956 -29.49 -30.65 -21.52
N VAL A 957 -29.22 -30.97 -20.24
CA VAL A 957 -29.99 -30.46 -19.09
C VAL A 957 -29.36 -29.18 -18.53
N TYR A 958 -30.17 -28.16 -18.34
CA TYR A 958 -29.79 -26.84 -17.81
C TYR A 958 -30.68 -26.46 -16.64
N ALA A 959 -30.12 -25.75 -15.68
CA ALA A 959 -30.84 -25.18 -14.55
C ALA A 959 -30.91 -23.65 -14.70
N ILE A 960 -32.07 -23.06 -14.38
CA ILE A 960 -32.28 -21.61 -14.34
C ILE A 960 -32.76 -21.25 -12.93
N LEU A 961 -31.97 -20.43 -12.24
CA LEU A 961 -32.33 -19.80 -10.98
C LEU A 961 -32.87 -18.39 -11.26
N TYR A 962 -33.97 -18.00 -10.64
CA TYR A 962 -34.58 -16.67 -10.84
C TYR A 962 -35.46 -16.30 -9.65
N ARG A 963 -35.99 -15.07 -9.63
CA ARG A 963 -37.09 -14.72 -8.72
C ARG A 963 -38.40 -14.52 -9.46
N ASP A 964 -39.48 -15.06 -8.91
CA ASP A 964 -40.84 -14.88 -9.41
C ASP A 964 -41.73 -14.11 -8.44
N ALA A 965 -42.77 -13.46 -8.97
CA ALA A 965 -43.76 -12.78 -8.15
C ALA A 965 -45.19 -12.95 -8.73
N ASN A 966 -46.09 -13.45 -7.88
CA ASN A 966 -47.54 -13.43 -8.11
C ASN A 966 -48.17 -12.08 -7.71
N THR A 967 -47.60 -11.43 -6.68
CA THR A 967 -48.02 -10.13 -6.10
C THR A 967 -46.77 -9.34 -5.67
N TYR A 968 -46.79 -8.54 -4.59
CA TYR A 968 -45.61 -7.81 -4.09
C TYR A 968 -44.57 -8.70 -3.37
N SER A 969 -44.79 -10.01 -3.28
CA SER A 969 -43.89 -10.97 -2.62
C SER A 969 -43.08 -11.77 -3.66
N TRP A 970 -41.76 -11.59 -3.66
CA TRP A 970 -40.82 -12.27 -4.55
C TRP A 970 -40.37 -13.61 -3.97
N TYR A 971 -40.40 -14.71 -4.72
CA TYR A 971 -39.88 -16.02 -4.29
C TYR A 971 -38.70 -16.45 -5.15
N GLY A 972 -37.76 -17.20 -4.57
CA GLY A 972 -36.70 -17.86 -5.33
C GLY A 972 -37.24 -19.09 -6.06
N ARG A 973 -36.86 -19.25 -7.31
CA ARG A 973 -37.23 -20.39 -8.16
C ARG A 973 -36.00 -21.00 -8.79
N LEU A 974 -35.94 -22.33 -8.77
CA LEU A 974 -34.98 -23.14 -9.51
C LEU A 974 -35.75 -24.07 -10.42
N VAL A 975 -35.56 -23.93 -11.74
CA VAL A 975 -36.15 -24.82 -12.75
C VAL A 975 -35.07 -25.56 -13.51
N THR A 976 -35.40 -26.75 -14.01
CA THR A 976 -34.55 -27.50 -14.93
C THR A 976 -35.29 -27.76 -16.24
N LEU A 977 -34.59 -27.69 -17.36
CA LEU A 977 -35.14 -27.93 -18.70
C LEU A 977 -34.09 -28.54 -19.64
N LYS A 978 -34.52 -28.99 -20.83
CA LYS A 978 -33.60 -29.48 -21.87
C LYS A 978 -33.40 -28.50 -23.02
N ILE A 979 -32.15 -28.27 -23.39
CA ILE A 979 -31.73 -27.54 -24.59
C ILE A 979 -30.81 -28.45 -25.38
N TYR A 980 -31.22 -28.88 -26.57
CA TYR A 980 -30.47 -29.82 -27.38
C TYR A 980 -29.28 -29.12 -28.06
N GLY A 981 -28.06 -29.47 -27.66
CA GLY A 981 -26.84 -28.81 -28.12
C GLY A 981 -26.50 -29.01 -29.61
N THR A 982 -27.21 -29.89 -30.33
CA THR A 982 -27.00 -30.16 -31.76
C THR A 982 -27.60 -29.09 -32.68
N ASN A 983 -28.73 -28.51 -32.28
CA ASN A 983 -29.48 -27.56 -33.10
C ASN A 983 -30.06 -26.37 -32.29
N GLY A 984 -29.88 -26.35 -30.98
CA GLY A 984 -30.43 -25.32 -30.10
C GLY A 984 -31.94 -25.42 -29.86
N SER A 985 -32.60 -26.52 -30.24
CA SER A 985 -34.03 -26.70 -29.94
C SER A 985 -34.27 -26.86 -28.44
N ILE A 986 -35.36 -26.27 -27.92
CA ILE A 986 -35.72 -26.27 -26.50
C ILE A 986 -36.86 -27.24 -26.29
N LYS A 987 -36.72 -28.17 -25.33
CA LYS A 987 -37.85 -29.00 -24.92
C LYS A 987 -38.84 -28.15 -24.14
N LYS A 988 -40.03 -27.91 -24.70
CA LYS A 988 -41.09 -27.03 -24.17
C LYS A 988 -41.85 -27.64 -22.97
N SER A 989 -41.12 -28.23 -22.04
CA SER A 989 -41.62 -28.80 -20.79
C SER A 989 -40.53 -28.67 -19.74
N ILE A 990 -40.87 -28.09 -18.58
CA ILE A 990 -40.00 -28.10 -17.40
C ILE A 990 -39.83 -29.53 -16.91
N ILE A 991 -38.61 -29.91 -16.54
CA ILE A 991 -38.28 -31.22 -15.97
C ILE A 991 -38.69 -31.24 -14.50
N ASP A 992 -38.19 -30.27 -13.73
CA ASP A 992 -38.53 -30.07 -12.33
C ASP A 992 -38.48 -28.58 -11.97
N ILE A 993 -39.23 -28.22 -10.93
CA ILE A 993 -39.29 -26.86 -10.39
C ILE A 993 -39.29 -26.91 -8.86
N TRP A 994 -38.54 -26.02 -8.26
CA TRP A 994 -38.51 -25.82 -6.83
C TRP A 994 -38.65 -24.35 -6.46
N GLN A 995 -39.58 -24.06 -5.55
CA GLN A 995 -39.73 -22.75 -4.92
C GLN A 995 -39.00 -22.77 -3.57
N PHE A 996 -38.16 -21.78 -3.34
CA PHE A 996 -37.42 -21.59 -2.10
C PHE A 996 -37.39 -20.10 -1.73
N ALA A 997 -37.16 -19.79 -0.45
CA ALA A 997 -37.01 -18.43 0.10
C ALA A 997 -38.09 -17.39 -0.29
N ALA A 998 -38.91 -16.97 0.68
CA ALA A 998 -39.79 -15.81 0.52
C ALA A 998 -38.99 -14.49 0.55
N SER A 999 -39.40 -13.49 -0.22
CA SER A 999 -38.67 -12.22 -0.39
C SER A 999 -37.24 -12.39 -0.92
N CYS A 1000 -37.06 -13.22 -1.96
CA CYS A 1000 -35.77 -13.48 -2.60
C CYS A 1000 -35.37 -12.38 -3.60
N TYR A 1001 -34.14 -11.88 -3.50
CA TYR A 1001 -33.55 -10.85 -4.36
C TYR A 1001 -32.13 -11.24 -4.79
N HIS A 1002 -31.77 -10.95 -6.04
CA HIS A 1002 -30.44 -11.16 -6.63
C HIS A 1002 -29.96 -12.62 -6.59
N PRO A 1003 -30.75 -13.60 -7.09
CA PRO A 1003 -30.37 -15.00 -7.08
C PRO A 1003 -29.34 -15.33 -8.16
N THR A 1004 -28.22 -15.97 -7.79
CA THR A 1004 -27.20 -16.49 -8.71
C THR A 1004 -26.91 -17.97 -8.44
N ILE A 1005 -26.55 -18.75 -9.47
CA ILE A 1005 -26.24 -20.19 -9.35
C ILE A 1005 -24.91 -20.52 -10.02
N ILE A 1006 -24.11 -21.36 -9.37
CA ILE A 1006 -22.87 -21.91 -9.92
C ILE A 1006 -22.79 -23.43 -9.68
N LYS A 1007 -22.17 -24.15 -10.62
CA LYS A 1007 -21.89 -25.58 -10.48
C LYS A 1007 -20.66 -25.78 -9.62
N VAL A 1008 -20.77 -26.61 -8.58
CA VAL A 1008 -19.70 -26.91 -7.61
C VAL A 1008 -18.99 -28.22 -7.96
N ASP A 1009 -19.77 -29.25 -8.22
CA ASP A 1009 -19.32 -30.58 -8.62
C ASP A 1009 -20.35 -31.20 -9.57
N SER A 1010 -20.16 -32.45 -10.01
CA SER A 1010 -20.99 -33.17 -10.97
C SER A 1010 -22.49 -32.92 -10.82
N ASN A 1011 -23.05 -33.13 -9.62
CA ASN A 1011 -24.46 -32.94 -9.30
C ASN A 1011 -24.72 -31.94 -8.15
N ILE A 1012 -23.71 -31.17 -7.73
CA ILE A 1012 -23.80 -30.21 -6.62
C ILE A 1012 -23.72 -28.80 -7.17
N PHE A 1013 -24.64 -27.95 -6.72
CA PHE A 1013 -24.75 -26.55 -7.15
C PHE A 1013 -24.84 -25.66 -5.92
N ALA A 1014 -24.23 -24.48 -6.01
CA ALA A 1014 -24.36 -23.43 -5.00
C ALA A 1014 -25.28 -22.33 -5.54
N CYS A 1015 -26.30 -22.00 -4.75
CA CYS A 1015 -27.23 -20.90 -4.99
C CYS A 1015 -26.96 -19.81 -3.97
N VAL A 1016 -26.83 -18.57 -4.45
CA VAL A 1016 -26.60 -17.40 -3.62
C VAL A 1016 -27.70 -16.38 -3.86
N TYR A 1017 -28.24 -15.80 -2.79
CA TYR A 1017 -29.34 -14.84 -2.87
C TYR A 1017 -29.42 -13.97 -1.61
N SER A 1018 -30.15 -12.85 -1.69
CA SER A 1018 -30.49 -12.03 -0.54
C SER A 1018 -31.98 -12.13 -0.20
N GLN A 1019 -32.31 -12.04 1.09
CA GLN A 1019 -33.67 -12.12 1.59
C GLN A 1019 -34.08 -10.82 2.29
N TYR A 1020 -35.21 -10.23 1.89
CA TYR A 1020 -35.73 -8.98 2.47
C TYR A 1020 -36.77 -9.22 3.58
N TYR A 1021 -36.50 -8.70 4.76
CA TYR A 1021 -37.36 -8.71 5.93
C TYR A 1021 -37.82 -7.27 6.22
N GLY A 1022 -39.11 -7.00 5.99
CA GLY A 1022 -39.72 -5.66 6.06
C GLY A 1022 -39.76 -5.02 7.47
N TRP A 1023 -40.73 -4.11 7.66
CA TRP A 1023 -40.92 -3.33 8.89
C TRP A 1023 -40.95 -4.21 10.17
N PRO A 1024 -40.36 -3.77 11.31
CA PRO A 1024 -39.65 -2.51 11.54
C PRO A 1024 -38.18 -2.51 11.09
N THR A 1025 -37.66 -3.64 10.62
CA THR A 1025 -36.21 -3.86 10.58
C THR A 1025 -35.53 -3.51 9.25
N TYR A 1026 -36.27 -3.49 8.13
CA TYR A 1026 -35.75 -3.16 6.78
C TYR A 1026 -34.45 -3.93 6.44
N ARG A 1027 -34.45 -5.26 6.65
CA ARG A 1027 -33.25 -6.10 6.63
C ARG A 1027 -33.04 -6.90 5.35
N TYR A 1028 -31.84 -6.86 4.76
CA TYR A 1028 -31.36 -7.82 3.77
C TYR A 1028 -30.34 -8.79 4.37
N ILE A 1029 -30.54 -10.09 4.18
CA ILE A 1029 -29.59 -11.12 4.62
C ILE A 1029 -29.15 -11.92 3.40
N ALA A 1030 -27.85 -12.03 3.18
CA ALA A 1030 -27.29 -12.86 2.11
C ALA A 1030 -27.13 -14.31 2.59
N TYR A 1031 -27.44 -15.24 1.68
CA TYR A 1031 -27.40 -16.67 1.90
C TYR A 1031 -26.54 -17.32 0.81
N VAL A 1032 -25.73 -18.30 1.22
CA VAL A 1032 -25.20 -19.33 0.32
C VAL A 1032 -25.85 -20.64 0.70
N THR A 1033 -26.35 -21.35 -0.29
CA THR A 1033 -27.04 -22.61 -0.11
C THR A 1033 -26.52 -23.61 -1.13
N THR A 1034 -26.45 -24.89 -0.77
CA THR A 1034 -26.00 -25.94 -1.69
C THR A 1034 -27.15 -26.92 -1.96
N VAL A 1035 -27.32 -27.34 -3.21
CA VAL A 1035 -28.41 -28.21 -3.65
C VAL A 1035 -27.90 -29.28 -4.60
N LYS A 1036 -28.57 -30.44 -4.59
CA LYS A 1036 -28.31 -31.52 -5.53
C LYS A 1036 -29.28 -31.46 -6.72
N ILE A 1037 -28.74 -31.47 -7.93
CA ILE A 1037 -29.50 -31.64 -9.17
C ILE A 1037 -28.97 -32.87 -9.89
N ALA A 1038 -29.80 -33.90 -10.04
CA ALA A 1038 -29.41 -35.13 -10.72
C ALA A 1038 -29.20 -34.91 -12.23
N ASP A 1039 -28.44 -35.79 -12.90
CA ASP A 1039 -28.15 -35.69 -14.34
C ASP A 1039 -29.40 -35.66 -15.23
N ASN A 1040 -30.51 -36.23 -14.75
CA ASN A 1040 -31.80 -36.21 -15.44
C ASN A 1040 -32.61 -34.92 -15.21
N GLY A 1041 -32.12 -33.99 -14.38
CA GLY A 1041 -32.72 -32.71 -14.05
C GLY A 1041 -33.61 -32.69 -12.80
N ILE A 1042 -33.72 -33.79 -12.04
CA ILE A 1042 -34.52 -33.81 -10.79
C ILE A 1042 -33.78 -33.06 -9.67
N ILE A 1043 -34.49 -32.18 -8.97
CA ILE A 1043 -33.96 -31.35 -7.87
C ILE A 1043 -34.24 -32.06 -6.53
N SER A 1044 -33.28 -32.07 -5.59
CA SER A 1044 -33.47 -32.69 -4.26
C SER A 1044 -34.55 -32.03 -3.39
N LYS A 1045 -34.95 -30.79 -3.72
CA LYS A 1045 -35.93 -29.94 -3.00
C LYS A 1045 -35.62 -29.71 -1.52
N THR A 1046 -34.37 -29.91 -1.15
CA THR A 1046 -33.81 -29.64 0.17
C THR A 1046 -32.39 -29.11 -0.02
N TRP A 1047 -32.02 -28.10 0.78
CA TRP A 1047 -30.64 -27.68 0.89
C TRP A 1047 -29.81 -28.77 1.55
N ILE A 1048 -28.60 -28.96 1.06
CA ILE A 1048 -27.58 -29.82 1.67
C ILE A 1048 -27.00 -29.07 2.87
N ASP A 1049 -26.57 -27.83 2.64
CA ASP A 1049 -26.05 -26.93 3.66
C ASP A 1049 -26.40 -25.48 3.33
N TYR A 1050 -26.33 -24.60 4.34
CA TYR A 1050 -26.52 -23.17 4.17
C TYR A 1050 -25.63 -22.36 5.11
N LEU A 1051 -25.20 -21.19 4.64
CA LEU A 1051 -24.46 -20.21 5.41
C LEU A 1051 -25.13 -18.83 5.28
N GLU A 1052 -25.42 -18.21 6.43
CA GLU A 1052 -25.94 -16.86 6.52
C GLU A 1052 -24.80 -15.85 6.72
N PHE A 1053 -24.80 -14.74 5.97
CA PHE A 1053 -23.85 -13.65 6.16
C PHE A 1053 -24.51 -12.50 6.92
N ILE A 1054 -24.19 -12.39 8.23
CA ILE A 1054 -24.67 -11.31 9.11
C ILE A 1054 -23.46 -10.51 9.60
N ARG A 1055 -23.48 -9.18 9.46
CA ARG A 1055 -22.40 -8.28 9.94
C ARG A 1055 -22.89 -7.39 11.09
N ARG A 1056 -22.08 -7.27 12.15
CA ARG A 1056 -22.33 -6.36 13.28
C ARG A 1056 -21.47 -5.10 13.15
N TYR A 1057 -22.09 -3.96 12.91
CA TYR A 1057 -21.46 -2.65 13.00
C TYR A 1057 -22.38 -1.75 13.82
N TYR A 1058 -21.92 -1.24 14.97
CA TYR A 1058 -22.63 -0.31 15.88
C TYR A 1058 -24.10 -0.64 16.19
N THR A 1059 -24.37 -1.35 17.30
CA THR A 1059 -25.67 -1.51 18.01
C THR A 1059 -26.95 -1.88 17.23
N ASP A 1060 -26.97 -1.80 15.91
CA ASP A 1060 -28.06 -2.06 14.99
C ASP A 1060 -27.53 -2.90 13.80
N ASN A 1061 -28.19 -4.01 13.49
CA ASN A 1061 -27.72 -4.98 12.51
C ASN A 1061 -27.81 -4.43 11.06
N TYR A 1062 -26.67 -4.20 10.40
CA TYR A 1062 -26.58 -3.88 8.97
C TYR A 1062 -26.32 -5.12 8.09
N LEU A 1063 -26.53 -5.02 6.77
CA LEU A 1063 -27.20 -6.03 5.96
C LEU A 1063 -26.46 -6.36 4.65
N ALA A 1064 -26.11 -7.63 4.42
CA ALA A 1064 -25.53 -8.08 3.16
C ALA A 1064 -26.60 -8.15 2.05
N HIS A 1065 -26.47 -7.29 1.04
CA HIS A 1065 -27.33 -7.12 -0.14
C HIS A 1065 -26.58 -7.46 -1.43
N GLN A 1066 -27.31 -7.85 -2.49
CA GLN A 1066 -26.75 -8.19 -3.82
C GLN A 1066 -25.56 -9.15 -3.79
N PRO A 1067 -25.74 -10.40 -3.31
CA PRO A 1067 -24.64 -11.33 -3.24
C PRO A 1067 -24.40 -12.05 -4.57
N GLU A 1068 -23.14 -12.11 -5.00
CA GLU A 1068 -22.72 -12.85 -6.20
C GLU A 1068 -21.62 -13.87 -5.84
N ILE A 1069 -21.68 -15.06 -6.45
CA ILE A 1069 -20.73 -16.14 -6.21
C ILE A 1069 -19.88 -16.45 -7.43
N PHE A 1070 -18.59 -16.66 -7.20
CA PHE A 1070 -17.61 -16.98 -8.22
C PHE A 1070 -16.78 -18.19 -7.82
N HIS A 1071 -16.51 -19.08 -8.78
CA HIS A 1071 -15.55 -20.15 -8.60
C HIS A 1071 -14.14 -19.56 -8.64
N VAL A 1072 -13.38 -19.82 -7.59
CA VAL A 1072 -11.99 -19.40 -7.46
C VAL A 1072 -11.16 -20.55 -8.04
N ASN A 1073 -10.63 -21.41 -7.20
CA ASN A 1073 -9.85 -22.58 -7.61
C ASN A 1073 -10.29 -23.79 -6.78
N ASP A 1074 -10.09 -24.99 -7.33
CA ASP A 1074 -10.50 -26.25 -6.69
C ASP A 1074 -11.92 -26.17 -6.11
N ARG A 1075 -12.03 -26.01 -4.80
CA ARG A 1075 -13.27 -25.93 -4.01
C ARG A 1075 -13.48 -24.62 -3.28
N VAL A 1076 -12.66 -23.62 -3.59
CA VAL A 1076 -12.77 -22.28 -3.02
C VAL A 1076 -13.72 -21.46 -3.91
N TYR A 1077 -14.59 -20.70 -3.24
CA TYR A 1077 -15.55 -19.80 -3.87
C TYR A 1077 -15.43 -18.44 -3.18
N ALA A 1078 -15.56 -17.38 -3.97
CA ALA A 1078 -15.61 -16.02 -3.46
C ALA A 1078 -17.04 -15.52 -3.57
N ILE A 1079 -17.51 -14.84 -2.52
CA ILE A 1079 -18.81 -14.18 -2.49
C ILE A 1079 -18.58 -12.71 -2.25
N ILE A 1080 -19.17 -11.91 -3.11
CA ILE A 1080 -19.23 -10.47 -2.91
C ILE A 1080 -20.61 -10.11 -2.40
N SER A 1081 -20.69 -9.12 -1.52
CA SER A 1081 -21.95 -8.52 -1.08
C SER A 1081 -21.75 -7.04 -0.73
N LYS A 1082 -22.85 -6.29 -0.62
CA LYS A 1082 -22.87 -4.87 -0.26
C LYS A 1082 -23.60 -4.64 1.06
N ASP A 1083 -23.13 -3.69 1.88
CA ASP A 1083 -23.86 -3.27 3.08
C ASP A 1083 -24.61 -1.95 2.87
N LEU A 1084 -25.88 -1.88 3.29
CA LEU A 1084 -26.66 -0.63 3.35
C LEU A 1084 -26.34 0.13 4.64
N ILE A 1085 -25.93 1.41 4.55
CA ILE A 1085 -25.56 2.23 5.73
C ILE A 1085 -26.78 2.91 6.37
N ASP A 1086 -27.90 3.10 5.65
CA ASP A 1086 -29.11 3.76 6.17
C ASP A 1086 -30.35 3.37 5.34
N PRO A 1087 -31.47 2.92 5.94
CA PRO A 1087 -32.73 2.71 5.22
C PRO A 1087 -33.35 3.99 4.62
N TRP A 1088 -32.93 5.19 5.05
CA TRP A 1088 -33.66 6.42 4.75
C TRP A 1088 -32.99 7.46 3.86
N ASN A 1089 -31.66 7.70 3.84
CA ASN A 1089 -31.15 8.70 2.88
C ASN A 1089 -29.63 8.79 2.58
N THR A 1090 -28.90 7.73 2.25
CA THR A 1090 -27.69 7.87 1.39
C THR A 1090 -27.40 6.56 0.64
N PHE A 1091 -27.28 6.60 -0.70
CA PHE A 1091 -26.91 5.46 -1.56
C PHE A 1091 -25.43 5.05 -1.41
N GLN A 1092 -24.96 4.89 -0.17
CA GLN A 1092 -23.58 4.57 0.18
C GLN A 1092 -23.50 3.13 0.66
N TYR A 1093 -22.74 2.31 -0.06
CA TYR A 1093 -22.54 0.90 0.24
C TYR A 1093 -21.09 0.63 0.63
N TYR A 1094 -20.89 -0.31 1.58
CA TYR A 1094 -19.57 -0.93 1.76
C TYR A 1094 -19.53 -2.23 0.96
N GLY A 1095 -18.53 -2.40 0.10
CA GLY A 1095 -18.28 -3.64 -0.62
C GLY A 1095 -17.50 -4.62 0.26
N TRP A 1096 -17.88 -5.89 0.19
CA TRP A 1096 -17.27 -6.93 1.00
C TRP A 1096 -17.09 -8.21 0.23
N ILE A 1097 -16.00 -8.90 0.51
CA ILE A 1097 -15.68 -10.21 -0.06
C ILE A 1097 -15.49 -11.20 1.06
N THR A 1098 -16.07 -12.38 0.88
CA THR A 1098 -15.88 -13.52 1.75
C THR A 1098 -15.47 -14.72 0.91
N THR A 1099 -14.38 -15.37 1.27
CA THR A 1099 -13.96 -16.63 0.65
C THR A 1099 -14.47 -17.79 1.48
N LEU A 1100 -15.02 -18.82 0.83
CA LEU A 1100 -15.45 -20.05 1.49
C LEU A 1100 -15.03 -21.28 0.71
N ARG A 1101 -15.04 -22.43 1.37
CA ARG A 1101 -14.81 -23.73 0.73
C ARG A 1101 -16.07 -24.59 0.74
N ILE A 1102 -16.47 -25.13 -0.41
CA ILE A 1102 -17.59 -26.08 -0.54
C ILE A 1102 -17.03 -27.47 -0.86
N GLY A 1103 -17.32 -28.47 -0.02
CA GLY A 1103 -16.89 -29.86 -0.18
C GLY A 1103 -17.60 -30.62 -1.31
N GLU A 1104 -17.09 -31.80 -1.67
CA GLU A 1104 -17.68 -32.72 -2.70
C GLU A 1104 -19.13 -33.07 -2.43
N ASN A 1105 -19.48 -33.15 -1.15
CA ASN A 1105 -20.81 -33.52 -0.70
C ASN A 1105 -21.76 -32.33 -0.63
N GLY A 1106 -21.27 -31.11 -0.89
CA GLY A 1106 -22.03 -29.86 -0.74
C GLY A 1106 -21.96 -29.20 0.64
N ASP A 1107 -21.17 -29.75 1.57
CA ASP A 1107 -20.95 -29.15 2.89
C ASP A 1107 -20.12 -27.85 2.78
N ILE A 1108 -20.52 -26.80 3.48
CA ILE A 1108 -19.81 -25.51 3.55
C ILE A 1108 -18.83 -25.60 4.74
N ILE A 1109 -17.52 -25.61 4.46
CA ILE A 1109 -16.50 -26.11 5.41
C ILE A 1109 -15.97 -25.02 6.36
N ASP A 1110 -15.60 -23.84 5.84
CA ASP A 1110 -15.14 -22.67 6.63
C ASP A 1110 -15.12 -21.40 5.76
N THR A 1111 -15.13 -20.23 6.40
CA THR A 1111 -14.70 -18.95 5.81
C THR A 1111 -13.18 -18.85 5.91
N VAL A 1112 -12.49 -18.89 4.77
CA VAL A 1112 -11.02 -19.08 4.72
C VAL A 1112 -10.30 -17.81 5.18
N ASP A 1113 -10.88 -16.65 4.89
CA ASP A 1113 -10.52 -15.35 5.41
C ASP A 1113 -11.81 -14.74 5.96
N GLY A 1114 -11.83 -14.33 7.23
CA GLY A 1114 -12.96 -13.57 7.76
C GLY A 1114 -13.33 -12.41 6.81
N ALA A 1115 -14.62 -12.06 6.74
CA ALA A 1115 -15.10 -11.17 5.70
C ALA A 1115 -14.28 -9.86 5.66
N THR A 1116 -13.63 -9.62 4.53
CA THR A 1116 -12.69 -8.50 4.37
C THR A 1116 -13.45 -7.31 3.80
N GLN A 1117 -13.39 -6.17 4.49
CA GLN A 1117 -13.97 -4.93 3.98
C GLN A 1117 -13.09 -4.45 2.85
N ILE A 1118 -13.68 -4.32 1.68
CA ILE A 1118 -12.95 -3.95 0.48
C ILE A 1118 -12.85 -2.42 0.37
N SER A 1119 -13.87 -1.72 0.85
CA SER A 1119 -13.94 -0.26 0.80
C SER A 1119 -14.14 0.30 2.20
N SER A 1120 -13.13 0.93 2.77
CA SER A 1120 -13.26 1.78 3.99
C SER A 1120 -13.49 3.24 3.61
N ASN A 1121 -12.85 3.70 2.53
CA ASN A 1121 -13.16 4.91 1.79
C ASN A 1121 -12.44 4.86 0.43
N PRO A 1122 -13.11 5.23 -0.68
CA PRO A 1122 -14.43 5.83 -0.70
C PRO A 1122 -15.57 4.80 -0.60
N ARG A 1123 -16.74 5.28 -0.15
CA ARG A 1123 -18.00 4.50 -0.10
C ARG A 1123 -18.48 4.19 -1.53
N ILE A 1124 -18.91 2.95 -1.79
CA ILE A 1124 -19.34 2.50 -3.12
C ILE A 1124 -20.76 3.02 -3.39
N TYR A 1125 -20.98 3.75 -4.49
CA TYR A 1125 -22.29 4.31 -4.82
C TYR A 1125 -23.06 3.53 -5.92
N SER A 1126 -22.56 2.37 -6.39
CA SER A 1126 -23.06 1.67 -7.60
C SER A 1126 -23.74 0.31 -7.37
N TYR A 1127 -24.54 -0.07 -8.38
CA TYR A 1127 -25.34 -1.30 -8.45
C TYR A 1127 -24.56 -2.55 -8.88
N ASP A 1128 -23.27 -2.47 -9.28
CA ASP A 1128 -22.56 -3.60 -9.90
C ASP A 1128 -21.12 -3.79 -9.33
N ILE A 1129 -20.77 -5.01 -8.89
CA ILE A 1129 -19.41 -5.40 -8.48
C ILE A 1129 -19.08 -6.72 -9.18
N LYS A 1130 -17.91 -6.85 -9.84
CA LYS A 1130 -17.54 -8.07 -10.58
C LYS A 1130 -16.14 -8.59 -10.22
N ILE A 1131 -15.93 -9.92 -10.21
CA ILE A 1131 -14.59 -10.54 -10.11
C ILE A 1131 -14.19 -11.09 -11.46
N ILE A 1132 -12.96 -10.78 -11.88
CA ILE A 1132 -12.35 -11.37 -13.06
C ILE A 1132 -11.27 -12.38 -12.61
N PRO A 1133 -11.33 -13.65 -13.08
CA PRO A 1133 -10.25 -14.61 -12.86
C PRO A 1133 -8.97 -14.14 -13.56
N PHE A 1134 -7.84 -14.13 -12.84
CA PHE A 1134 -6.52 -13.80 -13.41
C PHE A 1134 -5.69 -15.07 -13.66
N ILE A 1135 -4.64 -15.00 -14.49
CA ILE A 1135 -3.72 -16.13 -14.69
C ILE A 1135 -3.01 -16.49 -13.36
N GLY A 1136 -3.19 -17.74 -12.89
CA GLY A 1136 -2.54 -18.32 -11.72
C GLY A 1136 -3.33 -18.17 -10.41
N ASP A 1137 -2.66 -18.26 -9.25
CA ASP A 1137 -3.29 -18.29 -7.91
C ASP A 1137 -3.73 -16.90 -7.39
N SER A 1138 -4.33 -16.05 -8.23
CA SER A 1138 -4.79 -14.71 -7.82
C SER A 1138 -6.04 -14.30 -8.58
N TYR A 1139 -6.92 -13.55 -7.93
CA TYR A 1139 -8.10 -12.93 -8.55
C TYR A 1139 -7.94 -11.42 -8.54
N ILE A 1140 -8.58 -10.75 -9.49
CA ILE A 1140 -8.78 -9.31 -9.47
C ILE A 1140 -10.27 -9.10 -9.25
N ALA A 1141 -10.64 -8.50 -8.12
CA ALA A 1141 -11.96 -7.90 -7.99
C ALA A 1141 -11.92 -6.51 -8.64
N ILE A 1142 -12.93 -6.17 -9.45
CA ILE A 1142 -13.05 -4.85 -10.07
C ILE A 1142 -14.41 -4.29 -9.64
N TYR A 1143 -14.39 -3.05 -9.14
CA TYR A 1143 -15.59 -2.39 -8.63
C TYR A 1143 -16.00 -1.30 -9.62
N GLY A 1144 -17.23 -1.39 -10.12
CA GLY A 1144 -17.89 -0.25 -10.76
C GLY A 1144 -18.45 0.67 -9.69
N GLY A 1145 -17.98 1.92 -9.59
CA GLY A 1145 -18.56 2.97 -8.75
C GLY A 1145 -19.66 3.74 -9.47
N LYS A 1146 -20.56 4.42 -8.74
CA LYS A 1146 -21.45 5.42 -9.33
C LYS A 1146 -20.71 6.75 -9.29
N ASN A 1147 -20.61 7.40 -10.44
CA ASN A 1147 -19.76 8.56 -10.69
C ASN A 1147 -18.31 8.16 -10.93
N ASN A 1148 -18.11 7.17 -11.80
CA ASN A 1148 -16.92 7.17 -12.67
C ASN A 1148 -15.63 6.74 -11.99
N ASP A 1149 -15.75 6.35 -10.72
CA ASP A 1149 -14.74 5.62 -10.02
C ASP A 1149 -14.65 4.22 -10.63
N LEU A 1150 -13.67 4.01 -11.51
CA LEU A 1150 -12.94 2.75 -11.47
C LEU A 1150 -12.29 2.68 -10.09
N TYR A 1151 -13.00 2.11 -9.12
CA TYR A 1151 -12.31 1.51 -8.00
C TYR A 1151 -11.69 0.22 -8.55
N GLN A 1152 -10.56 0.33 -9.25
CA GLN A 1152 -9.65 -0.80 -9.34
C GLN A 1152 -9.01 -0.99 -7.97
N CYS A 1153 -9.80 -1.44 -6.99
CA CYS A 1153 -9.18 -2.18 -5.92
C CYS A 1153 -8.84 -3.53 -6.53
N VAL A 1154 -7.65 -3.65 -7.14
CA VAL A 1154 -7.03 -4.95 -7.38
C VAL A 1154 -6.80 -5.55 -6.00
N ILE A 1155 -7.86 -6.12 -5.42
CA ILE A 1155 -7.71 -7.06 -4.34
C ILE A 1155 -7.11 -8.25 -5.03
N ARG A 1156 -5.78 -8.32 -4.99
CA ARG A 1156 -5.13 -9.62 -4.94
C ARG A 1156 -5.79 -10.30 -3.75
N ILE A 1157 -6.70 -11.21 -4.05
CA ILE A 1157 -7.02 -12.26 -3.10
C ILE A 1157 -5.76 -13.11 -3.14
N PRO A 1158 -4.83 -12.97 -2.19
CA PRO A 1158 -3.68 -13.84 -2.17
C PRO A 1158 -4.28 -15.16 -1.74
N LEU A 1159 -4.53 -16.06 -2.70
CA LEU A 1159 -4.65 -17.46 -2.37
C LEU A 1159 -3.39 -17.76 -1.55
N SER A 1160 -3.62 -18.35 -0.39
CA SER A 1160 -2.81 -18.34 0.82
C SER A 1160 -1.43 -19.00 0.71
N GLU A 1161 -0.78 -18.88 -0.44
CA GLU A 1161 0.47 -19.52 -0.83
C GLU A 1161 1.57 -18.55 -1.31
N THR A 1162 1.29 -17.27 -1.64
CA THR A 1162 2.39 -16.36 -2.04
C THR A 1162 3.30 -16.03 -0.85
N THR A 1163 4.52 -16.54 -0.90
CA THR A 1163 5.55 -16.30 0.13
C THR A 1163 6.30 -14.99 -0.14
N GLN A 1164 6.33 -14.07 0.82
CA GLN A 1164 7.16 -12.86 0.80
C GLN A 1164 8.46 -13.10 1.57
N THR A 1165 9.50 -12.34 1.25
CA THR A 1165 10.80 -12.45 1.90
C THR A 1165 10.75 -11.80 3.27
N ILE A 1166 11.28 -12.47 4.28
CA ILE A 1166 11.64 -11.86 5.57
C ILE A 1166 13.12 -11.49 5.52
N PHE A 1167 13.92 -12.42 5.01
CA PHE A 1167 15.36 -12.32 4.99
C PHE A 1167 15.94 -13.12 3.82
N SER A 1168 16.93 -12.58 3.12
CA SER A 1168 17.52 -13.24 1.96
C SER A 1168 18.97 -12.83 1.74
N LYS A 1169 19.86 -13.82 1.65
CA LYS A 1169 21.11 -13.70 0.88
C LYS A 1169 20.89 -14.47 -0.42
N GLN A 1170 20.54 -13.74 -1.48
CA GLN A 1170 20.08 -14.32 -2.73
C GLN A 1170 21.05 -15.40 -3.27
N ASP A 1171 20.49 -16.53 -3.71
CA ASP A 1171 21.20 -17.73 -4.17
C ASP A 1171 22.01 -18.49 -3.09
N SER A 1172 21.82 -18.18 -1.81
CA SER A 1172 22.47 -18.87 -0.69
C SER A 1172 21.45 -19.37 0.33
N TYR A 1173 20.83 -18.47 1.09
CA TYR A 1173 19.86 -18.82 2.12
C TYR A 1173 18.76 -17.77 2.21
N THR A 1174 17.52 -18.21 2.42
CA THR A 1174 16.35 -17.33 2.47
C THR A 1174 15.34 -17.79 3.50
N LEU A 1175 14.79 -16.84 4.25
CA LEU A 1175 13.60 -17.00 5.08
C LEU A 1175 12.45 -16.24 4.42
N LYS A 1176 11.37 -16.94 4.11
CA LYS A 1176 10.14 -16.39 3.53
C LYS A 1176 8.94 -16.75 4.39
N ALA A 1177 7.85 -16.02 4.29
CA ALA A 1177 6.60 -16.38 4.95
C ALA A 1177 5.39 -16.01 4.10
N ASN A 1178 4.29 -16.70 4.36
CA ASN A 1178 2.95 -16.29 3.98
C ASN A 1178 2.09 -16.18 5.26
N LYS A 1179 0.79 -15.86 5.12
CA LYS A 1179 -0.12 -15.68 6.28
C LYS A 1179 -0.16 -16.86 7.25
N THR A 1180 0.11 -18.08 6.78
CA THR A 1180 -0.08 -19.32 7.56
C THR A 1180 1.19 -20.10 7.81
N LYS A 1181 2.28 -19.84 7.08
CA LYS A 1181 3.51 -20.61 7.13
C LYS A 1181 4.75 -19.74 6.96
N VAL A 1182 5.83 -20.16 7.61
CA VAL A 1182 7.19 -19.71 7.34
C VAL A 1182 7.93 -20.79 6.56
N PHE A 1183 8.85 -20.38 5.69
CA PHE A 1183 9.66 -21.21 4.81
C PHE A 1183 11.13 -20.82 4.94
N VAL A 1184 11.98 -21.76 5.32
CA VAL A 1184 13.43 -21.55 5.32
C VAL A 1184 14.00 -22.35 4.16
N THR A 1185 14.79 -21.73 3.29
CA THR A 1185 15.42 -22.39 2.14
C THR A 1185 16.93 -22.20 2.16
N PHE A 1186 17.66 -23.29 1.95
CA PHE A 1186 19.10 -23.28 1.70
C PHE A 1186 19.39 -23.75 0.27
N THR A 1187 20.34 -23.09 -0.38
CA THR A 1187 20.81 -23.43 -1.73
C THR A 1187 22.21 -24.02 -1.64
N ASP A 1188 22.41 -25.21 -2.18
CA ASP A 1188 23.75 -25.81 -2.23
C ASP A 1188 24.59 -25.27 -3.39
N SER A 1189 25.88 -25.64 -3.39
CA SER A 1189 26.84 -25.22 -4.41
C SER A 1189 26.48 -25.64 -5.85
N ASN A 1190 25.54 -26.58 -6.04
CA ASN A 1190 25.04 -27.01 -7.35
C ASN A 1190 23.70 -26.34 -7.73
N ASN A 1191 23.31 -25.27 -7.02
CA ASN A 1191 22.04 -24.57 -7.17
C ASN A 1191 20.79 -25.40 -6.82
N GLN A 1192 20.93 -26.49 -6.04
CA GLN A 1192 19.76 -27.22 -5.53
C GLN A 1192 19.23 -26.55 -4.26
N GLN A 1193 17.91 -26.39 -4.17
CA GLN A 1193 17.25 -25.74 -3.04
C GLN A 1193 16.60 -26.76 -2.11
N TYR A 1194 16.73 -26.53 -0.80
CA TYR A 1194 16.19 -27.37 0.26
C TYR A 1194 15.35 -26.50 1.18
N THR A 1195 14.04 -26.78 1.26
CA THR A 1195 13.07 -25.94 1.98
C THR A 1195 12.40 -26.69 3.13
N LEU A 1196 12.38 -26.08 4.32
CA LEU A 1196 11.53 -26.47 5.45
C LEU A 1196 10.40 -25.47 5.64
N SER A 1197 9.25 -25.92 6.12
CA SER A 1197 8.13 -25.03 6.45
C SER A 1197 7.51 -25.34 7.82
N ALA A 1198 6.98 -24.31 8.47
CA ALA A 1198 6.26 -24.43 9.75
C ALA A 1198 5.03 -23.50 9.79
N LYS A 1199 4.00 -23.83 10.59
CA LYS A 1199 2.80 -23.00 10.76
C LYS A 1199 3.15 -21.69 11.47
N LEU A 1200 2.69 -20.54 10.98
CA LEU A 1200 2.97 -19.23 11.55
C LEU A 1200 1.73 -18.65 12.25
N GLU A 1201 1.87 -18.11 13.46
CA GLU A 1201 0.77 -17.57 14.26
C GLU A 1201 0.60 -16.05 14.06
N ASN A 1202 -0.58 -15.50 14.37
CA ASN A 1202 -0.86 -14.05 14.26
C ASN A 1202 -0.47 -13.29 15.55
N LYS A 1203 0.78 -13.42 15.96
CA LYS A 1203 1.40 -12.77 17.13
C LYS A 1203 2.92 -12.78 16.94
N TRP A 1204 3.69 -12.35 17.94
CA TRP A 1204 5.14 -12.55 17.94
C TRP A 1204 5.50 -14.05 17.81
N ASN A 1205 6.28 -14.38 16.79
CA ASN A 1205 6.82 -15.70 16.54
C ASN A 1205 8.35 -15.63 16.60
N HIS A 1206 8.95 -16.55 17.35
CA HIS A 1206 10.38 -16.78 17.37
C HIS A 1206 10.72 -17.89 16.37
N ILE A 1207 11.42 -17.54 15.30
CA ILE A 1207 11.75 -18.45 14.21
C ILE A 1207 13.25 -18.74 14.25
N VAL A 1208 13.61 -20.02 14.36
CA VAL A 1208 15.02 -20.44 14.38
C VAL A 1208 15.25 -21.59 13.41
N SER A 1209 16.25 -21.46 12.54
CA SER A 1209 16.71 -22.58 11.70
C SER A 1209 18.18 -22.87 11.94
N THR A 1210 18.50 -24.15 12.09
CA THR A 1210 19.87 -24.63 12.29
C THR A 1210 20.31 -25.53 11.15
N TYR A 1211 21.58 -25.48 10.80
CA TYR A 1211 22.20 -26.29 9.77
C TYR A 1211 23.58 -26.77 10.21
N ASP A 1212 23.82 -28.08 10.12
CA ASP A 1212 25.03 -28.76 10.61
C ASP A 1212 25.79 -29.52 9.49
N LYS A 1213 25.60 -29.15 8.22
CA LYS A 1213 25.95 -29.89 6.99
C LYS A 1213 25.19 -31.20 6.75
N THR A 1214 24.80 -31.88 7.81
CA THR A 1214 24.15 -33.18 7.72
C THR A 1214 22.64 -33.05 7.74
N ASN A 1215 22.11 -32.07 8.46
CA ASN A 1215 20.70 -31.82 8.73
C ASN A 1215 20.42 -30.32 8.74
N MET A 1216 19.21 -30.00 8.33
CA MET A 1216 18.56 -28.72 8.53
C MET A 1216 17.39 -28.93 9.49
N LYS A 1217 17.20 -28.03 10.46
CA LYS A 1217 16.06 -28.05 11.40
C LYS A 1217 15.39 -26.69 11.47
N LEU A 1218 14.09 -26.68 11.72
CA LEU A 1218 13.27 -25.47 11.91
C LEU A 1218 12.51 -25.56 13.23
N TYR A 1219 12.75 -24.58 14.10
CA TYR A 1219 12.09 -24.38 15.37
C TYR A 1219 11.18 -23.15 15.30
N LEU A 1220 10.01 -23.25 15.92
CA LEU A 1220 9.08 -22.15 16.06
C LEU A 1220 8.64 -22.05 17.53
N ASN A 1221 8.82 -20.88 18.14
CA ASN A 1221 8.52 -20.65 19.56
C ASN A 1221 9.14 -21.75 20.43
N THR A 1222 10.43 -22.06 20.18
CA THR A 1222 11.25 -23.13 20.80
C THR A 1222 10.92 -24.57 20.40
N ASN A 1223 9.77 -24.84 19.77
CA ASN A 1223 9.38 -26.20 19.38
C ASN A 1223 10.02 -26.61 18.05
N LEU A 1224 10.61 -27.80 17.97
CA LEU A 1224 11.07 -28.37 16.70
C LEU A 1224 9.86 -28.75 15.84
N THR A 1225 9.73 -28.12 14.66
CA THR A 1225 8.56 -28.28 13.78
C THR A 1225 8.87 -29.05 12.50
N ALA A 1226 10.11 -28.93 11.98
CA ALA A 1226 10.53 -29.64 10.78
C ALA A 1226 12.04 -29.96 10.80
N SER A 1227 12.43 -31.03 10.11
CA SER A 1227 13.82 -31.47 9.97
C SER A 1227 14.03 -32.15 8.62
N LEU A 1228 15.17 -31.90 7.97
CA LEU A 1228 15.53 -32.48 6.67
C LEU A 1228 17.01 -32.90 6.65
N PRO A 1229 17.35 -34.15 6.29
CA PRO A 1229 18.73 -34.56 6.09
C PRO A 1229 19.28 -34.05 4.75
N LEU A 1230 20.49 -33.48 4.79
CA LEU A 1230 21.21 -32.90 3.64
C LEU A 1230 22.47 -33.68 3.26
N ASN A 1231 22.92 -34.67 4.06
CA ASN A 1231 24.00 -35.60 3.71
C ASN A 1231 25.33 -34.93 3.27
N GLY A 1232 25.73 -33.83 3.91
CA GLY A 1232 27.02 -33.18 3.68
C GLY A 1232 27.07 -32.17 2.53
N LYS A 1233 25.92 -31.68 2.05
CA LYS A 1233 25.83 -30.69 0.96
C LYS A 1233 26.14 -29.29 1.49
N PRO A 1234 27.23 -28.62 1.05
CA PRO A 1234 27.60 -27.28 1.52
C PRO A 1234 26.69 -26.18 0.94
N ILE A 1235 26.34 -25.19 1.77
CA ILE A 1235 25.61 -23.98 1.34
C ILE A 1235 26.48 -23.17 0.36
N LYS A 1236 25.85 -22.63 -0.68
CA LYS A 1236 26.50 -21.81 -1.71
C LYS A 1236 26.94 -20.46 -1.14
N VAL A 1237 28.20 -20.10 -1.36
CA VAL A 1237 28.71 -18.75 -1.09
C VAL A 1237 28.39 -17.84 -2.28
N THR A 1238 27.96 -16.61 -2.00
CA THR A 1238 27.51 -15.63 -3.01
C THR A 1238 28.03 -14.22 -2.68
N ALA A 1239 28.23 -13.42 -3.73
CA ALA A 1239 28.59 -12.01 -3.62
C ALA A 1239 27.37 -11.08 -3.43
N ASN A 1240 26.15 -11.64 -3.38
CA ASN A 1240 24.93 -10.86 -3.20
C ASN A 1240 24.86 -10.21 -1.80
N SER A 1241 24.31 -8.98 -1.75
CA SER A 1241 23.94 -8.31 -0.51
C SER A 1241 22.96 -9.14 0.32
N LEU A 1242 22.94 -8.88 1.62
CA LEU A 1242 21.96 -9.44 2.53
C LEU A 1242 20.79 -8.47 2.66
N PHE A 1243 19.56 -8.98 2.55
CA PHE A 1243 18.33 -8.20 2.57
C PHE A 1243 17.41 -8.61 3.71
N PHE A 1244 16.77 -7.62 4.33
CA PHE A 1244 15.69 -7.74 5.31
C PHE A 1244 14.42 -7.15 4.70
N GLY A 1245 13.24 -7.74 4.92
CA GLY A 1245 11.97 -7.12 4.59
C GLY A 1245 11.30 -7.57 3.29
N VAL A 1246 10.25 -6.83 2.90
CA VAL A 1246 9.15 -7.10 1.95
C VAL A 1246 8.04 -8.05 2.47
N TYR A 1247 8.15 -8.60 3.67
CA TYR A 1247 7.03 -9.28 4.33
C TYR A 1247 6.35 -8.35 5.32
N ASN A 1248 5.03 -8.16 5.17
CA ASN A 1248 4.22 -7.26 6.00
C ASN A 1248 4.15 -7.77 7.45
N ALA A 1249 5.02 -7.24 8.30
CA ALA A 1249 5.15 -7.59 9.70
C ALA A 1249 6.02 -6.58 10.45
N CYS A 1250 5.97 -6.64 11.77
CA CYS A 1250 6.97 -6.06 12.65
C CYS A 1250 8.09 -7.06 12.93
N TYR A 1251 9.32 -6.57 12.90
CA TYR A 1251 10.55 -7.34 12.99
C TYR A 1251 11.29 -6.85 14.22
N ASP A 1252 11.79 -7.81 14.99
CA ASP A 1252 12.60 -7.57 16.15
C ASP A 1252 13.73 -8.59 16.19
N GLU A 1253 14.87 -8.23 16.80
CA GLU A 1253 16.01 -9.09 17.08
C GLU A 1253 16.33 -10.15 16.00
N PHE A 1254 17.19 -9.81 15.03
CA PHE A 1254 17.68 -10.78 14.05
C PHE A 1254 19.14 -11.15 14.29
N SER A 1255 19.44 -12.45 14.27
CA SER A 1255 20.80 -12.98 14.48
C SER A 1255 21.17 -14.07 13.49
N LEU A 1256 22.43 -14.02 13.04
CA LEU A 1256 23.08 -15.08 12.27
C LEU A 1256 24.32 -15.55 13.03
N TYR A 1257 24.37 -16.83 13.38
CA TYR A 1257 25.50 -17.44 14.08
C TYR A 1257 26.26 -18.40 13.16
N ALA A 1258 27.59 -18.46 13.31
CA ALA A 1258 28.46 -19.42 12.63
C ALA A 1258 28.50 -20.79 13.35
N ALA A 1259 27.49 -21.09 14.18
CA ALA A 1259 27.40 -22.30 15.00
C ALA A 1259 25.95 -22.77 15.16
N ILE A 1260 25.77 -24.03 15.57
CA ILE A 1260 24.45 -24.60 15.89
C ILE A 1260 24.07 -24.24 17.32
N LEU A 1261 22.96 -23.52 17.51
CA LEU A 1261 22.43 -23.29 18.85
C LEU A 1261 21.79 -24.56 19.41
N SER A 1262 22.10 -24.90 20.66
CA SER A 1262 21.45 -25.99 21.37
C SER A 1262 19.98 -25.62 21.70
N PRO A 1263 19.07 -26.60 21.85
CA PRO A 1263 17.69 -26.32 22.25
C PRO A 1263 17.59 -25.52 23.56
N ALA A 1264 18.49 -25.75 24.51
CA ALA A 1264 18.57 -24.98 25.75
C ALA A 1264 18.97 -23.53 25.50
N LYS A 1265 19.87 -23.27 24.55
CA LYS A 1265 20.26 -21.92 24.16
C LYS A 1265 19.16 -21.20 23.38
N ILE A 1266 18.46 -21.90 22.48
CA ILE A 1266 17.27 -21.38 21.78
C ILE A 1266 16.19 -20.98 22.80
N MET A 1267 15.95 -21.81 23.81
CA MET A 1267 15.02 -21.50 24.90
C MET A 1267 15.47 -20.29 25.73
N GLN A 1268 16.77 -20.18 26.01
CA GLN A 1268 17.32 -19.01 26.71
C GLN A 1268 17.11 -17.73 25.90
N ASN A 1269 17.44 -17.74 24.61
CA ASN A 1269 17.22 -16.60 23.72
C ASN A 1269 15.73 -16.27 23.61
N TYR A 1270 14.86 -17.28 23.48
CA TYR A 1270 13.41 -17.09 23.49
C TYR A 1270 12.93 -16.36 24.72
N ASN A 1271 13.40 -16.73 25.92
CA ASN A 1271 12.98 -16.09 27.17
C ASN A 1271 13.56 -14.69 27.36
N TYR A 1272 14.80 -14.48 26.89
CA TYR A 1272 15.49 -13.20 27.05
C TYR A 1272 14.96 -12.14 26.09
N TYR A 1273 14.80 -12.50 24.81
CA TYR A 1273 14.33 -11.61 23.75
C TYR A 1273 12.82 -11.65 23.54
N ARG A 1274 12.04 -12.25 24.47
CA ARG A 1274 10.59 -12.35 24.31
C ARG A 1274 9.93 -10.97 24.30
N PRO A 1275 9.23 -10.59 23.23
CA PRO A 1275 8.35 -9.42 23.22
C PRO A 1275 7.20 -9.56 24.22
N SER A 1276 6.79 -8.45 24.84
CA SER A 1276 5.68 -8.36 25.80
C SER A 1276 4.34 -8.79 25.20
#